data_AF-A0A916ZE40-F1
#
_entry.id   AF-A0A916ZE40-F1
#
_cell.length_a   1.000
_cell.length_b   1.000
_cell.length_c   1.000
_cell.angle_alpha   90.00
_cell.angle_beta   90.00
_cell.angle_gamma   90.00
#
_symmetry.space_group_name_H-M   'P 1'
#
loop_
_entity.id
_entity.type
_entity.pdbx_description
1 polymer ?
#
loop_
_entity_poly.entity_id
_entity_poly.type
_entity_poly.pdbx_seq_one_letter_code
_entity_poly.pdbx_strand_id
1 'polypeptide(L)'
;MLAQLVFLPSQSSRLVSASPQEIASSGITLSLPGKELTEWVLDETSGNIYALAREANQLLFIRYSDLTLLKTIDIGSVPTDLVIDQGKIYVGLGGAHQIKVVDIATGTIEKTLATGRTVNRLSKDNQYIYYLSSSDYAVMKYDLNAGTESAIAPPGGGSFNFTDLEVNIEKNLLYLAGSDFMALDLGDNSRVVSRINANGYNFGKPVIAQGDDVYYGSRRLDATNLELVKGTYTAFTDYHFDKLLQVRDQVVVTSRHIYDKETYRVLANLANFPNESSLALMDSNQNVYIFSYQTISKTKIELPALSYDGHTPSVNQLDLRSPITQWVSDNNHIYALSTENTLLTINKDTMTVDKESYIGSKPVDLDLYNGSLYIANNGSSSIGIVNAADSTVSAAAQLSARMPLQAAAYEDKLFFTSTNIARSNNTLSVYSSVTQSVYEIKNGYFDIDANHIVISPEKGMLYASDDNNMYGIELQHPYKVHNLVNGFGYSTRTLFIDGDAIYAGTKKYSTDQPAQLLATFPDQAIYAKGAYVFTQNAVYDSNSSAKLFDLPFEVGLVDMDASGSVYLVRGNKDPFFTETSGMNQVYKFNSIEDVSHYMDTFTPGESVFLDTNDEAGLVSGFVVFEPAGNDADVDHYTLFFMNEDKQRGQIIGEVYKEDLDNGLYYYNLYGRYPQADQTHIAIFANIKANNNGRYRQSTAYSRTRLWDMPTFLADSITFNDTDSNPNTIGGALSWLPASKEMAGSVYEVYFAGADGIIGSRIASVNTKQAAYQITIPSGTPIPDQALTLAVLYTDNEGETAPYYSITPVLDRITRTPVLEDIKVTNRAGTVNDSITVSQLQAGETVRIYSDEGELLNTATLPPGRSELTINVTHLNAGGGSIYLTLQAPGKAESLVFTKAYLNEYIDNSNGGNGGGTGGGPVGGGGGFGGFGGIIPSPSNDKVTSTNGQLTLPAGKSGEVSVDEGLTVSIPANATNKELKLTIEKVANTQNFITNQEVLVSSIYEILKDFTENFNNPVTLTFVFNPASLKDNQRAVVFYYDETKKTWVEVPGGKINGNKISVDVNHFTKYAVLAVDKPKTVPDKAVPSFSDISGYWAEANIKLAVSNGIVSGYPDGTFKPKSTVTRAEFAVMLMNTLKPQAEATAPLTFTDSAKIGAWAQDAVAQAVQAGYIKGYEDGTFRPSAEITRAEMAAILAKVLGQPAEEAAGTSFADDTDIPKWARSSVALVQQQGIIQGKSNNRFAPDDHATRAEAVTVLLKVLDQKSK
;
A
#
# COMPACT_ATOMS: atom_id res chain seq x y z
N MET A 1 24.36 23.56 10.74
CA MET A 1 23.44 24.07 11.77
C MET A 1 22.01 23.85 11.28
N LEU A 2 21.56 22.60 11.23
CA LEU A 2 20.28 22.16 10.62
C LEU A 2 19.66 20.95 11.37
N ALA A 3 20.16 20.60 12.55
CA ALA A 3 19.85 19.34 13.24
C ALA A 3 18.84 19.45 14.41
N GLN A 4 18.12 20.56 14.54
CA GLN A 4 17.27 20.82 15.71
C GLN A 4 15.84 21.11 15.30
N LEU A 5 15.00 20.08 15.27
CA LEU A 5 13.55 20.14 15.46
C LEU A 5 13.02 18.71 15.62
N VAL A 6 12.54 18.37 16.82
CA VAL A 6 11.85 17.11 17.10
C VAL A 6 10.43 17.46 17.54
N PHE A 7 9.48 17.21 16.65
CA PHE A 7 8.05 17.09 16.96
C PHE A 7 7.70 15.59 16.97
N LEU A 8 6.76 15.17 17.82
CA LEU A 8 6.36 13.77 18.04
C LEU A 8 4.94 13.49 17.52
N PRO A 9 4.75 12.87 16.34
CA PRO A 9 3.42 12.44 15.88
C PRO A 9 3.19 10.92 15.93
N SER A 10 1.92 10.59 16.17
CA SER A 10 1.30 9.26 16.24
C SER A 10 1.02 8.63 14.87
N GLN A 11 1.13 7.31 14.76
CA GLN A 11 0.93 6.52 13.53
C GLN A 11 -0.46 5.87 13.45
N SER A 12 -1.09 5.96 12.28
CA SER A 12 -2.12 5.02 11.80
C SER A 12 -1.97 4.78 10.31
N SER A 13 -1.89 3.50 9.90
CA SER A 13 -1.73 3.07 8.51
C SER A 13 -2.83 2.07 8.11
N ARG A 14 -3.44 2.25 6.94
CA ARG A 14 -4.24 1.23 6.25
C ARG A 14 -3.92 1.16 4.75
N LEU A 15 -3.99 -0.06 4.23
CA LEU A 15 -3.51 -0.52 2.93
C LEU A 15 -4.62 -0.50 1.85
N VAL A 16 -4.24 -0.19 0.62
CA VAL A 16 -5.11 -0.01 -0.56
C VAL A 16 -5.56 -1.35 -1.17
N SER A 17 -6.82 -1.41 -1.59
CA SER A 17 -7.52 -2.55 -2.19
C SER A 17 -7.12 -2.83 -3.66
N ALA A 18 -7.06 -4.11 -4.05
CA ALA A 18 -6.70 -4.57 -5.38
C ALA A 18 -7.84 -4.46 -6.41
N SER A 19 -7.52 -3.93 -7.59
CA SER A 19 -8.38 -3.83 -8.77
C SER A 19 -8.38 -5.12 -9.62
N PRO A 20 -9.34 -5.32 -10.53
CA PRO A 20 -9.36 -6.45 -11.46
C PRO A 20 -8.06 -6.52 -12.27
N GLN A 21 -7.43 -7.70 -12.29
CA GLN A 21 -6.16 -7.94 -12.99
C GLN A 21 -6.25 -7.57 -14.48
N GLU A 22 -5.38 -6.67 -14.91
CA GLU A 22 -5.06 -6.48 -16.32
C GLU A 22 -4.25 -7.69 -16.82
N ILE A 23 -4.65 -8.25 -17.97
CA ILE A 23 -4.01 -9.44 -18.54
C ILE A 23 -2.61 -9.07 -19.06
N ALA A 24 -1.56 -9.41 -18.32
CA ALA A 24 -0.18 -9.30 -18.81
C ALA A 24 0.04 -10.22 -20.03
N SER A 25 0.58 -9.66 -21.12
CA SER A 25 0.76 -10.33 -22.41
C SER A 25 2.02 -11.21 -22.47
N SER A 26 2.03 -12.33 -21.74
CA SER A 26 3.05 -13.39 -21.90
C SER A 26 2.55 -14.54 -22.78
N GLY A 27 1.92 -14.22 -23.91
CA GLY A 27 1.28 -15.19 -24.81
C GLY A 27 2.14 -15.62 -26.00
N ILE A 28 1.81 -16.78 -26.60
CA ILE A 28 2.36 -17.19 -27.91
C ILE A 28 1.55 -16.48 -29.00
N THR A 29 2.20 -15.92 -30.02
CA THR A 29 1.51 -15.28 -31.15
C THR A 29 1.88 -15.92 -32.47
N LEU A 30 0.88 -16.22 -33.31
CA LEU A 30 1.03 -16.60 -34.71
C LEU A 30 0.68 -15.42 -35.60
N SER A 31 1.61 -15.02 -36.49
CA SER A 31 1.36 -14.01 -37.52
C SER A 31 0.89 -14.68 -38.82
N LEU A 32 -0.18 -14.12 -39.41
CA LEU A 32 -0.83 -14.60 -40.62
C LEU A 32 -0.89 -13.47 -41.67
N PRO A 33 0.26 -13.05 -42.22
CA PRO A 33 0.32 -11.89 -43.12
C PRO A 33 -0.57 -12.07 -44.35
N GLY A 34 -1.41 -11.06 -44.62
CA GLY A 34 -2.35 -11.05 -45.74
C GLY A 34 -3.55 -12.01 -45.60
N LYS A 35 -3.80 -12.53 -44.39
CA LYS A 35 -4.97 -13.35 -44.08
C LYS A 35 -5.83 -12.66 -43.04
N GLU A 36 -6.99 -12.20 -43.47
CA GLU A 36 -8.04 -11.73 -42.56
C GLU A 36 -8.94 -12.91 -42.22
N LEU A 37 -9.03 -13.25 -40.93
CA LEU A 37 -9.87 -14.34 -40.46
C LEU A 37 -11.29 -13.85 -40.25
N THR A 38 -12.25 -14.61 -40.75
CA THR A 38 -13.68 -14.27 -40.65
C THR A 38 -14.47 -15.24 -39.78
N GLU A 39 -14.00 -16.47 -39.64
CA GLU A 39 -14.62 -17.48 -38.79
C GLU A 39 -13.58 -18.52 -38.36
N TRP A 40 -13.82 -19.14 -37.21
CA TRP A 40 -13.01 -20.25 -36.72
C TRP A 40 -13.75 -21.17 -35.74
N VAL A 41 -13.19 -22.34 -35.52
CA VAL A 41 -13.69 -23.28 -34.51
C VAL A 41 -12.53 -24.00 -33.85
N LEU A 42 -12.67 -24.30 -32.57
CA LEU A 42 -11.74 -25.12 -31.80
C LEU A 42 -12.24 -26.57 -31.77
N ASP A 43 -11.40 -27.51 -32.17
CA ASP A 43 -11.60 -28.94 -32.02
C ASP A 43 -10.51 -29.54 -31.13
N GLU A 44 -10.87 -29.77 -29.87
CA GLU A 44 -9.95 -30.35 -28.91
C GLU A 44 -9.66 -31.82 -29.14
N THR A 45 -10.58 -32.53 -29.81
CA THR A 45 -10.42 -33.95 -30.09
C THR A 45 -9.24 -34.17 -31.04
N SER A 46 -9.09 -33.31 -32.04
CA SER A 46 -7.99 -33.37 -33.00
C SER A 46 -6.77 -32.53 -32.60
N GLY A 47 -6.89 -31.64 -31.62
CA GLY A 47 -5.78 -30.76 -31.22
C GLY A 47 -5.67 -29.46 -32.00
N ASN A 48 -6.71 -29.04 -32.75
CA ASN A 48 -6.61 -27.98 -33.76
C ASN A 48 -7.67 -26.88 -33.65
N ILE A 49 -7.31 -25.69 -34.08
CA ILE A 49 -8.20 -24.61 -34.50
C ILE A 49 -8.29 -24.66 -36.03
N TYR A 50 -9.51 -24.59 -36.54
CA TYR A 50 -9.77 -24.43 -37.98
C TYR A 50 -10.28 -23.04 -38.23
N ALA A 51 -9.63 -22.29 -39.14
CA ALA A 51 -9.97 -20.90 -39.40
C ALA A 51 -10.12 -20.60 -40.90
N LEU A 52 -11.08 -19.75 -41.25
CA LEU A 52 -11.29 -19.28 -42.63
C LEU A 52 -10.58 -17.96 -42.86
N ALA A 53 -9.70 -17.95 -43.85
CA ALA A 53 -9.11 -16.73 -44.39
C ALA A 53 -9.87 -16.33 -45.65
N ARG A 54 -10.85 -15.42 -45.51
CA ARG A 54 -11.83 -15.09 -46.55
C ARG A 54 -11.20 -14.57 -47.83
N GLU A 55 -10.38 -13.52 -47.73
CA GLU A 55 -9.73 -12.90 -48.89
C GLU A 55 -8.70 -13.83 -49.56
N ALA A 56 -8.16 -14.79 -48.81
CA ALA A 56 -7.23 -15.80 -49.32
C ALA A 56 -7.94 -17.06 -49.86
N ASN A 57 -9.26 -17.18 -49.72
CA ASN A 57 -10.05 -18.36 -50.12
C ASN A 57 -9.56 -19.69 -49.50
N GLN A 58 -9.12 -19.63 -48.23
CA GLN A 58 -8.40 -20.73 -47.59
C GLN A 58 -9.00 -21.16 -46.25
N LEU A 59 -8.92 -22.47 -45.98
CA LEU A 59 -9.13 -23.09 -44.68
C LEU A 59 -7.76 -23.42 -44.07
N LEU A 60 -7.52 -22.93 -42.85
CA LEU A 60 -6.28 -23.09 -42.10
C LEU A 60 -6.45 -24.15 -41.00
N PHE A 61 -5.46 -25.02 -40.84
CA PHE A 61 -5.37 -26.00 -39.75
C PHE A 61 -4.25 -25.53 -38.83
N ILE A 62 -4.59 -25.10 -37.61
CA ILE A 62 -3.65 -24.50 -36.67
C ILE A 62 -3.65 -25.36 -35.41
N ARG A 63 -2.50 -25.83 -34.95
CA ARG A 63 -2.42 -26.58 -33.69
C ARG A 63 -2.65 -25.64 -32.51
N TYR A 64 -3.64 -25.92 -31.65
CA TYR A 64 -3.97 -24.97 -30.58
C TYR A 64 -2.94 -24.96 -29.43
N SER A 65 -2.14 -26.02 -29.28
CA SER A 65 -1.15 -26.12 -28.21
C SER A 65 -0.03 -25.08 -28.33
N ASP A 66 0.46 -24.83 -29.55
CA ASP A 66 1.63 -24.01 -29.85
C ASP A 66 1.40 -22.97 -30.97
N LEU A 67 0.16 -22.86 -31.47
CA LEU A 67 -0.23 -22.03 -32.61
C LEU A 67 0.56 -22.31 -33.90
N THR A 68 1.04 -23.53 -34.12
CA THR A 68 1.69 -23.89 -35.40
C THR A 68 0.65 -24.03 -36.51
N LEU A 69 0.84 -23.32 -37.63
CA LEU A 69 0.08 -23.55 -38.85
C LEU A 69 0.51 -24.89 -39.48
N LEU A 70 -0.36 -25.89 -39.42
CA LEU A 70 -0.09 -27.26 -39.89
C LEU A 70 -0.35 -27.43 -41.38
N LYS A 71 -1.46 -26.86 -41.85
CA LYS A 71 -1.95 -27.06 -43.22
C LYS A 71 -2.82 -25.90 -43.65
N THR A 72 -2.79 -25.64 -44.95
CA THR A 72 -3.69 -24.71 -45.62
C THR A 72 -4.34 -25.43 -46.80
N ILE A 73 -5.65 -25.25 -46.97
CA ILE A 73 -6.43 -25.83 -48.05
C ILE A 73 -7.13 -24.70 -48.80
N ASP A 74 -6.96 -24.63 -50.12
CA ASP A 74 -7.76 -23.75 -50.96
C ASP A 74 -9.19 -24.31 -51.03
N ILE A 75 -10.14 -23.60 -50.41
CA ILE A 75 -11.49 -24.14 -50.15
C ILE A 75 -12.53 -23.62 -51.15
N GLY A 76 -12.24 -22.50 -51.83
CA GLY A 76 -13.09 -21.92 -52.85
C GLY A 76 -13.44 -20.46 -52.57
N SER A 77 -14.17 -19.85 -53.51
CA SER A 77 -14.41 -18.40 -53.52
C SER A 77 -15.25 -17.91 -52.34
N VAL A 78 -14.68 -17.00 -51.55
CA VAL A 78 -15.28 -16.28 -50.44
C VAL A 78 -15.87 -17.25 -49.40
N PRO A 79 -15.04 -18.01 -48.65
CA PRO A 79 -15.54 -18.83 -47.57
C PRO A 79 -16.09 -17.94 -46.46
N THR A 80 -17.27 -18.28 -45.94
CA THR A 80 -18.07 -17.40 -45.07
C THR A 80 -18.30 -17.96 -43.68
N ASP A 81 -18.51 -19.27 -43.56
CA ASP A 81 -18.83 -19.94 -42.31
C ASP A 81 -18.39 -21.42 -42.35
N LEU A 82 -18.19 -22.01 -41.18
CA LEU A 82 -17.79 -23.41 -41.05
C LEU A 82 -18.43 -24.07 -39.82
N VAL A 83 -18.80 -25.34 -39.95
CA VAL A 83 -19.21 -26.17 -38.79
C VAL A 83 -18.50 -27.51 -38.79
N ILE A 84 -18.27 -28.05 -37.60
CA ILE A 84 -17.72 -29.39 -37.41
C ILE A 84 -18.82 -30.34 -36.99
N ASP A 85 -18.88 -31.48 -37.68
CA ASP A 85 -19.72 -32.59 -37.26
C ASP A 85 -19.09 -33.93 -37.69
N GLN A 86 -19.11 -34.92 -36.80
CA GLN A 86 -18.67 -36.29 -37.05
C GLN A 86 -17.31 -36.41 -37.79
N GLY A 87 -16.31 -35.61 -37.38
CA GLY A 87 -14.96 -35.65 -37.97
C GLY A 87 -14.84 -34.96 -39.34
N LYS A 88 -15.81 -34.14 -39.71
CA LYS A 88 -15.83 -33.38 -40.97
C LYS A 88 -16.03 -31.90 -40.72
N ILE A 89 -15.45 -31.07 -41.59
CA ILE A 89 -15.64 -29.62 -41.62
C ILE A 89 -16.51 -29.30 -42.83
N TYR A 90 -17.66 -28.68 -42.61
CA TYR A 90 -18.55 -28.20 -43.66
C TYR A 90 -18.32 -26.70 -43.83
N VAL A 91 -17.83 -26.27 -44.99
CA VAL A 91 -17.50 -24.87 -45.29
C VAL A 91 -18.46 -24.31 -46.32
N GLY A 92 -19.18 -23.25 -45.95
CA GLY A 92 -20.06 -22.51 -46.84
C GLY A 92 -19.27 -21.53 -47.69
N LEU A 93 -19.64 -21.41 -48.97
CA LEU A 93 -19.02 -20.46 -49.90
C LEU A 93 -20.02 -19.36 -50.27
N GLY A 94 -19.68 -18.11 -49.95
CA GLY A 94 -20.45 -16.93 -50.33
C GLY A 94 -20.23 -16.51 -51.79
N GLY A 95 -19.14 -16.97 -52.41
CA GLY A 95 -18.79 -16.68 -53.80
C GLY A 95 -19.14 -17.79 -54.78
N ALA A 96 -19.72 -18.91 -54.31
CA ALA A 96 -20.09 -20.06 -55.13
C ALA A 96 -21.33 -20.77 -54.58
N HIS A 97 -22.12 -21.42 -55.43
CA HIS A 97 -23.29 -22.19 -54.99
C HIS A 97 -22.88 -23.59 -54.49
N GLN A 98 -22.04 -23.62 -53.46
CA GLN A 98 -21.44 -24.87 -52.96
C GLN A 98 -21.19 -24.85 -51.46
N ILE A 99 -21.25 -26.03 -50.84
CA ILE A 99 -20.69 -26.33 -49.52
C ILE A 99 -19.57 -27.36 -49.72
N LYS A 100 -18.39 -27.10 -49.15
CA LYS A 100 -17.27 -28.06 -49.16
C LYS A 100 -17.29 -28.90 -47.90
N VAL A 101 -17.10 -30.20 -48.04
CA VAL A 101 -16.95 -31.13 -46.92
C VAL A 101 -15.50 -31.59 -46.90
N VAL A 102 -14.79 -31.25 -45.83
CA VAL A 102 -13.39 -31.58 -45.62
C VAL A 102 -13.30 -32.64 -44.54
N ASP A 103 -12.60 -33.73 -44.82
CA ASP A 103 -12.30 -34.75 -43.81
C ASP A 103 -11.19 -34.23 -42.88
N ILE A 104 -11.42 -34.27 -41.56
CA ILE A 104 -10.48 -33.74 -40.57
C ILE A 104 -9.20 -34.57 -40.52
N ALA A 105 -9.30 -35.90 -40.61
CA ALA A 105 -8.17 -36.81 -40.44
C ALA A 105 -7.18 -36.71 -41.61
N THR A 106 -7.67 -36.58 -42.84
CA THR A 106 -6.82 -36.44 -44.04
C THR A 106 -6.51 -34.97 -44.37
N GLY A 107 -7.36 -34.04 -43.93
CA GLY A 107 -7.34 -32.65 -44.34
C GLY A 107 -7.54 -32.50 -45.85
N THR A 108 -8.44 -33.27 -46.46
CA THR A 108 -8.74 -33.19 -47.90
C THR A 108 -10.23 -32.94 -48.12
N ILE A 109 -10.58 -32.27 -49.22
CA ILE A 109 -11.98 -32.11 -49.63
C ILE A 109 -12.51 -33.49 -50.04
N GLU A 110 -13.39 -34.05 -49.21
CA GLU A 110 -14.04 -35.35 -49.43
C GLU A 110 -15.19 -35.22 -50.44
N LYS A 111 -16.00 -34.16 -50.29
CA LYS A 111 -17.21 -33.94 -51.09
C LYS A 111 -17.47 -32.46 -51.31
N THR A 112 -18.10 -32.13 -52.45
CA THR A 112 -18.69 -30.82 -52.70
C THR A 112 -20.19 -30.99 -52.87
N LEU A 113 -20.98 -30.32 -52.04
CA LEU A 113 -22.44 -30.27 -52.15
C LEU A 113 -22.81 -29.07 -53.02
N ALA A 114 -23.57 -29.29 -54.09
CA ALA A 114 -24.10 -28.20 -54.90
C ALA A 114 -25.34 -27.63 -54.23
N THR A 115 -25.34 -26.32 -54.00
CA THR A 115 -26.52 -25.58 -53.54
C THR A 115 -27.14 -24.81 -54.71
N GLY A 116 -28.35 -24.30 -54.56
CA GLY A 116 -28.99 -23.40 -55.52
C GLY A 116 -28.70 -21.93 -55.23
N ARG A 117 -28.16 -21.62 -54.05
CA ARG A 117 -27.82 -20.27 -53.58
C ARG A 117 -26.44 -20.23 -52.93
N THR A 118 -25.80 -19.06 -52.93
CA THR A 118 -24.55 -18.83 -52.18
C THR A 118 -24.78 -18.93 -50.68
N VAL A 119 -23.79 -19.39 -49.93
CA VAL A 119 -23.91 -19.71 -48.50
C VAL A 119 -23.23 -18.63 -47.66
N ASN A 120 -23.95 -18.02 -46.71
CA ASN A 120 -23.45 -16.98 -45.81
C ASN A 120 -23.18 -17.47 -44.39
N ARG A 121 -24.14 -18.20 -43.82
CA ARG A 121 -24.05 -18.83 -42.50
C ARG A 121 -24.66 -20.20 -42.59
N LEU A 122 -24.17 -21.16 -41.82
CA LEU A 122 -24.68 -22.52 -41.83
C LEU A 122 -24.63 -23.17 -40.45
N SER A 123 -25.64 -23.99 -40.18
CA SER A 123 -25.73 -24.83 -38.97
C SER A 123 -26.30 -26.18 -39.39
N LYS A 124 -26.06 -27.23 -38.61
CA LYS A 124 -26.29 -28.61 -39.06
C LYS A 124 -26.89 -29.46 -37.95
N ASP A 125 -27.91 -30.25 -38.31
CA ASP A 125 -28.37 -31.38 -37.51
C ASP A 125 -27.94 -32.72 -38.17
N ASN A 126 -28.37 -33.86 -37.61
CA ASN A 126 -27.97 -35.18 -38.13
C ASN A 126 -28.37 -35.44 -39.60
N GLN A 127 -29.42 -34.79 -40.12
CA GLN A 127 -29.96 -35.00 -41.46
C GLN A 127 -29.82 -33.80 -42.40
N TYR A 128 -29.85 -32.58 -41.86
CA TYR A 128 -29.98 -31.35 -42.62
C TYR A 128 -28.85 -30.36 -42.34
N ILE A 129 -28.44 -29.64 -43.39
CA ILE A 129 -27.71 -28.37 -43.25
C ILE A 129 -28.69 -27.24 -43.47
N TYR A 130 -28.84 -26.38 -42.48
CA TYR A 130 -29.58 -25.12 -42.60
C TYR A 130 -28.58 -24.02 -42.97
N TYR A 131 -28.92 -23.17 -43.93
CA TYR A 131 -28.02 -22.08 -44.30
C TYR A 131 -28.76 -20.80 -44.72
N LEU A 132 -28.14 -19.66 -44.45
CA LEU A 132 -28.57 -18.36 -44.95
C LEU A 132 -27.93 -18.08 -46.30
N SER A 133 -28.74 -17.64 -47.25
CA SER A 133 -28.27 -17.22 -48.58
C SER A 133 -27.50 -15.90 -48.51
N SER A 134 -26.31 -15.81 -49.14
CA SER A 134 -25.58 -14.52 -49.22
C SER A 134 -26.18 -13.56 -50.25
N SER A 135 -26.96 -14.06 -51.23
CA SER A 135 -27.48 -13.25 -52.32
C SER A 135 -28.81 -12.57 -51.98
N ASP A 136 -29.63 -13.20 -51.14
CA ASP A 136 -30.99 -12.72 -50.84
C ASP A 136 -31.49 -13.07 -49.42
N TYR A 137 -30.60 -13.48 -48.52
CA TYR A 137 -30.91 -13.76 -47.09
C TYR A 137 -32.00 -14.83 -46.86
N ALA A 138 -32.36 -15.61 -47.88
CA ALA A 138 -33.27 -16.74 -47.76
C ALA A 138 -32.72 -17.80 -46.80
N VAL A 139 -33.59 -18.35 -45.95
CA VAL A 139 -33.29 -19.49 -45.08
C VAL A 139 -33.51 -20.77 -45.87
N MET A 140 -32.48 -21.58 -46.01
CA MET A 140 -32.48 -22.79 -46.82
C MET A 140 -32.22 -24.02 -45.95
N LYS A 141 -32.75 -25.16 -46.38
CA LYS A 141 -32.57 -26.46 -45.76
C LYS A 141 -32.10 -27.46 -46.81
N TYR A 142 -30.92 -28.03 -46.62
CA TYR A 142 -30.29 -29.01 -47.49
C TYR A 142 -30.36 -30.40 -46.85
N ASP A 143 -31.00 -31.36 -47.50
CA ASP A 143 -31.11 -32.75 -47.04
C ASP A 143 -29.86 -33.54 -47.44
N LEU A 144 -29.10 -34.02 -46.47
CA LEU A 144 -27.86 -34.76 -46.69
C LEU A 144 -28.09 -36.16 -47.29
N ASN A 145 -29.26 -36.75 -47.04
CA ASN A 145 -29.64 -38.07 -47.54
C ASN A 145 -30.16 -37.98 -48.98
N ALA A 146 -31.06 -37.03 -49.25
CA ALA A 146 -31.65 -36.85 -50.58
C ALA A 146 -30.75 -36.07 -51.54
N GLY A 147 -29.81 -35.26 -51.03
CA GLY A 147 -28.97 -34.36 -51.84
C GLY A 147 -29.75 -33.22 -52.49
N THR A 148 -30.86 -32.81 -51.88
CA THR A 148 -31.79 -31.79 -52.37
C THR A 148 -31.93 -30.65 -51.38
N GLU A 149 -32.23 -29.44 -51.85
CA GLU A 149 -32.52 -28.29 -50.99
C GLU A 149 -33.96 -27.80 -51.14
N SER A 150 -34.44 -27.14 -50.09
CA SER A 150 -35.73 -26.45 -50.03
C SER A 150 -35.61 -25.14 -49.26
N ALA A 151 -36.40 -24.13 -49.63
CA ALA A 151 -36.49 -22.89 -48.87
C ALA A 151 -37.44 -23.05 -47.67
N ILE A 152 -37.06 -22.50 -46.53
CA ILE A 152 -37.95 -22.28 -45.39
C ILE A 152 -38.58 -20.90 -45.59
N ALA A 153 -39.91 -20.81 -45.53
CA ALA A 153 -40.63 -19.56 -45.74
C ALA A 153 -40.91 -18.86 -44.40
N PRO A 154 -40.88 -17.50 -44.35
CA PRO A 154 -41.28 -16.77 -43.16
C PRO A 154 -42.75 -17.01 -42.84
N PRO A 155 -43.09 -17.32 -41.57
CA PRO A 155 -44.48 -17.41 -41.14
C PRO A 155 -45.20 -16.07 -41.34
N GLY A 156 -46.28 -16.07 -42.12
CA GLY A 156 -47.08 -14.87 -42.44
C GLY A 156 -46.70 -14.14 -43.74
N GLY A 157 -45.67 -14.58 -44.48
CA GLY A 157 -45.24 -13.99 -45.75
C GLY A 157 -44.33 -12.75 -45.57
N GLY A 158 -43.33 -12.60 -46.44
CA GLY A 158 -42.33 -11.52 -46.38
C GLY A 158 -40.93 -11.98 -46.77
N SER A 159 -39.91 -11.14 -46.54
CA SER A 159 -38.50 -11.50 -46.68
C SER A 159 -37.86 -11.69 -45.32
N PHE A 160 -37.04 -12.72 -45.16
CA PHE A 160 -36.13 -12.82 -44.02
C PHE A 160 -35.01 -11.78 -44.19
N ASN A 161 -34.67 -11.06 -43.12
CA ASN A 161 -33.49 -10.19 -43.07
C ASN A 161 -32.64 -10.60 -41.86
N PHE A 162 -32.30 -11.89 -41.84
CA PHE A 162 -31.47 -12.49 -40.81
C PHE A 162 -30.02 -12.52 -41.24
N THR A 163 -29.16 -12.32 -40.26
CA THR A 163 -27.72 -12.31 -40.42
C THR A 163 -27.08 -13.56 -39.82
N ASP A 164 -27.79 -14.27 -38.94
CA ASP A 164 -27.33 -15.50 -38.31
C ASP A 164 -28.42 -16.57 -38.15
N LEU A 165 -28.00 -17.83 -38.04
CA LEU A 165 -28.86 -18.95 -37.67
C LEU A 165 -28.13 -19.96 -36.80
N GLU A 166 -28.86 -20.68 -35.95
CA GLU A 166 -28.31 -21.78 -35.17
C GLU A 166 -29.37 -22.84 -34.88
N VAL A 167 -28.99 -24.12 -34.98
CA VAL A 167 -29.89 -25.24 -34.70
C VAL A 167 -29.72 -25.72 -33.25
N ASN A 168 -30.84 -25.95 -32.54
CA ASN A 168 -30.84 -26.66 -31.27
C ASN A 168 -31.49 -28.02 -31.46
N ILE A 169 -30.64 -29.03 -31.57
CA ILE A 169 -31.03 -30.42 -31.85
C ILE A 169 -31.89 -30.98 -30.71
N GLU A 170 -31.59 -30.64 -29.45
CA GLU A 170 -32.31 -31.14 -28.28
C GLU A 170 -33.73 -30.59 -28.19
N LYS A 171 -33.93 -29.33 -28.60
CA LYS A 171 -35.24 -28.66 -28.61
C LYS A 171 -35.99 -28.81 -29.93
N ASN A 172 -35.34 -29.32 -30.97
CA ASN A 172 -35.86 -29.37 -32.33
C ASN A 172 -36.26 -27.97 -32.86
N LEU A 173 -35.43 -26.96 -32.57
CA LEU A 173 -35.66 -25.56 -32.93
C LEU A 173 -34.56 -25.02 -33.85
N LEU A 174 -34.94 -24.15 -34.78
CA LEU A 174 -34.02 -23.32 -35.57
C LEU A 174 -34.16 -21.86 -35.13
N TYR A 175 -33.08 -21.30 -34.58
CA TYR A 175 -32.99 -19.89 -34.24
C TYR A 175 -32.52 -19.08 -35.44
N LEU A 176 -33.13 -17.91 -35.63
CA LEU A 176 -32.81 -16.97 -36.69
C LEU A 176 -32.66 -15.57 -36.09
N ALA A 177 -31.53 -14.91 -36.35
CA ALA A 177 -31.19 -13.61 -35.75
C ALA A 177 -30.81 -12.55 -36.76
N GLY A 178 -31.25 -11.32 -36.52
CA GLY A 178 -31.05 -10.14 -37.35
C GLY A 178 -31.69 -8.92 -36.68
N SER A 179 -32.49 -8.13 -37.41
CA SER A 179 -33.33 -7.09 -36.78
C SER A 179 -34.40 -7.66 -35.85
N ASP A 180 -34.74 -8.93 -36.04
CA ASP A 180 -35.60 -9.74 -35.17
C ASP A 180 -34.81 -10.95 -34.68
N PHE A 181 -35.25 -11.54 -33.57
CA PHE A 181 -34.79 -12.85 -33.12
C PHE A 181 -35.98 -13.79 -32.94
N MET A 182 -35.95 -14.95 -33.62
CA MET A 182 -37.06 -15.91 -33.61
C MET A 182 -36.59 -17.36 -33.55
N ALA A 183 -37.47 -18.22 -33.05
CA ALA A 183 -37.33 -19.67 -33.06
C ALA A 183 -38.43 -20.32 -33.91
N LEU A 184 -38.04 -21.21 -34.82
CA LEU A 184 -38.93 -22.01 -35.66
C LEU A 184 -38.90 -23.47 -35.22
N ASP A 185 -40.05 -24.14 -35.23
CA ASP A 185 -40.14 -25.59 -35.03
C ASP A 185 -39.65 -26.33 -36.29
N LEU A 186 -38.65 -27.21 -36.13
CA LEU A 186 -38.07 -27.96 -37.25
C LEU A 186 -38.98 -29.10 -37.77
N GLY A 187 -39.97 -29.51 -36.98
CA GLY A 187 -40.95 -30.53 -37.34
C GLY A 187 -41.91 -30.06 -38.43
N ASP A 188 -42.45 -28.84 -38.30
CA ASP A 188 -43.39 -28.27 -39.27
C ASP A 188 -42.81 -27.14 -40.14
N ASN A 189 -41.60 -26.66 -39.84
CA ASN A 189 -40.86 -25.59 -40.52
C ASN A 189 -41.68 -24.30 -40.79
N SER A 190 -42.81 -24.10 -40.09
CA SER A 190 -43.77 -23.03 -40.37
C SER A 190 -44.36 -22.37 -39.12
N ARG A 191 -44.16 -22.97 -37.94
CA ARG A 191 -44.61 -22.43 -36.66
C ARG A 191 -43.50 -21.65 -35.96
N VAL A 192 -43.78 -20.37 -35.69
CA VAL A 192 -42.99 -19.55 -34.75
C VAL A 192 -43.29 -20.03 -33.34
N VAL A 193 -42.25 -20.46 -32.62
CA VAL A 193 -42.36 -20.88 -31.22
C VAL A 193 -42.23 -19.68 -30.30
N SER A 194 -41.34 -18.73 -30.63
CA SER A 194 -41.18 -17.46 -29.92
C SER A 194 -40.46 -16.42 -30.81
N ARG A 195 -40.69 -15.13 -30.56
CA ARG A 195 -40.10 -14.01 -31.32
C ARG A 195 -39.96 -12.77 -30.44
N ILE A 196 -38.81 -12.09 -30.53
CA ILE A 196 -38.60 -10.77 -29.96
C ILE A 196 -38.17 -9.78 -31.06
N ASN A 197 -38.71 -8.56 -31.02
CA ASN A 197 -38.34 -7.49 -31.94
C ASN A 197 -37.19 -6.69 -31.35
N ALA A 198 -36.07 -6.61 -32.06
CA ALA A 198 -34.80 -6.10 -31.59
C ALA A 198 -34.53 -4.65 -32.05
N ASN A 199 -35.59 -3.85 -32.21
CA ASN A 199 -35.56 -2.47 -32.73
C ASN A 199 -34.36 -1.63 -32.22
N GLY A 200 -33.37 -1.43 -33.09
CA GLY A 200 -32.44 -0.29 -33.01
C GLY A 200 -31.04 -0.53 -32.42
N TYR A 201 -30.74 -1.71 -31.87
CA TYR A 201 -29.38 -2.03 -31.44
C TYR A 201 -28.86 -3.18 -32.31
N ASN A 202 -27.71 -2.99 -32.97
CA ASN A 202 -27.01 -4.03 -33.72
C ASN A 202 -26.64 -5.18 -32.77
N PHE A 203 -27.58 -6.08 -32.48
CA PHE A 203 -27.33 -7.29 -31.72
C PHE A 203 -26.37 -8.15 -32.53
N GLY A 204 -25.12 -8.16 -32.09
CA GLY A 204 -24.01 -8.82 -32.77
C GLY A 204 -24.26 -10.31 -32.96
N LYS A 205 -23.73 -10.84 -34.06
CA LYS A 205 -23.41 -12.27 -34.21
C LYS A 205 -22.38 -12.67 -33.15
N PRO A 206 -22.37 -13.92 -32.66
CA PRO A 206 -23.15 -15.05 -33.11
C PRO A 206 -24.44 -15.31 -32.29
N VAL A 207 -25.33 -16.15 -32.83
CA VAL A 207 -26.32 -16.90 -32.02
C VAL A 207 -25.69 -18.22 -31.60
N ILE A 208 -25.83 -18.58 -30.32
CA ILE A 208 -25.32 -19.85 -29.80
C ILE A 208 -26.46 -20.53 -29.04
N ALA A 209 -26.76 -21.80 -29.32
CA ALA A 209 -27.77 -22.56 -28.60
C ALA A 209 -27.14 -23.71 -27.81
N GLN A 210 -27.50 -23.84 -26.52
CA GLN A 210 -26.92 -24.85 -25.64
C GLN A 210 -27.96 -25.32 -24.60
N GLY A 211 -28.48 -26.54 -24.79
CA GLY A 211 -29.49 -27.12 -23.90
C GLY A 211 -30.77 -26.29 -23.81
N ASP A 212 -31.08 -25.83 -22.59
CA ASP A 212 -32.25 -24.99 -22.26
C ASP A 212 -32.02 -23.49 -22.50
N ASP A 213 -30.85 -23.11 -23.00
CA ASP A 213 -30.46 -21.72 -23.19
C ASP A 213 -30.15 -21.40 -24.65
N VAL A 214 -30.47 -20.18 -25.05
CA VAL A 214 -29.98 -19.57 -26.29
C VAL A 214 -29.38 -18.21 -26.02
N TYR A 215 -28.26 -17.93 -26.66
CA TYR A 215 -27.46 -16.74 -26.44
C TYR A 215 -27.50 -15.86 -27.68
N TYR A 216 -27.87 -14.60 -27.48
CA TYR A 216 -27.94 -13.63 -28.56
C TYR A 216 -27.76 -12.22 -28.00
N GLY A 217 -26.90 -11.41 -28.62
CA GLY A 217 -26.75 -10.01 -28.21
C GLY A 217 -26.26 -9.83 -26.77
N SER A 218 -25.34 -10.69 -26.31
CA SER A 218 -24.85 -10.77 -24.92
C SER A 218 -25.92 -11.14 -23.88
N ARG A 219 -27.09 -11.62 -24.30
CA ARG A 219 -28.13 -12.12 -23.41
C ARG A 219 -28.14 -13.63 -23.39
N ARG A 220 -28.44 -14.20 -22.22
CA ARG A 220 -28.86 -15.59 -22.05
C ARG A 220 -30.39 -15.61 -21.96
N LEU A 221 -31.03 -16.28 -22.90
CA LEU A 221 -32.48 -16.37 -23.05
C LEU A 221 -32.92 -17.81 -22.82
N ASP A 222 -34.17 -18.01 -22.40
CA ASP A 222 -34.77 -19.34 -22.45
C ASP A 222 -34.93 -19.83 -23.89
N ALA A 223 -34.49 -21.06 -24.14
CA ALA A 223 -34.50 -21.65 -25.48
C ALA A 223 -35.91 -21.76 -26.09
N THR A 224 -36.96 -21.87 -25.26
CA THR A 224 -38.35 -22.05 -25.73
C THR A 224 -39.19 -20.78 -25.64
N ASN A 225 -38.84 -19.86 -24.73
CA ASN A 225 -39.47 -18.56 -24.60
C ASN A 225 -38.43 -17.42 -24.64
N LEU A 226 -38.19 -16.86 -25.83
CA LEU A 226 -37.21 -15.80 -26.06
C LEU A 226 -37.52 -14.48 -25.32
N GLU A 227 -38.73 -14.31 -24.80
CA GLU A 227 -39.11 -13.16 -23.97
C GLU A 227 -38.56 -13.26 -22.53
N LEU A 228 -38.12 -14.45 -22.10
CA LEU A 228 -37.55 -14.71 -20.79
C LEU A 228 -36.02 -14.57 -20.85
N VAL A 229 -35.53 -13.38 -20.50
CA VAL A 229 -34.10 -13.10 -20.32
C VAL A 229 -33.65 -13.62 -18.96
N LYS A 230 -32.77 -14.62 -18.95
CA LYS A 230 -32.17 -15.15 -17.71
C LYS A 230 -31.08 -14.23 -17.17
N GLY A 231 -30.35 -13.54 -18.05
CA GLY A 231 -29.42 -12.47 -17.68
C GLY A 231 -28.64 -11.91 -18.86
N THR A 232 -27.85 -10.87 -18.62
CA THR A 232 -27.07 -10.16 -19.65
C THR A 232 -25.60 -10.07 -19.23
N TYR A 233 -24.69 -10.38 -20.15
CA TYR A 233 -23.24 -10.30 -20.00
C TYR A 233 -22.76 -8.93 -20.45
N THR A 234 -22.63 -8.00 -19.50
CA THR A 234 -22.25 -6.62 -19.75
C THR A 234 -21.67 -6.05 -18.46
N ALA A 235 -20.55 -5.37 -18.55
CA ALA A 235 -20.00 -4.65 -17.41
C ALA A 235 -21.02 -3.59 -16.93
N PHE A 236 -21.05 -3.33 -15.62
CA PHE A 236 -21.98 -2.34 -15.06
C PHE A 236 -21.78 -0.95 -15.63
N THR A 237 -20.54 -0.60 -15.97
CA THR A 237 -20.15 0.74 -16.44
C THR A 237 -20.17 0.91 -17.96
N ASP A 238 -20.45 -0.15 -18.74
CA ASP A 238 -20.35 -0.09 -20.21
C ASP A 238 -21.72 0.17 -20.85
N TYR A 239 -21.80 1.22 -21.69
CA TYR A 239 -22.98 1.54 -22.49
C TYR A 239 -23.13 0.63 -23.71
N HIS A 240 -22.07 -0.13 -24.03
CA HIS A 240 -22.05 -1.03 -25.15
C HIS A 240 -22.18 -2.47 -24.66
N PHE A 241 -23.03 -3.23 -25.35
CA PHE A 241 -23.12 -4.67 -25.15
C PHE A 241 -21.86 -5.33 -25.70
N ASP A 242 -21.20 -6.16 -24.91
CA ASP A 242 -20.05 -6.89 -25.41
C ASP A 242 -20.50 -7.94 -26.44
N LYS A 243 -19.93 -7.90 -27.64
CA LYS A 243 -20.25 -8.90 -28.66
C LYS A 243 -19.91 -10.30 -28.12
N LEU A 244 -20.93 -11.17 -28.03
CA LEU A 244 -20.75 -12.58 -27.69
C LEU A 244 -19.78 -13.22 -28.69
N LEU A 245 -18.88 -14.10 -28.24
CA LEU A 245 -17.97 -14.82 -29.13
C LEU A 245 -18.01 -16.33 -28.88
N GLN A 246 -18.11 -16.75 -27.62
CA GLN A 246 -18.21 -18.17 -27.27
C GLN A 246 -18.95 -18.36 -25.94
N VAL A 247 -19.71 -19.44 -25.83
CA VAL A 247 -20.23 -19.96 -24.55
C VAL A 247 -19.63 -21.32 -24.31
N ARG A 248 -19.00 -21.51 -23.16
CA ARG A 248 -18.31 -22.76 -22.85
C ARG A 248 -18.25 -23.02 -21.36
N ASP A 249 -18.58 -24.25 -20.96
CA ASP A 249 -18.52 -24.70 -19.57
C ASP A 249 -19.24 -23.72 -18.62
N GLN A 250 -18.51 -23.09 -17.70
CA GLN A 250 -19.02 -22.10 -16.73
C GLN A 250 -18.73 -20.65 -17.14
N VAL A 251 -18.27 -20.39 -18.37
CA VAL A 251 -17.89 -19.05 -18.81
C VAL A 251 -18.56 -18.62 -20.12
N VAL A 252 -18.63 -17.31 -20.28
CA VAL A 252 -19.03 -16.64 -21.52
C VAL A 252 -17.93 -15.68 -21.95
N VAL A 253 -17.38 -15.90 -23.14
CA VAL A 253 -16.33 -15.07 -23.74
C VAL A 253 -17.00 -14.07 -24.67
N THR A 254 -16.68 -12.79 -24.47
CA THR A 254 -17.15 -11.68 -25.30
C THR A 254 -15.97 -10.95 -25.94
N SER A 255 -16.24 -9.94 -26.76
CA SER A 255 -15.20 -9.14 -27.43
C SER A 255 -14.35 -8.30 -26.49
N ARG A 256 -14.78 -8.12 -25.23
CA ARG A 256 -14.09 -7.27 -24.23
C ARG A 256 -13.86 -7.96 -22.90
N HIS A 257 -14.67 -8.95 -22.53
CA HIS A 257 -14.65 -9.53 -21.19
C HIS A 257 -14.88 -11.05 -21.23
N ILE A 258 -14.50 -11.70 -20.14
CA ILE A 258 -14.90 -13.07 -19.83
C ILE A 258 -15.79 -13.02 -18.60
N TYR A 259 -16.96 -13.61 -18.70
CA TYR A 259 -17.94 -13.65 -17.62
C TYR A 259 -18.11 -15.06 -17.07
N ASP A 260 -18.46 -15.14 -15.81
CA ASP A 260 -19.08 -16.33 -15.26
C ASP A 260 -20.50 -16.48 -15.83
N LYS A 261 -20.85 -17.69 -16.28
CA LYS A 261 -22.10 -17.99 -17.00
C LYS A 261 -23.35 -17.85 -16.12
N GLU A 262 -23.24 -18.11 -14.82
CA GLU A 262 -24.39 -18.17 -13.91
C GLU A 262 -24.52 -16.88 -13.09
N THR A 263 -23.39 -16.30 -12.68
CA THR A 263 -23.33 -15.08 -11.87
C THR A 263 -23.17 -13.80 -12.69
N TYR A 264 -22.92 -13.90 -14.01
CA TYR A 264 -22.71 -12.76 -14.93
C TYR A 264 -21.63 -11.79 -14.45
N ARG A 265 -20.76 -12.22 -13.53
CA ARG A 265 -19.66 -11.43 -13.00
C ARG A 265 -18.53 -11.43 -14.03
N VAL A 266 -17.88 -10.28 -14.19
CA VAL A 266 -16.65 -10.20 -14.97
C VAL A 266 -15.56 -10.98 -14.23
N LEU A 267 -14.98 -11.98 -14.89
CA LEU A 267 -13.87 -12.78 -14.41
C LEU A 267 -12.52 -12.27 -14.93
N ALA A 268 -12.49 -11.70 -16.13
CA ALA A 268 -11.30 -11.11 -16.72
C ALA A 268 -11.65 -10.04 -17.76
N ASN A 269 -10.82 -8.99 -17.82
CA ASN A 269 -10.88 -7.94 -18.83
C ASN A 269 -9.92 -8.27 -19.98
N LEU A 270 -10.37 -8.23 -21.22
CA LEU A 270 -9.52 -8.42 -22.41
C LEU A 270 -8.85 -7.10 -22.84
N ALA A 271 -8.50 -6.22 -21.91
CA ALA A 271 -8.21 -4.79 -22.12
C ALA A 271 -6.90 -4.44 -22.88
N ASN A 272 -6.20 -5.43 -23.47
CA ASN A 272 -4.96 -5.20 -24.23
C ASN A 272 -5.13 -5.34 -25.75
N PHE A 273 -6.36 -5.40 -26.26
CA PHE A 273 -6.61 -5.49 -27.71
C PHE A 273 -7.15 -4.16 -28.26
N PRO A 274 -6.48 -3.54 -29.25
CA PRO A 274 -6.93 -2.29 -29.84
C PRO A 274 -8.20 -2.55 -30.67
N ASN A 275 -9.33 -1.98 -30.23
CA ASN A 275 -10.69 -2.18 -30.75
C ASN A 275 -11.27 -3.60 -30.52
N GLU A 276 -12.60 -3.69 -30.48
CA GLU A 276 -13.35 -4.95 -30.25
C GLU A 276 -12.75 -6.14 -31.02
N SER A 277 -12.33 -7.18 -30.29
CA SER A 277 -11.81 -8.39 -30.93
C SER A 277 -12.89 -9.03 -31.79
N SER A 278 -12.60 -9.29 -33.07
CA SER A 278 -13.59 -9.83 -33.99
C SER A 278 -13.89 -11.31 -33.73
N LEU A 279 -12.91 -12.05 -33.17
CA LEU A 279 -12.96 -13.48 -32.85
C LEU A 279 -12.15 -13.80 -31.56
N ALA A 280 -12.75 -14.59 -30.66
CA ALA A 280 -12.11 -15.12 -29.43
C ALA A 280 -12.62 -16.54 -29.14
N LEU A 281 -11.77 -17.44 -28.62
CA LEU A 281 -12.11 -18.79 -28.16
C LEU A 281 -11.35 -19.12 -26.88
N MET A 282 -11.90 -20.00 -26.04
CA MET A 282 -11.26 -20.56 -24.86
C MET A 282 -11.21 -22.09 -24.94
N ASP A 283 -10.06 -22.69 -24.60
CA ASP A 283 -9.91 -24.14 -24.46
C ASP A 283 -10.25 -24.64 -23.03
N SER A 284 -10.34 -25.96 -22.87
CA SER A 284 -10.60 -26.63 -21.57
C SER A 284 -9.54 -26.35 -20.49
N ASN A 285 -8.36 -25.85 -20.88
CA ASN A 285 -7.27 -25.50 -19.97
C ASN A 285 -7.21 -23.99 -19.67
N GLN A 286 -8.28 -23.24 -19.98
CA GLN A 286 -8.39 -21.80 -19.80
C GLN A 286 -7.35 -20.98 -20.59
N ASN A 287 -6.86 -21.52 -21.71
CA ASN A 287 -6.15 -20.71 -22.69
C ASN A 287 -7.16 -19.99 -23.58
N VAL A 288 -7.01 -18.68 -23.68
CA VAL A 288 -7.81 -17.83 -24.54
C VAL A 288 -7.01 -17.48 -25.79
N TYR A 289 -7.67 -17.69 -26.92
CA TYR A 289 -7.20 -17.45 -28.27
C TYR A 289 -7.91 -16.23 -28.80
N ILE A 290 -7.15 -15.20 -29.16
CA ILE A 290 -7.71 -13.92 -29.61
C ILE A 290 -7.11 -13.59 -30.97
N PHE A 291 -7.98 -13.29 -31.92
CA PHE A 291 -7.55 -12.80 -33.22
C PHE A 291 -7.62 -11.26 -33.25
N SER A 292 -6.49 -10.63 -33.56
CA SER A 292 -6.41 -9.19 -33.78
C SER A 292 -5.69 -8.92 -35.10
N TYR A 293 -6.41 -8.31 -36.04
CA TYR A 293 -5.98 -7.97 -37.40
C TYR A 293 -5.47 -9.15 -38.24
N GLN A 294 -4.23 -9.57 -38.03
CA GLN A 294 -3.54 -10.65 -38.76
C GLN A 294 -2.74 -11.54 -37.80
N THR A 295 -3.08 -11.50 -36.51
CA THR A 295 -2.37 -12.24 -35.46
C THR A 295 -3.35 -13.02 -34.61
N ILE A 296 -3.01 -14.27 -34.31
CA ILE A 296 -3.68 -15.05 -33.27
C ILE A 296 -2.74 -15.07 -32.07
N SER A 297 -3.23 -14.62 -30.92
CA SER A 297 -2.50 -14.69 -29.65
C SER A 297 -3.16 -15.72 -28.72
N LYS A 298 -2.34 -16.53 -28.07
CA LYS A 298 -2.76 -17.49 -27.03
C LYS A 298 -2.23 -17.02 -25.68
N THR A 299 -3.14 -16.80 -24.75
CA THR A 299 -2.80 -16.41 -23.37
C THR A 299 -3.57 -17.29 -22.40
N LYS A 300 -2.90 -17.85 -21.40
CA LYS A 300 -3.57 -18.54 -20.30
C LYS A 300 -4.17 -17.49 -19.37
N ILE A 301 -5.45 -17.63 -19.04
CA ILE A 301 -6.10 -16.77 -18.05
C ILE A 301 -6.26 -17.59 -16.77
N GLU A 302 -5.81 -17.03 -15.65
CA GLU A 302 -6.16 -17.55 -14.34
C GLU A 302 -7.49 -16.94 -13.93
N LEU A 303 -8.55 -17.73 -13.99
CA LEU A 303 -9.85 -17.27 -13.51
C LEU A 303 -9.75 -17.11 -11.99
N PRO A 304 -10.07 -15.93 -11.43
CA PRO A 304 -9.95 -15.69 -10.01
C PRO A 304 -10.82 -16.69 -9.24
N ALA A 305 -10.28 -17.24 -8.15
CA ALA A 305 -11.09 -18.03 -7.23
C ALA A 305 -12.28 -17.17 -6.76
N LEU A 306 -13.47 -17.76 -6.73
CA LEU A 306 -14.66 -17.13 -6.17
C LEU A 306 -14.50 -17.05 -4.63
N SER A 307 -13.64 -16.14 -4.18
CA SER A 307 -13.41 -15.80 -2.78
C SER A 307 -14.23 -14.56 -2.43
N TYR A 308 -14.97 -14.65 -1.32
CA TYR A 308 -15.80 -13.56 -0.78
C TYR A 308 -15.04 -12.67 0.22
N ASP A 309 -13.80 -13.01 0.56
CA ASP A 309 -13.03 -12.33 1.62
C ASP A 309 -12.26 -11.12 1.07
N GLY A 310 -12.98 -10.11 0.58
CA GLY A 310 -12.40 -8.92 -0.05
C GLY A 310 -12.67 -7.58 0.66
N HIS A 311 -13.48 -7.58 1.73
CA HIS A 311 -13.90 -6.35 2.42
C HIS A 311 -13.02 -6.09 3.65
N THR A 312 -12.59 -4.85 3.90
CA THR A 312 -11.70 -4.53 5.02
C THR A 312 -12.40 -3.67 6.10
N PRO A 313 -12.81 -4.25 7.24
CA PRO A 313 -13.60 -3.53 8.25
C PRO A 313 -12.71 -2.76 9.23
N SER A 314 -12.95 -1.48 9.41
CA SER A 314 -12.44 -0.59 10.47
C SER A 314 -13.56 -0.29 11.45
N VAL A 315 -13.22 0.19 12.66
CA VAL A 315 -14.18 0.49 13.74
C VAL A 315 -15.33 1.39 13.27
N ASN A 316 -15.06 2.34 12.34
CA ASN A 316 -16.03 3.31 11.83
C ASN A 316 -16.07 3.39 10.29
N GLN A 317 -15.43 2.46 9.59
CA GLN A 317 -15.36 2.49 8.12
C GLN A 317 -15.31 1.06 7.57
N LEU A 318 -15.99 0.81 6.46
CA LEU A 318 -15.93 -0.43 5.72
C LEU A 318 -15.56 -0.14 4.27
N ASP A 319 -14.38 -0.59 3.86
CA ASP A 319 -13.98 -0.57 2.46
C ASP A 319 -14.44 -1.87 1.80
N LEU A 320 -15.36 -1.72 0.85
CA LEU A 320 -15.96 -2.77 0.05
C LEU A 320 -15.07 -3.09 -1.14
N ARG A 321 -15.05 -4.37 -1.51
CA ARG A 321 -14.31 -4.85 -2.70
C ARG A 321 -14.80 -4.19 -4.00
N SER A 322 -16.10 -3.94 -4.10
CA SER A 322 -16.74 -3.45 -5.31
C SER A 322 -17.71 -2.33 -4.97
N PRO A 323 -17.87 -1.32 -5.83
CA PRO A 323 -18.85 -0.27 -5.59
C PRO A 323 -20.27 -0.82 -5.43
N ILE A 324 -21.05 -0.17 -4.57
CA ILE A 324 -22.47 -0.47 -4.38
C ILE A 324 -23.36 0.48 -5.18
N THR A 325 -24.48 -0.04 -5.68
CA THR A 325 -25.43 0.68 -6.53
C THR A 325 -26.62 1.23 -5.73
N GLN A 326 -27.09 0.46 -4.76
CA GLN A 326 -28.26 0.79 -3.94
C GLN A 326 -28.15 0.10 -2.59
N TRP A 327 -28.77 0.68 -1.57
CA TRP A 327 -28.96 0.01 -0.30
C TRP A 327 -30.34 0.28 0.30
N VAL A 328 -30.71 -0.57 1.24
CA VAL A 328 -31.80 -0.34 2.21
C VAL A 328 -31.32 -0.87 3.56
N SER A 329 -32.02 -0.54 4.63
CA SER A 329 -31.58 -0.96 5.96
C SER A 329 -32.74 -1.31 6.86
N ASP A 330 -32.45 -2.17 7.83
CA ASP A 330 -33.28 -2.36 9.02
C ASP A 330 -32.55 -1.80 10.26
N ASN A 331 -32.98 -2.20 11.45
CA ASN A 331 -32.37 -1.72 12.70
C ASN A 331 -30.92 -2.21 12.90
N ASN A 332 -30.55 -3.36 12.34
CA ASN A 332 -29.29 -4.05 12.62
C ASN A 332 -28.36 -4.11 11.40
N HIS A 333 -28.92 -4.14 10.19
CA HIS A 333 -28.17 -4.35 8.97
C HIS A 333 -28.47 -3.30 7.90
N ILE A 334 -27.47 -3.08 7.06
CA ILE A 334 -27.57 -2.44 5.76
C ILE A 334 -27.48 -3.56 4.72
N TYR A 335 -28.45 -3.60 3.81
CA TYR A 335 -28.48 -4.51 2.66
C TYR A 335 -28.09 -3.71 1.43
N ALA A 336 -26.96 -4.04 0.81
CA ALA A 336 -26.41 -3.27 -0.31
C ALA A 336 -26.21 -4.15 -1.56
N LEU A 337 -26.57 -3.62 -2.72
CA LEU A 337 -26.33 -4.25 -4.02
C LEU A 337 -24.97 -3.81 -4.56
N SER A 338 -24.14 -4.75 -5.00
CA SER A 338 -22.83 -4.47 -5.58
C SER A 338 -22.84 -4.51 -7.11
N THR A 339 -21.86 -3.84 -7.70
CA THR A 339 -21.52 -3.93 -9.13
C THR A 339 -20.92 -5.29 -9.52
N GLU A 340 -20.77 -6.22 -8.59
CA GLU A 340 -20.42 -7.63 -8.86
C GLU A 340 -21.66 -8.55 -8.86
N ASN A 341 -22.86 -7.97 -8.95
CA ASN A 341 -24.14 -8.68 -8.92
C ASN A 341 -24.44 -9.37 -7.57
N THR A 342 -23.89 -8.86 -6.47
CA THR A 342 -24.07 -9.45 -5.13
C THR A 342 -24.89 -8.57 -4.21
N LEU A 343 -25.62 -9.21 -3.30
CA LEU A 343 -26.25 -8.61 -2.13
C LEU A 343 -25.33 -8.79 -0.94
N LEU A 344 -24.91 -7.67 -0.35
CA LEU A 344 -24.12 -7.58 0.87
C LEU A 344 -25.05 -7.33 2.05
N THR A 345 -24.90 -8.10 3.12
CA THR A 345 -25.53 -7.84 4.42
C THR A 345 -24.46 -7.29 5.35
N ILE A 346 -24.50 -5.99 5.59
CA ILE A 346 -23.52 -5.24 6.36
C ILE A 346 -24.07 -5.01 7.76
N ASN A 347 -23.31 -5.41 8.78
CA ASN A 347 -23.65 -5.17 10.17
C ASN A 347 -23.39 -3.70 10.55
N LYS A 348 -24.43 -3.01 11.02
CA LYS A 348 -24.35 -1.59 11.40
C LYS A 348 -23.46 -1.35 12.62
N ASP A 349 -23.35 -2.32 13.53
CA ASP A 349 -22.58 -2.17 14.76
C ASP A 349 -21.09 -2.37 14.52
N THR A 350 -20.74 -3.48 13.86
CA THR A 350 -19.35 -3.91 13.67
C THR A 350 -18.72 -3.39 12.37
N MET A 351 -19.51 -2.82 11.46
CA MET A 351 -19.05 -2.40 10.13
C MET A 351 -18.39 -3.55 9.36
N THR A 352 -18.95 -4.76 9.45
CA THR A 352 -18.51 -5.98 8.75
C THR A 352 -19.56 -6.46 7.76
N VAL A 353 -19.13 -7.16 6.71
CA VAL A 353 -20.04 -7.90 5.82
C VAL A 353 -20.31 -9.27 6.45
N ASP A 354 -21.52 -9.48 6.98
CA ASP A 354 -21.93 -10.73 7.62
C ASP A 354 -22.28 -11.80 6.59
N LYS A 355 -22.80 -11.38 5.43
CA LYS A 355 -23.14 -12.28 4.32
C LYS A 355 -23.04 -11.60 2.96
N GLU A 356 -22.59 -12.36 1.97
CA GLU A 356 -22.60 -11.98 0.56
C GLU A 356 -23.29 -13.06 -0.27
N SER A 357 -24.16 -12.69 -1.21
CA SER A 357 -24.91 -13.65 -2.04
C SER A 357 -25.17 -13.12 -3.43
N TYR A 358 -25.03 -13.96 -4.45
CA TYR A 358 -25.38 -13.59 -5.82
C TYR A 358 -26.90 -13.54 -5.98
N ILE A 359 -27.42 -12.48 -6.61
CA ILE A 359 -28.87 -12.21 -6.63
C ILE A 359 -29.48 -11.96 -8.02
N GLY A 360 -28.68 -12.02 -9.08
CA GLY A 360 -29.15 -11.86 -10.45
C GLY A 360 -28.27 -10.95 -11.30
N SER A 361 -28.56 -10.85 -12.59
CA SER A 361 -27.79 -10.00 -13.50
C SER A 361 -28.21 -8.54 -13.39
N LYS A 362 -27.24 -7.63 -13.19
CA LYS A 362 -27.41 -6.18 -13.06
C LYS A 362 -28.52 -5.75 -12.08
N PRO A 363 -28.42 -6.10 -10.79
CA PRO A 363 -29.25 -5.50 -9.75
C PRO A 363 -29.08 -3.98 -9.69
N VAL A 364 -30.19 -3.25 -9.80
CA VAL A 364 -30.18 -1.77 -9.86
C VAL A 364 -30.99 -1.11 -8.75
N ASP A 365 -31.94 -1.84 -8.16
CA ASP A 365 -32.82 -1.31 -7.13
C ASP A 365 -33.19 -2.38 -6.10
N LEU A 366 -33.45 -1.91 -4.88
CA LEU A 366 -33.67 -2.74 -3.70
C LEU A 366 -34.73 -2.08 -2.83
N ASP A 367 -35.75 -2.86 -2.46
CA ASP A 367 -36.79 -2.47 -1.51
C ASP A 367 -36.88 -3.48 -0.36
N LEU A 368 -37.13 -2.99 0.86
CA LEU A 368 -37.29 -3.81 2.05
C LEU A 368 -38.71 -3.68 2.58
N TYR A 369 -39.48 -4.76 2.50
CA TYR A 369 -40.85 -4.80 2.97
C TYR A 369 -41.17 -6.10 3.71
N ASN A 370 -41.73 -6.00 4.92
CA ASN A 370 -42.09 -7.14 5.78
C ASN A 370 -40.98 -8.20 5.91
N GLY A 371 -39.73 -7.77 6.06
CA GLY A 371 -38.57 -8.67 6.22
C GLY A 371 -38.14 -9.38 4.93
N SER A 372 -38.65 -8.97 3.77
CA SER A 372 -38.24 -9.47 2.46
C SER A 372 -37.64 -8.33 1.64
N LEU A 373 -36.55 -8.64 0.95
CA LEU A 373 -35.86 -7.78 -0.01
C LEU A 373 -36.36 -8.09 -1.41
N TYR A 374 -36.79 -7.06 -2.13
CA TYR A 374 -37.24 -7.13 -3.51
C TYR A 374 -36.20 -6.44 -4.40
N ILE A 375 -35.59 -7.20 -5.30
CA ILE A 375 -34.41 -6.77 -6.06
C ILE A 375 -34.78 -6.67 -7.55
N ALA A 376 -34.72 -5.48 -8.12
CA ALA A 376 -34.88 -5.29 -9.55
C ALA A 376 -33.59 -5.67 -10.30
N ASN A 377 -33.59 -6.80 -10.99
CA ASN A 377 -32.45 -7.28 -11.78
C ASN A 377 -32.56 -6.82 -13.24
N ASN A 378 -32.07 -5.61 -13.56
CA ASN A 378 -32.16 -5.00 -14.89
C ASN A 378 -31.36 -5.72 -15.99
N GLY A 379 -30.54 -6.70 -15.64
CA GLY A 379 -29.86 -7.58 -16.59
C GLY A 379 -30.69 -8.81 -16.95
N SER A 380 -31.78 -9.07 -16.24
CA SER A 380 -32.69 -10.20 -16.45
C SER A 380 -34.15 -9.75 -16.51
N SER A 381 -35.02 -10.69 -16.87
CA SER A 381 -36.47 -10.50 -16.81
C SER A 381 -37.04 -10.96 -15.46
N SER A 382 -36.41 -10.56 -14.35
CA SER A 382 -36.79 -11.04 -13.02
C SER A 382 -36.68 -9.99 -11.91
N ILE A 383 -37.57 -10.07 -10.93
CA ILE A 383 -37.43 -9.40 -9.63
C ILE A 383 -37.12 -10.48 -8.61
N GLY A 384 -35.94 -10.41 -7.99
CA GLY A 384 -35.50 -11.34 -6.95
C GLY A 384 -36.20 -11.06 -5.62
N ILE A 385 -36.54 -12.11 -4.88
CA ILE A 385 -37.14 -12.00 -3.54
C ILE A 385 -36.27 -12.78 -2.56
N VAL A 386 -35.66 -12.06 -1.62
CA VAL A 386 -34.72 -12.60 -0.63
C VAL A 386 -35.24 -12.33 0.77
N ASN A 387 -35.22 -13.34 1.64
CA ASN A 387 -35.56 -13.11 3.05
C ASN A 387 -34.43 -12.33 3.73
N ALA A 388 -34.73 -11.18 4.33
CA ALA A 388 -33.71 -10.31 4.93
C ALA A 388 -33.01 -10.97 6.15
N ALA A 389 -33.74 -11.78 6.92
CA ALA A 389 -33.26 -12.33 8.19
C ALA A 389 -32.18 -13.41 8.01
N ASP A 390 -32.23 -14.18 6.93
CA ASP A 390 -31.26 -15.23 6.64
C ASP A 390 -30.58 -15.09 5.26
N SER A 391 -30.91 -14.03 4.53
CA SER A 391 -30.50 -13.74 3.14
C SER A 391 -30.69 -14.93 2.20
N THR A 392 -31.72 -15.74 2.39
CA THR A 392 -32.04 -16.86 1.50
C THR A 392 -32.89 -16.39 0.33
N VAL A 393 -32.54 -16.84 -0.88
CA VAL A 393 -33.31 -16.54 -2.09
C VAL A 393 -34.58 -17.41 -2.08
N SER A 394 -35.72 -16.77 -1.87
CA SER A 394 -37.02 -17.43 -1.68
C SER A 394 -37.77 -17.69 -2.99
N ALA A 395 -37.76 -16.73 -3.93
CA ALA A 395 -38.41 -16.82 -5.23
C ALA A 395 -37.94 -15.69 -6.16
N ALA A 396 -38.25 -15.78 -7.46
CA ALA A 396 -38.13 -14.66 -8.39
C ALA A 396 -39.44 -14.48 -9.17
N ALA A 397 -39.95 -13.25 -9.23
CA ALA A 397 -41.08 -12.90 -10.09
C ALA A 397 -40.57 -12.72 -11.52
N GLN A 398 -41.02 -13.57 -12.45
CA GLN A 398 -40.58 -13.54 -13.85
C GLN A 398 -41.43 -12.56 -14.68
N LEU A 399 -40.77 -11.63 -15.37
CA LEU A 399 -41.38 -10.55 -16.14
C LEU A 399 -41.27 -10.83 -17.65
N SER A 400 -42.26 -11.46 -18.28
CA SER A 400 -42.18 -11.72 -19.73
C SER A 400 -41.93 -10.42 -20.52
N ALA A 401 -40.88 -10.41 -21.34
CA ALA A 401 -40.49 -9.31 -22.23
C ALA A 401 -40.14 -7.97 -21.54
N ARG A 402 -39.80 -7.97 -20.25
CA ARG A 402 -39.55 -6.74 -19.47
C ARG A 402 -38.27 -6.84 -18.63
N MET A 403 -37.49 -5.77 -18.59
CA MET A 403 -36.34 -5.64 -17.69
C MET A 403 -36.70 -4.66 -16.57
N PRO A 404 -36.74 -5.08 -15.29
CA PRO A 404 -37.14 -4.19 -14.19
C PRO A 404 -36.07 -3.13 -13.91
N LEU A 405 -36.52 -1.93 -13.57
CA LEU A 405 -35.67 -0.78 -13.23
C LEU A 405 -35.80 -0.42 -11.75
N GLN A 406 -37.02 -0.40 -11.23
CA GLN A 406 -37.30 -0.24 -9.81
C GLN A 406 -38.40 -1.18 -9.36
N ALA A 407 -38.40 -1.54 -8.09
CA ALA A 407 -39.40 -2.40 -7.48
C ALA A 407 -39.82 -1.87 -6.11
N ALA A 408 -41.12 -1.89 -5.82
CA ALA A 408 -41.65 -1.51 -4.52
C ALA A 408 -42.80 -2.44 -4.13
N ALA A 409 -42.70 -3.05 -2.95
CA ALA A 409 -43.67 -4.02 -2.45
C ALA A 409 -44.66 -3.39 -1.47
N TYR A 410 -45.92 -3.83 -1.55
CA TYR A 410 -46.96 -3.43 -0.60
C TYR A 410 -48.05 -4.51 -0.51
N GLU A 411 -48.26 -5.04 0.70
CA GLU A 411 -49.17 -6.17 0.96
C GLU A 411 -48.88 -7.35 0.02
N ASP A 412 -49.84 -7.74 -0.83
CA ASP A 412 -49.71 -8.78 -1.84
C ASP A 412 -49.27 -8.26 -3.22
N LYS A 413 -49.09 -6.94 -3.37
CA LYS A 413 -48.77 -6.28 -4.65
C LYS A 413 -47.28 -5.97 -4.77
N LEU A 414 -46.80 -6.05 -6.00
CA LEU A 414 -45.45 -5.63 -6.37
C LEU A 414 -45.56 -4.63 -7.52
N PHE A 415 -45.22 -3.37 -7.23
CA PHE A 415 -45.14 -2.30 -8.22
C PHE A 415 -43.73 -2.25 -8.77
N PHE A 416 -43.59 -2.03 -10.07
CA PHE A 416 -42.28 -1.95 -10.69
C PHE A 416 -42.30 -1.09 -11.95
N THR A 417 -41.18 -0.44 -12.23
CA THR A 417 -40.92 0.18 -13.53
C THR A 417 -40.09 -0.78 -14.37
N SER A 418 -40.31 -0.81 -15.68
CA SER A 418 -39.55 -1.70 -16.57
C SER A 418 -39.40 -1.13 -17.97
N THR A 419 -38.27 -1.43 -18.61
CA THR A 419 -38.09 -1.29 -20.05
C THR A 419 -38.69 -2.51 -20.74
N ASN A 420 -39.45 -2.28 -21.81
CA ASN A 420 -39.93 -3.37 -22.64
C ASN A 420 -38.80 -3.81 -23.59
N ILE A 421 -38.56 -5.11 -23.72
CA ILE A 421 -37.52 -5.61 -24.63
C ILE A 421 -37.88 -5.33 -26.10
N ALA A 422 -39.17 -5.21 -26.42
CA ALA A 422 -39.69 -4.96 -27.76
C ALA A 422 -40.07 -3.48 -28.03
N ARG A 423 -40.07 -2.59 -27.03
CA ARG A 423 -40.43 -1.15 -27.16
C ARG A 423 -39.48 -0.27 -26.35
N SER A 424 -39.22 0.95 -26.82
CA SER A 424 -38.26 1.87 -26.20
C SER A 424 -38.81 2.74 -25.05
N ASN A 425 -39.97 2.42 -24.46
CA ASN A 425 -40.57 3.21 -23.38
C ASN A 425 -40.49 2.50 -22.02
N ASN A 426 -40.27 3.25 -20.94
CA ASN A 426 -40.43 2.72 -19.59
C ASN A 426 -41.92 2.66 -19.27
N THR A 427 -42.32 1.64 -18.53
CA THR A 427 -43.72 1.47 -18.15
C THR A 427 -43.82 1.13 -16.67
N LEU A 428 -44.69 1.86 -15.96
CA LEU A 428 -45.11 1.51 -14.61
C LEU A 428 -46.12 0.36 -14.67
N SER A 429 -45.84 -0.70 -13.92
CA SER A 429 -46.65 -1.92 -13.87
C SER A 429 -46.87 -2.39 -12.43
N VAL A 430 -47.88 -3.22 -12.23
CA VAL A 430 -48.18 -3.86 -10.95
C VAL A 430 -48.55 -5.32 -11.11
N TYR A 431 -48.06 -6.14 -10.18
CA TYR A 431 -48.59 -7.47 -9.90
C TYR A 431 -49.72 -7.37 -8.88
N SER A 432 -50.93 -7.78 -9.25
CA SER A 432 -52.06 -7.89 -8.31
C SER A 432 -51.88 -8.98 -7.26
N SER A 433 -51.01 -9.95 -7.55
CA SER A 433 -50.31 -10.81 -6.60
C SER A 433 -48.98 -11.20 -7.26
N VAL A 434 -47.91 -11.47 -6.52
CA VAL A 434 -46.60 -11.89 -7.09
C VAL A 434 -46.72 -13.08 -8.08
N THR A 435 -47.83 -13.84 -8.00
CA THR A 435 -48.15 -14.99 -8.87
C THR A 435 -49.21 -14.73 -9.97
N GLN A 436 -49.72 -13.51 -10.13
CA GLN A 436 -50.78 -13.15 -11.10
C GLN A 436 -50.26 -12.40 -12.33
N SER A 437 -51.13 -12.09 -13.29
CA SER A 437 -50.78 -11.35 -14.51
C SER A 437 -50.38 -9.90 -14.24
N VAL A 438 -49.37 -9.40 -14.95
CA VAL A 438 -48.91 -8.00 -14.92
C VAL A 438 -50.00 -7.07 -15.48
N TYR A 439 -50.32 -6.01 -14.75
CA TYR A 439 -51.16 -4.91 -15.21
C TYR A 439 -50.31 -3.65 -15.44
N GLU A 440 -50.33 -3.11 -16.66
CA GLU A 440 -49.72 -1.81 -16.97
C GLU A 440 -50.59 -0.68 -16.42
N ILE A 441 -49.99 0.21 -15.64
CA ILE A 441 -50.69 1.39 -15.09
C ILE A 441 -50.67 2.51 -16.13
N LYS A 442 -51.84 3.06 -16.44
CA LYS A 442 -52.03 4.08 -17.47
C LYS A 442 -52.69 5.33 -16.92
N ASN A 443 -52.26 6.48 -17.41
CA ASN A 443 -52.95 7.75 -17.19
C ASN A 443 -53.84 8.05 -18.40
N GLY A 444 -55.10 7.62 -18.33
CA GLY A 444 -56.01 7.66 -19.48
C GLY A 444 -55.58 6.64 -20.55
N TYR A 445 -55.19 7.13 -21.74
CA TYR A 445 -54.71 6.29 -22.85
C TYR A 445 -53.18 6.18 -22.94
N PHE A 446 -52.44 6.89 -22.08
CA PHE A 446 -50.98 6.97 -22.14
C PHE A 446 -50.33 6.13 -21.04
N ASP A 447 -49.24 5.44 -21.39
CA ASP A 447 -48.40 4.75 -20.42
C ASP A 447 -47.67 5.79 -19.54
N ILE A 448 -47.44 5.47 -18.27
CA ILE A 448 -46.64 6.31 -17.37
C ILE A 448 -45.18 5.90 -17.52
N ASP A 449 -44.37 6.84 -18.05
CA ASP A 449 -42.91 6.69 -18.25
C ASP A 449 -42.15 6.96 -16.96
N ALA A 450 -42.47 6.23 -15.88
CA ALA A 450 -41.88 6.48 -14.57
C ALA A 450 -40.45 5.92 -14.49
N ASN A 451 -39.51 6.79 -14.11
CA ASN A 451 -38.12 6.44 -13.83
C ASN A 451 -37.92 6.09 -12.35
N HIS A 452 -38.72 6.72 -11.46
CA HIS A 452 -38.66 6.48 -10.02
C HIS A 452 -40.03 6.23 -9.40
N ILE A 453 -40.10 5.36 -8.39
CA ILE A 453 -41.29 5.04 -7.59
C ILE A 453 -40.95 4.97 -6.11
N VAL A 454 -41.89 5.36 -5.27
CA VAL A 454 -41.81 5.21 -3.81
C VAL A 454 -43.22 5.03 -3.24
N ILE A 455 -43.35 4.18 -2.23
CA ILE A 455 -44.62 3.89 -1.57
C ILE A 455 -44.73 4.70 -0.28
N SER A 456 -45.89 5.32 -0.08
CA SER A 456 -46.35 5.86 1.20
C SER A 456 -47.49 4.99 1.72
N PRO A 457 -47.20 4.00 2.58
CA PRO A 457 -48.23 3.13 3.15
C PRO A 457 -49.28 3.93 3.92
N GLU A 458 -48.84 4.92 4.69
CA GLU A 458 -49.70 5.74 5.55
C GLU A 458 -50.72 6.57 4.76
N LYS A 459 -50.33 7.07 3.59
CA LYS A 459 -51.23 7.82 2.69
C LYS A 459 -52.00 6.90 1.74
N GLY A 460 -51.70 5.61 1.71
CA GLY A 460 -52.30 4.67 0.77
C GLY A 460 -51.94 4.94 -0.69
N MET A 461 -50.77 5.56 -0.93
CA MET A 461 -50.35 6.08 -2.24
C MET A 461 -48.98 5.57 -2.65
N LEU A 462 -48.81 5.25 -3.93
CA LEU A 462 -47.52 5.16 -4.59
C LEU A 462 -47.28 6.47 -5.35
N TYR A 463 -46.11 7.06 -5.18
CA TYR A 463 -45.67 8.19 -5.98
C TYR A 463 -44.71 7.71 -7.05
N ALA A 464 -44.92 8.18 -8.26
CA ALA A 464 -44.08 7.86 -9.41
C ALA A 464 -43.65 9.16 -10.10
N SER A 465 -42.42 9.23 -10.59
CA SER A 465 -41.95 10.38 -11.37
C SER A 465 -41.28 9.96 -12.66
N ASP A 466 -41.58 10.69 -13.73
CA ASP A 466 -40.77 10.75 -14.95
C ASP A 466 -39.79 11.94 -14.86
N ASP A 467 -39.04 12.24 -15.92
CA ASP A 467 -38.08 13.36 -15.96
C ASP A 467 -38.70 14.76 -15.79
N ASN A 468 -40.03 14.88 -15.88
CA ASN A 468 -40.74 16.15 -15.97
C ASN A 468 -42.05 16.24 -15.16
N ASN A 469 -42.61 15.12 -14.69
CA ASN A 469 -43.91 15.03 -14.02
C ASN A 469 -43.85 14.06 -12.82
N MET A 470 -44.77 14.28 -11.87
CA MET A 470 -44.98 13.41 -10.71
C MET A 470 -46.45 12.99 -10.64
N TYR A 471 -46.67 11.70 -10.43
CA TYR A 471 -47.95 11.02 -10.40
C TYR A 471 -48.19 10.38 -9.04
N GLY A 472 -49.45 10.34 -8.61
CA GLY A 472 -49.91 9.61 -7.44
C GLY A 472 -50.84 8.48 -7.86
N ILE A 473 -50.58 7.27 -7.37
CA ILE A 473 -51.33 6.07 -7.69
C ILE A 473 -51.91 5.50 -6.40
N GLU A 474 -53.23 5.29 -6.35
CA GLU A 474 -53.87 4.68 -5.17
C GLU A 474 -53.43 3.21 -5.03
N LEU A 475 -52.82 2.82 -3.90
CA LEU A 475 -52.30 1.45 -3.69
C LEU A 475 -53.42 0.40 -3.76
N GLN A 476 -54.62 0.75 -3.30
CA GLN A 476 -55.79 -0.15 -3.33
C GLN A 476 -56.52 -0.14 -4.68
N HIS A 477 -56.36 0.91 -5.49
CA HIS A 477 -56.98 1.04 -6.81
C HIS A 477 -55.96 1.55 -7.84
N PRO A 478 -54.99 0.71 -8.27
CA PRO A 478 -53.85 1.17 -9.09
C PRO A 478 -54.21 1.79 -10.44
N TYR A 479 -55.44 1.59 -10.92
CA TYR A 479 -55.97 2.24 -12.13
C TYR A 479 -56.37 3.71 -11.93
N LYS A 480 -56.40 4.21 -10.69
CA LYS A 480 -56.63 5.62 -10.39
C LYS A 480 -55.30 6.34 -10.24
N VAL A 481 -54.99 7.13 -11.25
CA VAL A 481 -53.76 7.92 -11.35
C VAL A 481 -54.11 9.40 -11.24
N HIS A 482 -53.41 10.10 -10.35
CA HIS A 482 -53.52 11.53 -10.11
C HIS A 482 -52.27 12.21 -10.66
N ASN A 483 -52.42 13.22 -11.53
CA ASN A 483 -51.30 14.05 -11.96
C ASN A 483 -51.06 15.13 -10.89
N LEU A 484 -49.94 15.03 -10.17
CA LEU A 484 -49.70 15.81 -8.96
C LEU A 484 -48.97 17.11 -9.28
N VAL A 485 -47.90 17.02 -10.07
CA VAL A 485 -47.06 18.16 -10.44
C VAL A 485 -46.55 17.97 -11.87
N ASN A 486 -46.62 19.05 -12.65
CA ASN A 486 -46.14 19.09 -14.03
C ASN A 486 -44.99 20.09 -14.18
N GLY A 487 -44.03 19.79 -15.05
CA GLY A 487 -43.00 20.76 -15.47
C GLY A 487 -41.87 20.94 -14.46
N PHE A 488 -41.33 19.85 -13.92
CA PHE A 488 -40.17 19.91 -13.03
C PHE A 488 -38.87 20.31 -13.75
N GLY A 489 -38.77 20.06 -15.07
CA GLY A 489 -37.50 20.02 -15.80
C GLY A 489 -36.68 18.77 -15.44
N TYR A 490 -35.71 18.37 -16.28
CA TYR A 490 -34.88 17.13 -16.25
C TYR A 490 -34.10 16.85 -14.92
N SER A 491 -34.80 16.83 -13.78
CA SER A 491 -34.24 17.05 -12.45
C SER A 491 -34.78 16.13 -11.36
N THR A 492 -35.87 15.39 -11.61
CA THR A 492 -36.45 14.37 -10.72
C THR A 492 -35.62 13.08 -10.75
N ARG A 493 -34.33 13.19 -10.41
CA ARG A 493 -33.35 12.10 -10.45
C ARG A 493 -33.23 11.31 -9.13
N THR A 494 -34.05 11.68 -8.15
CA THR A 494 -34.28 11.01 -6.87
C THR A 494 -35.75 11.20 -6.49
N LEU A 495 -36.38 10.17 -5.92
CA LEU A 495 -37.74 10.23 -5.39
C LEU A 495 -37.81 9.41 -4.10
N PHE A 496 -38.07 10.04 -2.97
CA PHE A 496 -38.24 9.36 -1.68
C PHE A 496 -39.15 10.14 -0.75
N ILE A 497 -39.52 9.54 0.38
CA ILE A 497 -40.47 10.10 1.36
C ILE A 497 -39.85 10.04 2.75
N ASP A 498 -40.03 11.11 3.53
CA ASP A 498 -39.80 11.11 4.97
C ASP A 498 -40.95 11.85 5.66
N GLY A 499 -41.67 11.13 6.53
CA GLY A 499 -42.90 11.62 7.17
C GLY A 499 -43.93 12.14 6.16
N ASP A 500 -44.41 13.36 6.38
CA ASP A 500 -45.41 14.00 5.52
C ASP A 500 -44.82 14.72 4.29
N ALA A 501 -43.56 14.46 3.91
CA ALA A 501 -42.90 15.13 2.80
C ALA A 501 -42.41 14.20 1.69
N ILE A 502 -42.57 14.64 0.44
CA ILE A 502 -42.04 13.98 -0.77
C ILE A 502 -40.83 14.77 -1.24
N TYR A 503 -39.70 14.09 -1.43
CA TYR A 503 -38.48 14.67 -1.95
C TYR A 503 -38.29 14.20 -3.39
N ALA A 504 -38.21 15.15 -4.32
CA ALA A 504 -38.10 14.89 -5.75
C ALA A 504 -36.99 15.78 -6.35
N GLY A 505 -35.81 15.20 -6.60
CA GLY A 505 -34.63 15.93 -7.03
C GLY A 505 -34.21 16.99 -6.01
N THR A 506 -34.23 18.26 -6.40
CA THR A 506 -33.88 19.39 -5.51
C THR A 506 -35.06 19.94 -4.71
N LYS A 507 -36.26 19.35 -4.83
CA LYS A 507 -37.50 19.95 -4.31
C LYS A 507 -38.18 19.07 -3.27
N LYS A 508 -38.80 19.70 -2.28
CA LYS A 508 -39.62 19.07 -1.23
C LYS A 508 -41.08 19.47 -1.37
N TYR A 509 -42.00 18.51 -1.34
CA TYR A 509 -43.45 18.71 -1.47
C TYR A 509 -44.20 18.13 -0.27
N SER A 510 -45.43 18.60 -0.05
CA SER A 510 -46.33 18.01 0.95
C SER A 510 -46.95 16.71 0.43
N THR A 511 -47.03 15.68 1.26
CA THR A 511 -47.81 14.46 0.94
C THR A 511 -49.31 14.72 0.94
N ASP A 512 -49.81 15.63 1.80
CA ASP A 512 -51.22 16.00 1.90
C ASP A 512 -51.67 16.88 0.73
N GLN A 513 -50.76 17.73 0.24
CA GLN A 513 -50.96 18.56 -0.95
C GLN A 513 -49.75 18.42 -1.88
N PRO A 514 -49.67 17.36 -2.71
CA PRO A 514 -48.50 17.10 -3.55
C PRO A 514 -48.11 18.19 -4.55
N ALA A 515 -49.01 19.12 -4.86
CA ALA A 515 -48.71 20.31 -5.66
C ALA A 515 -48.03 21.45 -4.87
N GLN A 516 -48.05 21.40 -3.54
CA GLN A 516 -47.47 22.41 -2.67
C GLN A 516 -45.96 22.18 -2.51
N LEU A 517 -45.17 23.06 -3.13
CA LEU A 517 -43.72 23.13 -2.92
C LEU A 517 -43.43 23.68 -1.52
N LEU A 518 -42.74 22.89 -0.68
CA LEU A 518 -42.34 23.24 0.67
C LEU A 518 -40.93 23.86 0.72
N ALA A 519 -39.99 23.35 -0.09
CA ALA A 519 -38.61 23.82 -0.14
C ALA A 519 -37.93 23.51 -1.48
N THR A 520 -36.90 24.28 -1.81
CA THR A 520 -35.95 23.98 -2.90
C THR A 520 -34.52 24.05 -2.35
N PHE A 521 -33.76 22.99 -2.57
CA PHE A 521 -32.36 22.87 -2.17
C PHE A 521 -31.42 23.24 -3.33
N PRO A 522 -30.19 23.67 -3.06
CA PRO A 522 -29.20 23.96 -4.10
C PRO A 522 -28.80 22.71 -4.92
N ASP A 523 -28.74 21.56 -4.25
CA ASP A 523 -28.35 20.27 -4.82
C ASP A 523 -29.46 19.23 -4.63
N GLN A 524 -29.33 18.07 -5.29
CA GLN A 524 -30.31 16.99 -5.18
C GLN A 524 -30.36 16.45 -3.76
N ALA A 525 -31.56 16.39 -3.19
CA ALA A 525 -31.80 15.66 -1.97
C ALA A 525 -31.68 14.16 -2.27
N ILE A 526 -30.90 13.46 -1.45
CA ILE A 526 -30.65 12.01 -1.60
C ILE A 526 -31.21 11.22 -0.41
N TYR A 527 -31.41 11.87 0.73
CA TYR A 527 -32.00 11.28 1.93
C TYR A 527 -32.55 12.37 2.86
N ALA A 528 -33.54 12.03 3.68
CA ALA A 528 -34.01 12.88 4.76
C ALA A 528 -34.45 12.03 5.95
N LYS A 529 -34.23 12.57 7.16
CA LYS A 529 -34.74 11.96 8.39
C LYS A 529 -35.04 13.05 9.41
N GLY A 530 -36.31 13.29 9.67
CA GLY A 530 -36.76 14.28 10.65
C GLY A 530 -36.31 15.70 10.29
N ALA A 531 -35.42 16.27 11.10
CA ALA A 531 -34.94 17.65 10.92
C ALA A 531 -33.85 17.79 9.85
N TYR A 532 -33.29 16.69 9.33
CA TYR A 532 -32.12 16.73 8.45
C TYR A 532 -32.49 16.30 7.02
N VAL A 533 -32.00 17.07 6.05
CA VAL A 533 -32.04 16.74 4.62
C VAL A 533 -30.61 16.68 4.11
N PHE A 534 -30.23 15.52 3.59
CA PHE A 534 -28.92 15.30 3.00
C PHE A 534 -29.01 15.52 1.49
N THR A 535 -28.15 16.38 0.98
CA THR A 535 -27.79 16.40 -0.44
C THR A 535 -26.46 15.68 -0.64
N GLN A 536 -26.01 15.58 -1.89
CA GLN A 536 -24.71 15.01 -2.21
C GLN A 536 -23.53 15.72 -1.53
N ASN A 537 -23.67 17.01 -1.21
CA ASN A 537 -22.57 17.87 -0.76
C ASN A 537 -22.75 18.52 0.61
N ALA A 538 -23.97 18.51 1.18
CA ALA A 538 -24.29 19.26 2.38
C ALA A 538 -25.51 18.71 3.11
N VAL A 539 -25.67 19.12 4.37
CA VAL A 539 -26.85 18.86 5.19
C VAL A 539 -27.61 20.15 5.41
N TYR A 540 -28.94 20.09 5.26
CA TYR A 540 -29.85 21.21 5.42
C TYR A 540 -30.89 20.91 6.50
N ASP A 541 -31.37 21.97 7.15
CA ASP A 541 -32.52 21.89 8.02
C ASP A 541 -33.80 21.70 7.21
N SER A 542 -34.56 20.66 7.52
CA SER A 542 -35.75 20.22 6.79
C SER A 542 -36.89 21.25 6.80
N ASN A 543 -36.93 22.13 7.81
CA ASN A 543 -38.02 23.09 8.01
C ASN A 543 -37.69 24.47 7.42
N SER A 544 -36.51 25.00 7.72
CA SER A 544 -36.04 26.32 7.30
C SER A 544 -35.29 26.31 5.97
N SER A 545 -34.88 25.13 5.48
CA SER A 545 -34.00 24.95 4.31
C SER A 545 -32.63 25.61 4.45
N ALA A 546 -32.24 26.02 5.66
CA ALA A 546 -30.93 26.59 5.92
C ALA A 546 -29.86 25.50 5.82
N LYS A 547 -28.73 25.81 5.17
CA LYS A 547 -27.57 24.92 5.16
C LYS A 547 -27.03 24.84 6.58
N LEU A 548 -26.91 23.63 7.12
CA LEU A 548 -26.33 23.37 8.44
C LEU A 548 -24.81 23.30 8.32
N PHE A 549 -24.30 22.41 7.48
CA PHE A 549 -22.87 22.25 7.20
C PHE A 549 -22.64 21.54 5.86
N ASP A 550 -21.42 21.64 5.34
CA ASP A 550 -20.99 20.89 4.14
C ASP A 550 -20.55 19.48 4.54
N LEU A 551 -20.91 18.46 3.75
CA LEU A 551 -20.45 17.09 3.96
C LEU A 551 -18.93 17.00 3.68
N PRO A 552 -18.23 16.08 4.38
CA PRO A 552 -16.77 15.97 4.28
C PRO A 552 -16.27 15.51 2.89
N PHE A 553 -17.12 14.79 2.16
CA PHE A 553 -16.89 14.31 0.81
C PHE A 553 -18.23 14.19 0.09
N GLU A 554 -18.21 13.97 -1.23
CA GLU A 554 -19.42 13.64 -1.97
C GLU A 554 -20.00 12.32 -1.46
N VAL A 555 -21.31 12.33 -1.17
CA VAL A 555 -22.04 11.18 -0.65
C VAL A 555 -23.08 10.71 -1.66
N GLY A 556 -23.05 9.42 -1.97
CA GLY A 556 -23.99 8.79 -2.90
C GLY A 556 -25.20 8.16 -2.23
N LEU A 557 -25.03 7.65 -1.00
CA LEU A 557 -26.08 7.00 -0.21
C LEU A 557 -25.94 7.37 1.26
N VAL A 558 -27.08 7.52 1.93
CA VAL A 558 -27.17 7.90 3.34
C VAL A 558 -28.18 6.99 4.04
N ASP A 559 -27.91 6.67 5.29
CA ASP A 559 -28.87 6.13 6.22
C ASP A 559 -28.66 6.73 7.62
N MET A 560 -29.74 6.85 8.39
CA MET A 560 -29.72 7.32 9.76
C MET A 560 -30.65 6.45 10.61
N ASP A 561 -30.07 5.79 11.62
CA ASP A 561 -30.85 4.92 12.49
C ASP A 561 -31.55 5.71 13.62
N ALA A 562 -32.41 5.01 14.37
CA ALA A 562 -33.17 5.62 15.45
C ALA A 562 -32.31 6.09 16.64
N SER A 563 -31.05 5.64 16.75
CA SER A 563 -30.10 6.11 17.77
C SER A 563 -29.47 7.45 17.41
N GLY A 564 -29.57 7.86 16.15
CA GLY A 564 -28.93 9.05 15.60
C GLY A 564 -27.59 8.78 14.92
N SER A 565 -27.16 7.53 14.81
CA SER A 565 -25.97 7.17 14.06
C SER A 565 -26.21 7.36 12.56
N VAL A 566 -25.19 7.86 11.86
CA VAL A 566 -25.25 8.22 10.44
C VAL A 566 -24.30 7.33 9.66
N TYR A 567 -24.78 6.74 8.57
CA TYR A 567 -24.02 5.90 7.66
C TYR A 567 -23.94 6.59 6.31
N LEU A 568 -22.72 6.82 5.80
CA LEU A 568 -22.46 7.53 4.55
C LEU A 568 -21.67 6.65 3.59
N VAL A 569 -22.10 6.59 2.33
CA VAL A 569 -21.30 5.98 1.26
C VAL A 569 -20.59 7.10 0.51
N ARG A 570 -19.26 7.16 0.62
CA ARG A 570 -18.44 8.09 -0.15
C ARG A 570 -18.60 7.76 -1.63
N GLY A 571 -18.61 8.77 -2.49
CA GLY A 571 -18.65 8.61 -3.94
C GLY A 571 -19.88 9.25 -4.56
N ASN A 572 -19.87 9.30 -5.89
CA ASN A 572 -20.98 9.84 -6.65
C ASN A 572 -21.89 8.69 -7.09
N LYS A 573 -23.17 8.79 -6.76
CA LYS A 573 -24.21 8.01 -7.43
C LYS A 573 -24.73 8.86 -8.57
N ASP A 574 -24.20 8.67 -9.78
CA ASP A 574 -24.80 9.31 -10.95
C ASP A 574 -26.18 8.66 -11.22
N PRO A 575 -27.28 9.42 -11.23
CA PRO A 575 -28.60 8.85 -11.44
C PRO A 575 -28.97 8.62 -12.92
N PHE A 576 -28.17 9.09 -13.88
CA PHE A 576 -28.32 8.80 -15.31
C PHE A 576 -27.38 7.71 -15.82
N PHE A 577 -26.24 7.58 -15.17
CA PHE A 577 -25.13 6.76 -15.60
C PHE A 577 -24.85 5.74 -14.51
N THR A 578 -24.74 4.45 -14.83
CA THR A 578 -24.42 3.37 -13.88
C THR A 578 -23.02 3.47 -13.26
N GLU A 579 -22.36 4.63 -13.40
CA GLU A 579 -21.07 4.96 -12.83
C GLU A 579 -21.21 5.24 -11.33
N THR A 580 -21.02 4.18 -10.55
CA THR A 580 -20.92 4.20 -9.08
C THR A 580 -19.48 4.50 -8.63
N SER A 581 -18.81 5.39 -9.35
CA SER A 581 -17.37 5.64 -9.19
C SER A 581 -17.06 6.08 -7.76
N GLY A 582 -16.23 5.29 -7.06
CA GLY A 582 -15.83 5.53 -5.67
C GLY A 582 -16.85 5.14 -4.60
N MET A 583 -18.00 4.53 -4.95
CA MET A 583 -19.01 4.05 -3.99
C MET A 583 -18.65 2.73 -3.29
N ASN A 584 -17.41 2.62 -2.83
CA ASN A 584 -16.88 1.43 -2.18
C ASN A 584 -16.42 1.70 -0.74
N GLN A 585 -16.68 2.88 -0.19
CA GLN A 585 -16.32 3.19 1.21
C GLN A 585 -17.58 3.60 1.98
N VAL A 586 -17.90 2.84 3.02
CA VAL A 586 -19.02 3.10 3.92
C VAL A 586 -18.47 3.61 5.25
N TYR A 587 -18.90 4.79 5.68
CA TYR A 587 -18.52 5.41 6.93
C TYR A 587 -19.66 5.34 7.93
N LYS A 588 -19.32 5.15 9.21
CA LYS A 588 -20.24 5.21 10.35
C LYS A 588 -19.83 6.35 11.27
N PHE A 589 -20.81 7.17 11.63
CA PHE A 589 -20.71 8.24 12.61
C PHE A 589 -21.73 7.99 13.72
N ASN A 590 -21.40 8.27 14.98
CA ASN A 590 -22.33 8.03 16.08
C ASN A 590 -23.43 9.10 16.15
N SER A 591 -23.19 10.26 15.52
CA SER A 591 -24.13 11.38 15.51
C SER A 591 -23.95 12.27 14.27
N ILE A 592 -24.93 13.12 14.00
CA ILE A 592 -24.82 14.16 12.96
C ILE A 592 -23.76 15.23 13.30
N GLU A 593 -23.48 15.44 14.60
CA GLU A 593 -22.45 16.37 15.08
C GLU A 593 -21.05 15.83 14.72
N ASP A 594 -20.85 14.52 14.85
CA ASP A 594 -19.60 13.86 14.46
C ASP A 594 -19.32 14.05 12.96
N VAL A 595 -20.36 14.04 12.12
CA VAL A 595 -20.23 14.30 10.67
C VAL A 595 -19.77 15.74 10.44
N SER A 596 -20.33 16.72 11.15
CA SER A 596 -20.00 18.14 10.95
C SER A 596 -18.58 18.48 11.42
N HIS A 597 -18.04 17.75 12.39
CA HIS A 597 -16.69 17.92 12.94
C HIS A 597 -15.66 16.99 12.31
N TYR A 598 -16.04 16.11 11.38
CA TYR A 598 -15.10 15.18 10.75
C TYR A 598 -13.92 15.88 10.09
N MET A 599 -14.17 17.05 9.48
CA MET A 599 -13.13 17.86 8.83
C MET A 599 -12.10 18.44 9.82
N ASP A 600 -12.41 18.53 11.11
CA ASP A 600 -11.48 18.97 12.15
C ASP A 600 -10.45 17.89 12.49
N THR A 601 -10.74 16.62 12.19
CA THR A 601 -9.81 15.50 12.42
C THR A 601 -8.58 15.53 11.50
N PHE A 602 -8.60 16.38 10.47
CA PHE A 602 -7.50 16.61 9.53
C PHE A 602 -6.62 17.81 9.90
N THR A 603 -6.66 18.24 11.16
CA THR A 603 -5.79 19.33 11.64
C THR A 603 -4.33 18.85 11.61
N PRO A 604 -3.41 19.56 10.91
CA PRO A 604 -1.98 19.27 11.01
C PRO A 604 -1.50 19.47 12.46
N GLY A 605 -0.46 18.74 12.87
CA GLY A 605 0.12 18.84 14.21
C GLY A 605 1.00 20.07 14.39
N GLU A 606 2.01 20.00 15.27
CA GLU A 606 2.83 21.17 15.58
C GLU A 606 3.62 21.66 14.35
N SER A 607 3.79 22.99 14.23
CA SER A 607 4.49 23.61 13.11
C SER A 607 5.47 24.69 13.57
N VAL A 608 6.57 24.85 12.85
CA VAL A 608 7.62 25.85 13.11
C VAL A 608 8.09 26.46 11.80
N PHE A 609 8.25 27.78 11.79
CA PHE A 609 8.93 28.52 10.73
C PHE A 609 10.34 28.92 11.15
N LEU A 610 11.32 28.58 10.32
CA LEU A 610 12.72 28.95 10.45
C LEU A 610 13.08 29.96 9.36
N ASP A 611 13.36 31.19 9.76
CA ASP A 611 13.90 32.20 8.85
C ASP A 611 15.42 32.05 8.72
N THR A 612 15.89 32.01 7.49
CA THR A 612 17.31 31.82 7.15
C THR A 612 17.94 33.07 6.55
N ASN A 613 17.14 34.11 6.35
CA ASN A 613 17.58 35.40 5.84
C ASN A 613 17.86 36.37 7.00
N ASP A 614 18.79 37.30 6.78
CA ASP A 614 19.18 38.33 7.75
C ASP A 614 18.68 39.75 7.36
N GLU A 615 17.96 39.89 6.24
CA GLU A 615 17.31 41.14 5.83
C GLU A 615 15.95 41.33 6.53
N ALA A 616 15.87 42.34 7.39
CA ALA A 616 14.65 42.68 8.11
C ALA A 616 13.45 42.94 7.19
N GLY A 617 12.33 42.30 7.51
CA GLY A 617 11.05 42.39 6.80
C GLY A 617 10.90 41.39 5.64
N LEU A 618 11.99 40.72 5.23
CA LEU A 618 11.98 39.69 4.20
C LEU A 618 12.08 38.31 4.87
N VAL A 619 10.98 37.55 4.90
CA VAL A 619 11.03 36.18 5.43
C VAL A 619 11.47 35.21 4.33
N SER A 620 12.47 34.38 4.61
CA SER A 620 12.93 33.35 3.68
C SER A 620 13.55 32.16 4.42
N GLY A 621 13.00 30.97 4.27
CA GLY A 621 13.52 29.78 4.95
C GLY A 621 12.57 28.59 4.87
N PHE A 622 12.35 27.90 5.99
CA PHE A 622 11.65 26.61 6.01
C PHE A 622 10.45 26.66 6.95
N VAL A 623 9.30 26.19 6.49
CA VAL A 623 8.20 25.79 7.38
C VAL A 623 8.29 24.29 7.55
N VAL A 624 8.32 23.79 8.78
CA VAL A 624 8.31 22.35 9.10
C VAL A 624 7.10 22.07 9.97
N PHE A 625 6.35 21.01 9.69
CA PHE A 625 5.15 20.67 10.45
C PHE A 625 4.86 19.17 10.48
N GLU A 626 4.15 18.74 11.51
CA GLU A 626 3.58 17.40 11.59
C GLU A 626 2.34 17.29 10.69
N PRO A 627 2.23 16.23 9.86
CA PRO A 627 1.01 15.99 9.11
C PRO A 627 -0.17 15.68 10.06
N ALA A 628 -1.40 15.77 9.55
CA ALA A 628 -2.59 15.45 10.31
C ALA A 628 -2.62 13.97 10.73
N GLY A 629 -3.28 13.64 11.85
CA GLY A 629 -3.37 12.25 12.32
C GLY A 629 -3.96 11.27 11.28
N ASN A 630 -4.87 11.78 10.43
CA ASN A 630 -5.46 11.05 9.30
C ASN A 630 -4.83 11.45 7.95
N ASP A 631 -3.51 11.70 7.90
CA ASP A 631 -2.82 12.18 6.68
C ASP A 631 -3.03 11.29 5.46
N ALA A 632 -3.31 9.99 5.63
CA ALA A 632 -3.60 9.06 4.55
C ALA A 632 -4.68 9.59 3.57
N ASP A 633 -5.71 10.27 4.08
CA ASP A 633 -6.81 10.83 3.28
C ASP A 633 -6.54 12.28 2.82
N VAL A 634 -5.49 12.93 3.33
CA VAL A 634 -5.04 14.26 2.90
C VAL A 634 -4.30 14.11 1.57
N ASP A 635 -4.63 14.95 0.59
CA ASP A 635 -3.93 14.99 -0.70
C ASP A 635 -2.70 15.90 -0.63
N HIS A 636 -2.88 17.11 -0.09
CA HIS A 636 -1.83 18.10 0.10
C HIS A 636 -2.23 19.13 1.16
N TYR A 637 -1.26 19.91 1.63
CA TYR A 637 -1.47 21.03 2.56
C TYR A 637 -1.35 22.37 1.84
N THR A 638 -2.12 23.37 2.25
CA THR A 638 -1.99 24.75 1.76
C THR A 638 -1.59 25.68 2.88
N LEU A 639 -0.57 26.50 2.63
CA LEU A 639 -0.03 27.47 3.58
C LEU A 639 -0.52 28.88 3.25
N PHE A 640 -0.94 29.62 4.26
CA PHE A 640 -1.39 31.02 4.13
C PHE A 640 -0.65 31.90 5.14
N PHE A 641 -0.37 33.15 4.78
CA PHE A 641 -0.12 34.17 5.80
C PHE A 641 -1.39 34.43 6.60
N MET A 642 -1.25 34.74 7.88
CA MET A 642 -2.36 34.97 8.79
C MET A 642 -2.03 36.08 9.78
N ASN A 643 -3.03 36.88 10.15
CA ASN A 643 -2.91 37.92 11.18
C ASN A 643 -3.40 37.43 12.56
N GLU A 644 -3.22 38.27 13.59
CA GLU A 644 -3.63 37.95 14.97
C GLU A 644 -5.14 37.67 15.11
N ASP A 645 -5.97 38.30 14.27
CA ASP A 645 -7.43 38.10 14.23
C ASP A 645 -7.85 36.81 13.48
N LYS A 646 -6.88 35.94 13.14
CA LYS A 646 -7.07 34.67 12.40
C LYS A 646 -7.66 34.85 10.99
N GLN A 647 -7.54 36.06 10.42
CA GLN A 647 -7.94 36.32 9.05
C GLN A 647 -6.85 35.79 8.10
N ARG A 648 -7.28 35.06 7.07
CA ARG A 648 -6.38 34.52 6.04
C ARG A 648 -5.92 35.63 5.11
N GLY A 649 -4.61 35.69 4.90
CA GLY A 649 -3.93 36.53 3.95
C GLY A 649 -3.65 35.80 2.62
N GLN A 650 -2.51 36.12 2.03
CA GLN A 650 -2.09 35.53 0.75
C GLN A 650 -1.67 34.05 0.93
N ILE A 651 -1.94 33.23 -0.09
CA ILE A 651 -1.39 31.88 -0.20
C ILE A 651 0.14 31.94 -0.34
N ILE A 652 0.83 31.14 0.45
CA ILE A 652 2.29 31.00 0.43
C ILE A 652 2.67 29.93 -0.60
N GLY A 653 2.03 28.76 -0.50
CA GLY A 653 2.24 27.62 -1.39
C GLY A 653 1.51 26.36 -0.92
N GLU A 654 1.75 25.26 -1.63
CA GLU A 654 1.19 23.94 -1.35
C GLU A 654 2.31 22.95 -1.05
N VAL A 655 2.05 22.03 -0.13
CA VAL A 655 2.95 20.94 0.25
C VAL A 655 2.25 19.63 -0.09
N TYR A 656 2.75 18.97 -1.13
CA TYR A 656 2.37 17.60 -1.46
C TYR A 656 3.18 16.65 -0.58
N LYS A 657 2.71 15.41 -0.42
CA LYS A 657 3.39 14.42 0.41
C LYS A 657 4.82 14.19 -0.06
N GLU A 658 5.77 14.81 0.61
CA GLU A 658 7.21 14.62 0.46
C GLU A 658 7.78 14.44 1.86
N ASP A 659 8.30 13.23 2.12
CA ASP A 659 8.80 12.80 3.41
C ASP A 659 10.20 13.35 3.66
N LEU A 660 10.39 14.02 4.79
CA LEU A 660 11.70 14.00 5.44
C LEU A 660 11.85 12.64 6.14
N ASP A 661 13.08 12.12 6.27
CA ASP A 661 13.36 10.80 6.88
C ASP A 661 12.82 10.61 8.33
N ASN A 662 12.27 11.68 8.93
CA ASN A 662 11.68 11.72 10.27
C ASN A 662 10.14 11.82 10.29
N GLY A 663 9.44 11.77 9.15
CA GLY A 663 7.97 11.84 9.07
C GLY A 663 7.37 13.25 9.23
N LEU A 664 8.19 14.31 9.16
CA LEU A 664 7.74 15.70 9.14
C LEU A 664 7.65 16.22 7.70
N TYR A 665 6.72 17.14 7.47
CA TYR A 665 6.55 17.80 6.18
C TYR A 665 7.23 19.16 6.21
N TYR A 666 7.75 19.60 5.07
CA TYR A 666 8.37 20.92 5.00
C TYR A 666 8.02 21.69 3.73
N TYR A 667 8.15 23.01 3.81
CA TYR A 667 7.98 23.94 2.70
C TYR A 667 9.12 24.95 2.65
N ASN A 668 9.75 25.08 1.49
CA ASN A 668 10.75 26.12 1.24
C ASN A 668 10.06 27.44 0.87
N LEU A 669 10.15 28.41 1.77
CA LEU A 669 9.67 29.76 1.55
C LEU A 669 10.81 30.61 0.98
N TYR A 670 10.70 30.99 -0.31
CA TYR A 670 11.68 31.84 -0.99
C TYR A 670 11.27 33.31 -0.93
N GLY A 671 11.95 34.10 -0.10
CA GLY A 671 11.92 35.57 -0.05
C GLY A 671 10.56 36.23 -0.26
N ARG A 672 9.76 36.36 0.79
CA ARG A 672 8.44 37.02 0.76
C ARG A 672 8.39 38.20 1.75
N TYR A 673 7.66 39.25 1.40
CA TYR A 673 7.32 40.34 2.31
C TYR A 673 5.86 40.15 2.79
N PRO A 674 5.63 39.69 4.04
CA PRO A 674 4.28 39.62 4.60
C PRO A 674 3.70 41.04 4.75
N GLN A 675 2.36 41.15 4.73
CA GLN A 675 1.72 42.43 5.05
C GLN A 675 1.95 42.77 6.53
N ALA A 676 1.90 44.06 6.87
CA ALA A 676 2.30 44.55 8.19
C ALA A 676 1.49 43.97 9.37
N ASP A 677 0.27 43.49 9.12
CA ASP A 677 -0.60 42.85 10.11
C ASP A 677 -0.48 41.32 10.12
N GLN A 678 0.19 40.71 9.14
CA GLN A 678 0.39 39.27 9.06
C GLN A 678 1.55 38.86 9.96
N THR A 679 1.26 38.05 10.97
CA THR A 679 2.21 37.64 12.00
C THR A 679 2.45 36.14 12.03
N HIS A 680 1.68 35.33 11.29
CA HIS A 680 1.74 33.88 11.31
C HIS A 680 1.69 33.25 9.92
N ILE A 681 2.09 31.98 9.84
CA ILE A 681 1.81 31.05 8.75
C ILE A 681 0.80 30.03 9.27
N ALA A 682 -0.31 29.84 8.57
CA ALA A 682 -1.32 28.84 8.86
C ALA A 682 -1.33 27.74 7.80
N ILE A 683 -1.50 26.49 8.23
CA ILE A 683 -1.39 25.28 7.43
C ILE A 683 -2.73 24.53 7.48
N PHE A 684 -3.36 24.34 6.33
CA PHE A 684 -4.64 23.64 6.20
C PHE A 684 -4.46 22.36 5.38
N ALA A 685 -5.15 21.28 5.76
CA ALA A 685 -5.17 20.04 5.00
C ALA A 685 -6.24 20.12 3.89
N ASN A 686 -5.95 19.56 2.72
CA ASN A 686 -6.92 19.43 1.63
C ASN A 686 -7.22 17.95 1.37
N ILE A 687 -8.48 17.57 1.55
CA ILE A 687 -8.99 16.20 1.41
C ILE A 687 -9.69 16.09 0.08
N LYS A 688 -9.50 14.99 -0.67
CA LYS A 688 -10.25 14.75 -1.91
C LYS A 688 -11.75 14.68 -1.63
N ALA A 689 -12.48 15.68 -2.11
CA ALA A 689 -13.92 15.76 -1.99
C ALA A 689 -14.61 14.78 -2.94
N ASN A 690 -14.04 14.61 -4.14
CA ASN A 690 -14.60 13.80 -5.22
C ASN A 690 -13.51 13.32 -6.20
N ASN A 691 -13.93 12.46 -7.13
CA ASN A 691 -13.06 11.89 -8.17
C ASN A 691 -12.73 12.89 -9.30
N ASN A 692 -13.31 14.09 -9.28
CA ASN A 692 -13.11 15.14 -10.29
C ASN A 692 -12.01 16.15 -9.90
N GLY A 693 -11.20 15.83 -8.89
CA GLY A 693 -10.09 16.67 -8.44
C GLY A 693 -10.51 17.91 -7.65
N ARG A 694 -11.73 17.94 -7.08
CA ARG A 694 -12.10 18.96 -6.09
C ARG A 694 -11.66 18.53 -4.69
N TYR A 695 -11.23 19.51 -3.89
CA TYR A 695 -10.79 19.29 -2.52
C TYR A 695 -11.72 20.00 -1.52
N ARG A 696 -11.93 19.37 -0.37
CA ARG A 696 -12.46 20.03 0.82
C ARG A 696 -11.28 20.34 1.72
N GLN A 697 -11.15 21.62 2.10
CA GLN A 697 -10.12 22.03 3.04
C GLN A 697 -10.61 21.81 4.47
N SER A 698 -9.70 21.43 5.37
CA SER A 698 -9.97 21.31 6.80
C SER A 698 -10.49 22.64 7.36
N THR A 699 -11.40 22.55 8.33
CA THR A 699 -11.93 23.68 9.07
C THR A 699 -10.96 24.17 10.14
N ALA A 700 -10.23 23.24 10.76
CA ALA A 700 -9.14 23.50 11.70
C ALA A 700 -7.74 23.43 11.01
N TYR A 701 -6.74 24.04 11.66
CA TYR A 701 -5.41 24.28 11.10
C TYR A 701 -4.31 24.37 12.16
N SER A 702 -3.06 24.14 11.73
CA SER A 702 -1.85 24.45 12.51
C SER A 702 -1.34 25.83 12.14
N ARG A 703 -0.67 26.53 13.06
CA ARG A 703 -0.02 27.81 12.77
C ARG A 703 1.32 27.96 13.50
N THR A 704 2.20 28.78 12.93
CA THR A 704 3.48 29.20 13.51
C THR A 704 3.70 30.69 13.30
N ARG A 705 4.29 31.39 14.28
CA ARG A 705 4.66 32.81 14.14
C ARG A 705 5.79 33.04 13.15
N LEU A 706 5.76 34.19 12.49
CA LEU A 706 6.80 34.70 11.59
C LEU A 706 7.94 35.33 12.40
N TRP A 707 8.93 34.51 12.72
CA TRP A 707 10.17 34.96 13.38
C TRP A 707 11.17 35.49 12.36
N ASP A 708 11.14 36.80 12.08
CA ASP A 708 12.02 37.50 11.11
C ASP A 708 13.44 37.70 11.67
N MET A 709 14.43 36.94 11.18
CA MET A 709 15.80 36.96 11.71
C MET A 709 16.59 38.14 11.10
N PRO A 710 17.47 38.84 11.86
CA PRO A 710 17.79 38.68 13.28
C PRO A 710 16.94 39.57 14.21
N THR A 711 15.77 40.06 13.78
CA THR A 711 15.09 41.21 14.41
C THR A 711 14.69 40.99 15.87
N PHE A 712 14.55 39.75 16.30
CA PHE A 712 14.16 39.34 17.65
C PHE A 712 15.32 38.80 18.52
N LEU A 713 16.55 38.72 17.99
CA LEU A 713 17.71 38.20 18.74
C LEU A 713 18.30 39.25 19.68
N ALA A 714 18.64 38.83 20.90
CA ALA A 714 19.35 39.67 21.86
C ALA A 714 20.76 40.00 21.36
N ASP A 715 21.15 41.27 21.39
CA ASP A 715 22.45 41.71 20.87
C ASP A 715 23.50 41.77 21.99
N SER A 716 24.78 41.60 21.65
CA SER A 716 25.92 41.86 22.55
C SER A 716 25.85 41.13 23.91
N ILE A 717 25.46 39.85 23.89
CA ILE A 717 25.37 39.01 25.09
C ILE A 717 26.76 38.71 25.68
N THR A 718 26.93 38.96 26.97
CA THR A 718 28.19 38.77 27.71
C THR A 718 27.95 38.18 29.10
N PHE A 719 28.71 37.17 29.47
CA PHE A 719 28.72 36.61 30.82
C PHE A 719 30.08 36.83 31.48
N ASN A 720 30.07 37.41 32.68
CA ASN A 720 31.26 37.53 33.52
C ASN A 720 31.13 36.62 34.73
N ASP A 721 31.79 35.47 34.66
CA ASP A 721 31.85 34.52 35.76
C ASP A 721 32.79 35.02 36.87
N THR A 722 32.27 35.01 38.08
CA THR A 722 32.97 35.39 39.30
C THR A 722 33.10 34.22 40.27
N ASP A 723 32.54 33.06 39.93
CA ASP A 723 32.78 31.80 40.63
C ASP A 723 34.16 31.25 40.22
N SER A 724 34.82 30.59 41.17
CA SER A 724 36.16 30.02 40.96
C SER A 724 36.13 28.49 40.90
N ASN A 725 34.96 27.89 41.13
CA ASN A 725 34.76 26.45 41.10
C ASN A 725 34.40 25.99 39.68
N PRO A 726 35.20 25.14 39.03
CA PRO A 726 35.03 24.77 37.62
C PRO A 726 33.75 23.98 37.27
N ASN A 727 32.91 23.64 38.27
CA ASN A 727 31.63 22.95 38.07
C ASN A 727 30.41 23.82 38.40
N THR A 728 30.62 25.07 38.83
CA THR A 728 29.54 26.01 39.16
C THR A 728 29.85 27.38 38.60
N ILE A 729 28.84 28.10 38.12
CA ILE A 729 28.98 29.49 37.69
C ILE A 729 28.31 30.45 38.68
N GLY A 730 28.73 31.72 38.63
CA GLY A 730 28.08 32.79 39.38
C GLY A 730 28.56 34.16 38.94
N GLY A 731 27.67 35.07 38.57
CA GLY A 731 28.10 36.37 38.05
C GLY A 731 27.05 37.12 37.26
N ALA A 732 27.47 38.15 36.53
CA ALA A 732 26.57 39.00 35.76
C ALA A 732 26.47 38.53 34.31
N LEU A 733 25.25 38.28 33.84
CA LEU A 733 24.92 38.09 32.43
C LEU A 733 24.21 39.36 31.92
N SER A 734 24.74 39.96 30.86
CA SER A 734 24.24 41.22 30.30
C SER A 734 24.07 41.15 28.79
N TRP A 735 23.07 41.84 28.24
CA TRP A 735 22.83 41.95 26.79
C TRP A 735 22.09 43.25 26.44
N LEU A 736 22.10 43.61 25.15
CA LEU A 736 21.33 44.70 24.57
C LEU A 736 20.01 44.19 23.98
N PRO A 737 18.97 45.04 23.93
CA PRO A 737 17.67 44.69 23.33
C PRO A 737 17.81 44.21 21.89
N ALA A 738 16.89 43.33 21.49
CA ALA A 738 16.67 43.02 20.08
C ALA A 738 16.22 44.27 19.31
N SER A 739 16.46 44.30 18.00
CA SER A 739 16.08 45.45 17.17
C SER A 739 14.56 45.67 17.11
N LYS A 740 13.77 44.60 17.33
CA LYS A 740 12.33 44.64 17.49
C LYS A 740 11.90 43.82 18.70
N GLU A 741 11.30 44.50 19.68
CA GLU A 741 10.63 43.86 20.81
C GLU A 741 9.11 44.03 20.75
N MET A 742 8.36 42.98 21.06
CA MET A 742 6.90 42.98 21.17
C MET A 742 6.43 43.44 22.56
N ALA A 743 5.15 43.80 22.71
CA ALA A 743 4.60 44.17 24.01
C ALA A 743 4.23 42.90 24.79
N GLY A 744 4.66 42.80 26.05
CA GLY A 744 4.38 41.63 26.90
C GLY A 744 5.28 40.42 26.65
N SER A 745 6.29 40.54 25.79
CA SER A 745 7.30 39.52 25.57
C SER A 745 8.35 39.48 26.67
N VAL A 746 9.09 38.36 26.74
CA VAL A 746 10.13 38.11 27.74
C VAL A 746 11.40 37.58 27.09
N TYR A 747 12.53 37.86 27.74
CA TYR A 747 13.77 37.12 27.57
C TYR A 747 13.86 36.03 28.63
N GLU A 748 14.17 34.82 28.21
CA GLU A 748 14.38 33.68 29.09
C GLU A 748 15.82 33.18 28.98
N VAL A 749 16.42 32.84 30.12
CA VAL A 749 17.82 32.43 30.18
C VAL A 749 17.90 30.94 30.51
N TYR A 750 18.72 30.22 29.74
CA TYR A 750 18.94 28.79 29.89
C TYR A 750 20.42 28.43 29.78
N PHE A 751 20.80 27.23 30.21
CA PHE A 751 22.01 26.60 29.72
C PHE A 751 21.76 26.07 28.30
N ALA A 752 22.80 26.04 27.47
CA ALA A 752 22.73 25.41 26.16
C ALA A 752 24.03 24.66 25.84
N GLY A 753 23.91 23.63 25.01
CA GLY A 753 25.00 22.80 24.52
C GLY A 753 24.92 22.59 23.02
N ALA A 754 25.63 21.58 22.51
CA ALA A 754 25.63 21.25 21.09
C ALA A 754 24.22 20.89 20.56
N ASP A 755 23.38 20.28 21.41
CA ASP A 755 22.05 19.78 21.06
C ASP A 755 20.91 20.75 21.40
N GLY A 756 21.23 21.96 21.88
CA GLY A 756 20.26 23.03 22.13
C GLY A 756 20.17 23.44 23.60
N ILE A 757 19.01 23.95 24.01
CA ILE A 757 18.73 24.35 25.40
C ILE A 757 18.77 23.12 26.33
N ILE A 758 19.43 23.25 27.48
CA ILE A 758 19.64 22.20 28.47
C ILE A 758 19.06 22.61 29.82
N GLY A 759 18.24 21.73 30.38
CA GLY A 759 17.70 21.91 31.74
C GLY A 759 16.61 22.97 31.84
N SER A 760 16.31 23.38 33.07
CA SER A 760 15.24 24.33 33.38
C SER A 760 15.69 25.78 33.22
N ARG A 761 14.71 26.67 32.98
CA ARG A 761 14.89 28.12 32.92
C ARG A 761 15.63 28.66 34.16
N ILE A 762 16.74 29.36 33.92
CA ILE A 762 17.57 30.01 34.93
C ILE A 762 16.92 31.32 35.39
N ALA A 763 16.45 32.13 34.44
CA ALA A 763 15.81 33.41 34.71
C ALA A 763 14.82 33.80 33.60
N SER A 764 13.92 34.74 33.91
CA SER A 764 13.03 35.39 32.94
C SER A 764 12.95 36.88 33.24
N VAL A 765 12.97 37.71 32.20
CA VAL A 765 12.96 39.17 32.29
C VAL A 765 12.03 39.75 31.23
N ASN A 766 11.11 40.63 31.64
CA ASN A 766 10.26 41.36 30.70
C ASN A 766 11.07 42.30 29.81
N THR A 767 10.69 42.38 28.54
CA THR A 767 11.33 43.24 27.53
C THR A 767 11.04 44.74 27.75
N LYS A 768 11.44 45.60 26.79
CA LYS A 768 11.28 47.07 26.80
C LYS A 768 12.22 47.84 27.74
N GLN A 769 13.42 47.31 27.97
CA GLN A 769 14.48 48.00 28.72
C GLN A 769 15.58 48.50 27.79
N ALA A 770 16.35 49.51 28.21
CA ALA A 770 17.46 50.04 27.40
C ALA A 770 18.69 49.10 27.35
N ALA A 771 18.83 48.25 28.38
CA ALA A 771 19.81 47.19 28.51
C ALA A 771 19.31 46.20 29.55
N TYR A 772 19.79 44.95 29.49
CA TYR A 772 19.41 43.90 30.42
C TYR A 772 20.63 43.38 31.15
N GLN A 773 20.46 43.12 32.44
CA GLN A 773 21.46 42.48 33.27
C GLN A 773 20.77 41.60 34.30
N ILE A 774 21.18 40.34 34.39
CA ILE A 774 20.76 39.43 35.44
C ILE A 774 21.98 38.95 36.22
N THR A 775 21.78 38.66 37.50
CA THR A 775 22.80 38.03 38.34
C THR A 775 22.48 36.55 38.47
N ILE A 776 23.35 35.70 37.92
CA ILE A 776 23.31 34.25 38.15
C ILE A 776 23.87 33.99 39.56
N PRO A 777 23.12 33.31 40.45
CA PRO A 777 23.60 33.02 41.80
C PRO A 777 24.92 32.24 41.80
N SER A 778 25.85 32.59 42.69
CA SER A 778 27.09 31.82 42.87
C SER A 778 26.79 30.40 43.36
N GLY A 779 27.56 29.42 42.86
CA GLY A 779 27.31 28.01 43.11
C GLY A 779 26.24 27.39 42.20
N THR A 780 25.79 28.07 41.13
CA THR A 780 24.83 27.49 40.17
C THR A 780 25.50 26.35 39.41
N PRO A 781 25.04 25.08 39.54
CA PRO A 781 25.67 23.94 38.89
C PRO A 781 25.61 24.02 37.36
N ILE A 782 26.71 23.69 36.69
CA ILE A 782 26.78 23.64 35.23
C ILE A 782 26.42 22.22 34.77
N PRO A 783 25.32 22.01 34.01
CA PRO A 783 24.99 20.70 33.45
C PRO A 783 26.12 20.13 32.58
N ASP A 784 26.27 18.81 32.55
CA ASP A 784 27.46 18.16 31.96
C ASP A 784 27.63 18.42 30.45
N GLN A 785 26.53 18.67 29.73
CA GLN A 785 26.52 18.99 28.29
C GLN A 785 26.45 20.50 28.01
N ALA A 786 26.38 21.34 29.04
CA ALA A 786 26.24 22.78 28.87
C ALA A 786 27.59 23.42 28.51
N LEU A 787 27.61 24.14 27.39
CA LEU A 787 28.76 24.86 26.87
C LEU A 787 28.54 26.38 26.91
N THR A 788 27.28 26.82 26.86
CA THR A 788 26.90 28.23 26.76
C THR A 788 25.72 28.56 27.67
N LEU A 789 25.52 29.85 27.90
CA LEU A 789 24.25 30.42 28.37
C LEU A 789 23.50 30.96 27.15
N ALA A 790 22.23 30.62 27.03
CA ALA A 790 21.32 31.05 25.98
C ALA A 790 20.33 32.08 26.51
N VAL A 791 20.05 33.12 25.72
CA VAL A 791 18.98 34.10 25.91
C VAL A 791 17.96 33.91 24.78
N LEU A 792 16.84 33.29 25.14
CA LEU A 792 15.71 32.97 24.27
C LEU A 792 14.66 34.10 24.33
N TYR A 793 14.03 34.38 23.19
CA TYR A 793 12.95 35.36 23.10
C TYR A 793 11.59 34.66 23.03
N THR A 794 10.63 35.09 23.85
CA THR A 794 9.26 34.54 23.87
C THR A 794 8.26 35.69 23.79
N ASP A 795 7.25 35.54 22.94
CA ASP A 795 6.21 36.56 22.79
C ASP A 795 5.18 36.57 23.94
N ASN A 796 4.12 37.36 23.78
CA ASN A 796 3.03 37.50 24.75
C ASN A 796 1.97 36.38 24.68
N GLU A 797 2.00 35.53 23.65
CA GLU A 797 1.16 34.33 23.52
C GLU A 797 1.87 33.08 24.06
N GLY A 798 3.16 33.20 24.37
CA GLY A 798 3.99 32.11 24.87
C GLY A 798 4.72 31.34 23.76
N GLU A 799 4.66 31.79 22.51
CA GLU A 799 5.43 31.19 21.41
C GLU A 799 6.90 31.62 21.52
N THR A 800 7.81 30.65 21.46
CA THR A 800 9.26 30.87 21.58
C THR A 800 9.91 30.99 20.22
N ALA A 801 10.85 31.92 20.08
CA ALA A 801 11.64 32.05 18.86
C ALA A 801 12.51 30.81 18.61
N PRO A 802 12.69 30.38 17.35
CA PRO A 802 13.48 29.19 17.04
C PRO A 802 14.99 29.40 17.20
N TYR A 803 15.46 30.66 17.18
CA TYR A 803 16.85 31.04 17.38
C TYR A 803 17.01 31.85 18.68
N TYR A 804 18.18 31.73 19.30
CA TYR A 804 18.53 32.41 20.55
C TYR A 804 19.99 32.85 20.55
N SER A 805 20.29 33.89 21.34
CA SER A 805 21.65 34.41 21.48
C SER A 805 22.42 33.65 22.55
N ILE A 806 23.70 33.35 22.31
CA ILE A 806 24.52 32.54 23.23
C ILE A 806 25.80 33.24 23.66
N THR A 807 26.27 32.93 24.87
CA THR A 807 27.58 33.34 25.39
C THR A 807 28.28 32.17 26.08
N PRO A 808 29.60 31.98 25.93
CA PRO A 808 30.28 30.78 26.42
C PRO A 808 30.40 30.72 27.94
N VAL A 809 30.32 29.50 28.49
CA VAL A 809 30.68 29.20 29.88
C VAL A 809 32.16 28.82 29.93
N LEU A 810 33.01 29.78 30.30
CA LEU A 810 34.47 29.66 30.24
C LEU A 810 35.05 28.56 31.15
N ASP A 811 34.29 28.10 32.12
CA ASP A 811 34.68 26.96 32.97
C ASP A 811 34.61 25.62 32.25
N ARG A 812 33.77 25.49 31.22
CA ARG A 812 33.63 24.27 30.40
C ARG A 812 34.41 24.32 29.10
N ILE A 813 34.77 25.49 28.60
CA ILE A 813 35.44 25.66 27.29
C ILE A 813 36.89 26.12 27.48
N THR A 814 37.82 25.55 26.72
CA THR A 814 39.22 25.98 26.71
C THR A 814 39.34 27.36 26.04
N ARG A 815 40.19 28.23 26.58
CA ARG A 815 40.48 29.54 25.98
C ARG A 815 40.90 29.41 24.51
N THR A 816 40.49 30.36 23.68
CA THR A 816 40.98 30.44 22.30
C THR A 816 42.44 30.91 22.30
N PRO A 817 43.34 30.30 21.51
CA PRO A 817 44.73 30.75 21.37
C PRO A 817 44.83 32.17 20.77
N VAL A 818 45.91 32.90 21.11
CA VAL A 818 46.16 34.27 20.64
C VAL A 818 47.10 34.27 19.43
N LEU A 819 46.85 35.17 18.47
CA LEU A 819 47.55 35.19 17.17
C LEU A 819 49.07 35.35 17.29
N GLU A 820 49.53 36.10 18.28
CA GLU A 820 50.95 36.41 18.51
C GLU A 820 51.75 35.21 19.04
N ASP A 821 51.06 34.23 19.62
CA ASP A 821 51.68 33.05 20.26
C ASP A 821 51.95 31.91 19.27
N ILE A 822 51.43 32.00 18.03
CA ILE A 822 51.50 30.95 17.01
C ILE A 822 52.44 31.37 15.86
N LYS A 823 53.45 30.55 15.59
CA LYS A 823 54.40 30.70 14.48
C LYS A 823 54.38 29.48 13.56
N VAL A 824 54.14 29.71 12.27
CA VAL A 824 54.17 28.66 11.23
C VAL A 824 55.43 28.80 10.38
N THR A 825 56.13 27.70 10.14
CA THR A 825 57.32 27.62 9.28
C THR A 825 57.06 26.62 8.16
N ASN A 826 56.94 27.14 6.93
CA ASN A 826 56.67 26.40 5.69
C ASN A 826 57.98 26.20 4.89
N ARG A 827 58.42 24.96 4.67
CA ARG A 827 59.74 24.52 4.21
C ARG A 827 59.60 23.65 2.95
N ALA A 828 60.55 23.79 2.04
CA ALA A 828 60.48 23.13 0.73
C ALA A 828 60.53 21.59 0.79
N GLY A 829 59.44 20.96 0.33
CA GLY A 829 59.26 19.65 -0.35
C GLY A 829 59.94 18.35 0.14
N THR A 830 60.92 18.40 1.04
CA THR A 830 61.64 17.22 1.57
C THR A 830 61.86 17.28 3.08
N VAL A 831 61.43 18.37 3.73
CA VAL A 831 61.52 18.59 5.17
C VAL A 831 60.13 18.92 5.71
N ASN A 832 59.73 18.30 6.82
CA ASN A 832 58.46 18.60 7.47
C ASN A 832 58.39 20.08 7.91
N ASP A 833 57.20 20.64 7.77
CA ASP A 833 56.85 21.96 8.28
C ASP A 833 56.67 21.94 9.78
N SER A 834 56.71 23.11 10.40
CA SER A 834 56.60 23.20 11.85
C SER A 834 55.71 24.36 12.29
N ILE A 835 54.79 24.06 13.19
CA ILE A 835 53.93 25.03 13.85
C ILE A 835 54.36 25.07 15.31
N THR A 836 54.79 26.24 15.78
CA THR A 836 55.17 26.46 17.18
C THR A 836 54.08 27.28 17.85
N VAL A 837 53.58 26.78 18.98
CA VAL A 837 52.60 27.46 19.83
C VAL A 837 53.24 27.71 21.18
N SER A 838 53.29 28.98 21.58
CA SER A 838 53.88 29.47 22.83
C SER A 838 52.80 29.87 23.84
N GLN A 839 53.20 30.18 25.08
CA GLN A 839 52.28 30.50 26.20
C GLN A 839 51.25 29.40 26.50
N LEU A 840 51.63 28.13 26.28
CA LEU A 840 50.79 26.99 26.63
C LEU A 840 50.88 26.69 28.14
N GLN A 841 49.76 26.27 28.71
CA GLN A 841 49.69 25.76 30.08
C GLN A 841 50.02 24.26 30.11
N ALA A 842 50.61 23.78 31.21
CA ALA A 842 51.01 22.39 31.34
C ALA A 842 49.82 21.44 31.12
N GLY A 843 49.98 20.48 30.20
CA GLY A 843 48.92 19.54 29.83
C GLY A 843 47.94 20.03 28.78
N GLU A 844 48.04 21.26 28.26
CA GLU A 844 47.24 21.69 27.10
C GLU A 844 47.60 20.87 25.85
N THR A 845 46.59 20.36 25.16
CA THR A 845 46.70 19.69 23.87
C THR A 845 46.43 20.68 22.74
N VAL A 846 47.34 20.75 21.78
CA VAL A 846 47.18 21.51 20.54
C VAL A 846 46.77 20.55 19.42
N ARG A 847 45.74 20.90 18.65
CA ARG A 847 45.37 20.19 17.41
C ARG A 847 45.45 21.14 16.24
N ILE A 848 46.03 20.67 15.15
CA ILE A 848 46.24 21.42 13.91
C ILE A 848 45.45 20.74 12.82
N TYR A 849 44.61 21.49 12.13
CA TYR A 849 43.80 21.02 11.03
C TYR A 849 44.13 21.77 9.74
N SER A 850 43.85 21.13 8.59
CA SER A 850 43.87 21.75 7.29
C SER A 850 42.76 22.80 7.18
N ASP A 851 42.82 23.65 6.15
CA ASP A 851 41.76 24.58 5.77
C ASP A 851 40.45 23.88 5.34
N GLU A 852 40.49 22.58 5.08
CA GLU A 852 39.33 21.70 4.81
C GLU A 852 38.82 20.98 6.07
N GLY A 853 39.46 21.18 7.23
CA GLY A 853 39.00 20.64 8.52
C GLY A 853 39.58 19.26 8.90
N GLU A 854 40.54 18.73 8.14
CA GLU A 854 41.20 17.45 8.45
C GLU A 854 42.29 17.61 9.50
N LEU A 855 42.38 16.71 10.48
CA LEU A 855 43.41 16.76 11.53
C LEU A 855 44.79 16.41 10.95
N LEU A 856 45.67 17.42 10.85
CA LEU A 856 47.03 17.29 10.32
C LEU A 856 48.00 16.72 11.36
N ASN A 857 47.95 17.22 12.60
CA ASN A 857 48.72 16.67 13.73
C ASN A 857 48.19 17.17 15.08
N THR A 858 48.55 16.47 16.16
CA THR A 858 48.25 16.88 17.54
C THR A 858 49.42 16.58 18.47
N ALA A 859 49.62 17.44 19.48
CA ALA A 859 50.57 17.17 20.55
C ALA A 859 50.13 17.84 21.85
N THR A 860 50.53 17.25 22.97
CA THR A 860 50.24 17.75 24.32
C THR A 860 51.50 18.30 24.97
N LEU A 861 51.40 19.47 25.61
CA LEU A 861 52.53 20.13 26.25
C LEU A 861 53.05 19.29 27.44
N PRO A 862 54.32 18.84 27.41
CA PRO A 862 54.90 18.11 28.54
C PRO A 862 55.05 18.98 29.79
N PRO A 863 55.06 18.39 31.00
CA PRO A 863 55.27 19.13 32.25
C PRO A 863 56.56 19.97 32.23
N GLY A 864 56.49 21.22 32.71
CA GLY A 864 57.65 22.11 32.84
C GLY A 864 58.05 22.87 31.57
N ARG A 865 57.24 22.83 30.51
CA ARG A 865 57.40 23.66 29.31
C ARG A 865 56.24 24.65 29.15
N SER A 866 56.42 25.64 28.30
CA SER A 866 55.42 26.66 27.93
C SER A 866 55.28 26.84 26.42
N GLU A 867 55.95 25.99 25.62
CA GLU A 867 55.99 26.06 24.16
C GLU A 867 56.07 24.65 23.57
N LEU A 868 55.38 24.45 22.45
CA LEU A 868 55.30 23.18 21.72
C LEU A 868 55.48 23.43 20.22
N THR A 869 56.40 22.70 19.60
CA THR A 869 56.58 22.67 18.14
C THR A 869 56.06 21.36 17.59
N ILE A 870 55.12 21.43 16.66
CA ILE A 870 54.45 20.29 16.03
C ILE A 870 54.83 20.25 14.56
N ASN A 871 55.33 19.10 14.10
CA ASN A 871 55.73 18.93 12.72
C ASN A 871 54.56 18.42 11.87
N VAL A 872 54.33 19.01 10.71
CA VAL A 872 53.30 18.57 9.76
C VAL A 872 53.98 18.18 8.46
N THR A 873 53.58 17.05 7.88
CA THR A 873 54.07 16.58 6.58
C THR A 873 53.47 17.46 5.47
N HIS A 874 54.22 18.49 5.08
CA HIS A 874 54.00 19.39 3.95
C HIS A 874 52.67 20.15 3.92
N LEU A 875 52.73 21.43 4.29
CA LEU A 875 51.75 22.47 4.07
C LEU A 875 51.81 22.95 2.60
N ASN A 876 50.84 23.77 2.18
CA ASN A 876 50.76 24.22 0.79
C ASN A 876 51.95 25.11 0.41
N ALA A 877 52.60 24.79 -0.72
CA ALA A 877 53.77 25.53 -1.22
C ALA A 877 53.48 27.02 -1.54
N GLY A 878 52.23 27.34 -1.89
CA GLY A 878 51.76 28.69 -2.22
C GLY A 878 51.30 29.54 -1.04
N GLY A 879 51.47 29.08 0.20
CA GLY A 879 50.88 29.70 1.39
C GLY A 879 49.39 29.34 1.56
N GLY A 880 48.82 29.63 2.72
CA GLY A 880 47.45 29.21 3.05
C GLY A 880 47.07 29.54 4.48
N SER A 881 46.00 28.91 4.99
CA SER A 881 45.61 28.96 6.40
C SER A 881 45.62 27.58 7.01
N ILE A 882 45.89 27.50 8.31
CA ILE A 882 45.62 26.33 9.14
C ILE A 882 44.57 26.70 10.19
N TYR A 883 43.82 25.71 10.64
CA TYR A 883 42.99 25.84 11.82
C TYR A 883 43.68 25.21 13.03
N LEU A 884 43.52 25.84 14.18
CA LEU A 884 44.14 25.40 15.42
C LEU A 884 43.16 25.51 16.58
N THR A 885 43.17 24.50 17.43
CA THR A 885 42.40 24.49 18.68
C THR A 885 43.31 24.13 19.85
N LEU A 886 42.93 24.62 21.03
CA LEU A 886 43.53 24.23 22.29
C LEU A 886 42.52 23.41 23.09
N GLN A 887 43.01 22.42 23.83
CA GLN A 887 42.23 21.72 24.82
C GLN A 887 43.00 21.65 26.14
N ALA A 888 42.49 22.33 27.16
CA ALA A 888 42.99 22.19 28.52
C ALA A 888 42.49 20.88 29.14
N PRO A 889 43.26 20.24 30.04
CA PRO A 889 42.83 19.01 30.71
C PRO A 889 41.46 19.18 31.37
N GLY A 890 40.49 18.35 30.98
CA GLY A 890 39.14 18.36 31.55
C GLY A 890 38.20 19.46 31.04
N LYS A 891 38.59 20.25 30.02
CA LYS A 891 37.71 21.22 29.34
C LYS A 891 37.39 20.78 27.90
N ALA A 892 36.28 21.29 27.36
CA ALA A 892 35.95 21.18 25.94
C ALA A 892 37.00 21.94 25.10
N GLU A 893 37.18 21.50 23.86
CA GLU A 893 38.06 22.14 22.90
C GLU A 893 37.68 23.61 22.68
N SER A 894 38.67 24.47 22.49
CA SER A 894 38.45 25.88 22.22
C SER A 894 37.69 26.08 20.91
N LEU A 895 37.15 27.29 20.70
CA LEU A 895 36.73 27.70 19.36
C LEU A 895 37.91 27.58 18.38
N VAL A 896 37.58 27.25 17.13
CA VAL A 896 38.55 27.09 16.05
C VAL A 896 39.21 28.44 15.76
N PHE A 897 40.54 28.45 15.71
CA PHE A 897 41.33 29.65 15.42
C PHE A 897 42.08 29.51 14.10
N THR A 898 41.98 30.51 13.23
CA THR A 898 42.59 30.50 11.90
C THR A 898 43.92 31.24 11.87
N LYS A 899 45.01 30.60 11.40
CA LYS A 899 46.32 31.23 11.22
C LYS A 899 46.79 31.12 9.77
N ALA A 900 47.02 32.26 9.14
CA ALA A 900 47.63 32.32 7.82
C ALA A 900 49.15 32.09 7.88
N TYR A 901 49.69 31.42 6.86
CA TYR A 901 51.13 31.22 6.64
C TYR A 901 51.51 31.50 5.19
N LEU A 902 52.76 31.92 4.98
CA LEU A 902 53.29 32.32 3.69
C LEU A 902 53.93 31.12 2.96
N ASN A 903 54.28 31.33 1.68
CA ASN A 903 54.89 30.35 0.79
C ASN A 903 56.21 29.78 1.34
N GLU A 904 56.65 28.64 0.78
CA GLU A 904 57.87 27.93 1.20
C GLU A 904 59.14 28.81 1.25
N TYR A 905 59.97 28.57 2.27
CA TYR A 905 61.27 29.22 2.47
C TYR A 905 62.45 28.26 2.15
N ILE A 906 63.48 28.71 1.42
CA ILE A 906 64.69 27.95 1.06
C ILE A 906 65.87 28.35 1.96
N ASP A 907 66.45 27.39 2.70
CA ASP A 907 67.66 27.58 3.51
C ASP A 907 68.91 27.03 2.78
N ASN A 908 70.00 27.79 2.76
CA ASN A 908 71.21 27.52 1.98
C ASN A 908 72.45 27.61 2.88
N SER A 909 72.83 26.50 3.53
CA SER A 909 74.14 26.37 4.18
C SER A 909 74.67 24.94 4.16
N ASN A 910 75.96 24.82 3.82
CA ASN A 910 76.65 23.62 3.36
C ASN A 910 77.85 23.32 4.28
N GLY A 911 78.18 22.04 4.49
CA GLY A 911 79.44 21.56 5.10
C GLY A 911 79.20 20.54 6.23
N GLY A 912 79.81 19.36 6.29
CA GLY A 912 80.86 18.74 5.50
C GLY A 912 81.64 17.75 6.40
N ASN A 913 81.82 16.53 5.90
CA ASN A 913 82.97 15.63 6.08
C ASN A 913 83.07 14.61 7.26
N GLY A 914 83.42 13.36 6.88
CA GLY A 914 84.16 12.31 7.62
C GLY A 914 83.32 11.39 8.53
N GLY A 915 83.40 10.05 8.51
CA GLY A 915 84.25 9.06 7.83
C GLY A 915 84.28 7.76 8.66
N GLY A 916 84.41 6.59 8.01
CA GLY A 916 85.19 5.45 8.51
C GLY A 916 84.60 4.42 9.50
N THR A 917 84.10 3.30 8.95
CA THR A 917 84.43 1.87 9.26
C THR A 917 84.50 1.32 10.71
N GLY A 918 83.68 0.27 10.96
CA GLY A 918 84.17 -1.10 11.16
C GLY A 918 84.26 -1.72 12.58
N GLY A 919 83.67 -2.91 12.75
CA GLY A 919 84.19 -3.97 13.63
C GLY A 919 83.27 -4.51 14.74
N GLY A 920 82.88 -5.80 14.67
CA GLY A 920 82.62 -6.63 15.87
C GLY A 920 83.95 -7.05 16.54
N PRO A 921 84.04 -8.05 17.46
CA PRO A 921 83.02 -9.00 17.93
C PRO A 921 83.14 -9.46 19.43
N VAL A 922 82.31 -10.44 19.84
CA VAL A 922 82.43 -11.49 20.92
C VAL A 922 82.57 -11.15 22.43
N GLY A 923 81.75 -11.85 23.24
CA GLY A 923 82.10 -12.44 24.56
C GLY A 923 81.10 -12.08 25.69
N GLY A 924 80.49 -12.95 26.48
CA GLY A 924 80.66 -14.39 26.74
C GLY A 924 80.87 -14.66 28.24
N GLY A 925 79.90 -15.33 28.91
CA GLY A 925 80.00 -15.98 30.24
C GLY A 925 79.86 -15.03 31.45
N GLY A 926 79.11 -15.28 32.52
CA GLY A 926 78.70 -16.49 33.27
C GLY A 926 78.90 -16.16 34.77
N GLY A 927 78.16 -16.58 35.79
CA GLY A 927 76.95 -17.39 35.92
C GLY A 927 76.51 -17.48 37.41
N PHE A 928 75.33 -18.09 37.60
CA PHE A 928 74.86 -18.98 38.68
C PHE A 928 74.80 -18.60 40.19
N GLY A 929 73.60 -18.86 40.75
CA GLY A 929 73.30 -19.26 42.15
C GLY A 929 72.35 -18.27 42.86
N GLY A 930 71.04 -18.51 43.05
CA GLY A 930 70.35 -19.50 43.91
C GLY A 930 70.01 -18.83 45.26
N PHE A 931 68.83 -18.78 45.88
CA PHE A 931 67.54 -19.48 45.83
C PHE A 931 66.48 -18.62 46.56
N GLY A 932 65.20 -18.71 46.14
CA GLY A 932 64.04 -18.75 47.06
C GLY A 932 63.42 -17.44 47.57
N GLY A 933 62.29 -17.04 46.98
CA GLY A 933 61.41 -15.98 47.52
C GLY A 933 60.31 -15.53 46.55
N ILE A 934 59.29 -16.38 46.37
CA ILE A 934 57.91 -16.15 45.88
C ILE A 934 57.61 -14.78 45.22
N ILE A 935 57.31 -14.78 43.92
CA ILE A 935 56.57 -13.70 43.24
C ILE A 935 55.35 -14.36 42.55
N PRO A 936 54.11 -13.86 42.71
CA PRO A 936 52.91 -14.58 42.28
C PRO A 936 52.77 -14.61 40.75
N SER A 937 52.18 -15.70 40.23
CA SER A 937 51.65 -15.77 38.87
C SER A 937 50.68 -14.62 38.59
N PRO A 938 50.60 -14.07 37.36
CA PRO A 938 49.49 -13.21 36.99
C PRO A 938 48.23 -14.05 37.09
N SER A 939 47.38 -13.75 38.07
CA SER A 939 46.19 -14.53 38.31
C SER A 939 45.24 -14.39 37.11
N ASN A 940 44.51 -15.47 36.86
CA ASN A 940 43.41 -15.51 35.91
C ASN A 940 42.15 -14.87 36.52
N ASP A 941 42.32 -13.92 37.45
CA ASP A 941 41.23 -13.42 38.27
C ASP A 941 40.36 -12.46 37.46
N LYS A 942 39.05 -12.71 37.54
CA LYS A 942 37.98 -11.89 37.00
C LYS A 942 38.07 -10.49 37.63
N VAL A 943 38.15 -9.43 36.82
CA VAL A 943 38.15 -8.05 37.33
C VAL A 943 36.73 -7.67 37.76
N THR A 944 36.48 -7.45 39.05
CA THR A 944 35.14 -7.17 39.58
C THR A 944 34.99 -5.73 40.06
N SER A 945 33.85 -5.09 39.77
CA SER A 945 33.48 -3.78 40.30
C SER A 945 32.02 -3.75 40.78
N THR A 946 31.71 -2.89 41.75
CA THR A 946 30.35 -2.76 42.34
C THR A 946 29.80 -1.34 42.33
N ASN A 947 30.55 -0.38 41.77
CA ASN A 947 30.18 1.04 41.72
C ASN A 947 29.61 1.46 40.35
N GLY A 948 29.26 0.51 39.48
CA GLY A 948 28.81 0.78 38.11
C GLY A 948 29.91 1.16 37.12
N GLN A 949 31.18 1.27 37.53
CA GLN A 949 32.30 1.57 36.61
C GLN A 949 33.32 0.44 36.57
N LEU A 950 33.84 0.12 35.37
CA LEU A 950 34.85 -0.93 35.19
C LEU A 950 35.81 -0.58 34.05
N THR A 951 37.11 -0.58 34.35
CA THR A 951 38.17 -0.58 33.31
C THR A 951 38.73 -1.99 33.20
N LEU A 952 38.55 -2.62 32.03
CA LEU A 952 38.94 -4.00 31.76
C LEU A 952 40.00 -4.04 30.64
N PRO A 953 41.22 -4.56 30.90
CA PRO A 953 42.23 -4.72 29.87
C PRO A 953 41.78 -5.64 28.73
N ALA A 954 42.28 -5.38 27.52
CA ALA A 954 41.94 -6.16 26.32
C ALA A 954 42.05 -7.69 26.54
N GLY A 955 41.00 -8.42 26.14
CA GLY A 955 40.94 -9.88 26.21
C GLY A 955 40.66 -10.49 27.60
N LYS A 956 40.58 -9.70 28.68
CA LYS A 956 40.29 -10.20 30.03
C LYS A 956 38.79 -10.34 30.29
N SER A 957 38.42 -11.16 31.27
CA SER A 957 37.04 -11.28 31.77
C SER A 957 36.80 -10.36 32.96
N GLY A 958 35.61 -9.76 33.05
CA GLY A 958 35.24 -8.87 34.14
C GLY A 958 33.79 -9.00 34.56
N GLU A 959 33.43 -8.42 35.70
CA GLU A 959 32.04 -8.27 36.13
C GLU A 959 31.86 -6.95 36.84
N VAL A 960 30.77 -6.26 36.55
CA VAL A 960 30.44 -4.98 37.18
C VAL A 960 28.99 -4.96 37.58
N SER A 961 28.72 -4.60 38.82
CA SER A 961 27.37 -4.38 39.32
C SER A 961 27.17 -2.92 39.73
N VAL A 962 25.91 -2.48 39.74
CA VAL A 962 25.47 -1.22 40.32
C VAL A 962 24.27 -1.51 41.22
N ASP A 963 24.20 -0.80 42.36
CA ASP A 963 23.08 -0.74 43.31
C ASP A 963 22.33 -2.04 43.67
N GLU A 964 23.00 -3.19 43.54
CA GLU A 964 22.44 -4.54 43.58
C GLU A 964 21.35 -4.84 42.51
N GLY A 965 21.02 -3.89 41.63
CA GLY A 965 19.93 -3.98 40.67
C GLY A 965 20.32 -4.49 39.28
N LEU A 966 21.56 -4.24 38.84
CA LEU A 966 22.09 -4.77 37.57
C LEU A 966 23.52 -5.29 37.77
N THR A 967 23.80 -6.48 37.22
CA THR A 967 25.15 -7.06 37.10
C THR A 967 25.46 -7.37 35.64
N VAL A 968 26.61 -6.95 35.15
CA VAL A 968 27.13 -7.15 33.80
C VAL A 968 28.35 -8.07 33.87
N SER A 969 28.28 -9.26 33.30
CA SER A 969 29.37 -10.24 33.28
C SER A 969 29.97 -10.34 31.87
N ILE A 970 31.22 -9.92 31.73
CA ILE A 970 31.96 -9.82 30.48
C ILE A 970 32.92 -11.03 30.39
N PRO A 971 32.71 -11.98 29.45
CA PRO A 971 33.61 -13.11 29.30
C PRO A 971 34.98 -12.68 28.72
N ALA A 972 35.98 -13.55 28.87
CA ALA A 972 37.28 -13.31 28.27
C ALA A 972 37.16 -13.20 26.74
N ASN A 973 37.95 -12.33 26.13
CA ASN A 973 37.90 -12.01 24.70
C ASN A 973 36.56 -11.44 24.19
N ALA A 974 35.71 -10.88 25.06
CA ALA A 974 34.54 -10.13 24.61
C ALA A 974 34.91 -8.89 23.77
N THR A 975 36.06 -8.28 24.04
CA THR A 975 36.66 -7.23 23.21
C THR A 975 38.19 -7.40 23.18
N ASN A 976 38.80 -6.98 22.06
CA ASN A 976 40.25 -6.90 21.87
C ASN A 976 40.81 -5.50 22.21
N LYS A 977 39.97 -4.57 22.65
CA LYS A 977 40.33 -3.24 23.15
C LYS A 977 40.21 -3.19 24.66
N GLU A 978 40.90 -2.25 25.30
CA GLU A 978 40.58 -1.89 26.69
C GLU A 978 39.12 -1.40 26.72
N LEU A 979 38.34 -1.86 27.70
CA LEU A 979 36.94 -1.49 27.87
C LEU A 979 36.81 -0.61 29.11
N LYS A 980 36.29 0.60 28.94
CA LYS A 980 35.78 1.44 30.03
C LYS A 980 34.27 1.43 29.99
N LEU A 981 33.68 0.77 30.97
CA LEU A 981 32.25 0.59 31.11
C LEU A 981 31.72 1.47 32.24
N THR A 982 30.62 2.18 31.98
CA THR A 982 29.85 2.91 32.99
C THR A 982 28.39 2.45 32.95
N ILE A 983 27.80 2.16 34.11
CA ILE A 983 26.38 1.87 34.29
C ILE A 983 25.76 3.01 35.07
N GLU A 984 24.75 3.63 34.49
CA GLU A 984 23.99 4.71 35.10
C GLU A 984 22.53 4.30 35.28
N LYS A 985 21.99 4.56 36.45
CA LYS A 985 20.57 4.35 36.72
C LYS A 985 19.79 5.58 36.25
N VAL A 986 18.88 5.40 35.30
CA VAL A 986 18.11 6.50 34.71
C VAL A 986 17.11 7.04 35.74
N ALA A 987 17.22 8.34 36.06
CA ALA A 987 16.43 8.99 37.10
C ALA A 987 14.99 9.34 36.65
N ASN A 988 14.81 9.79 35.41
CA ASN A 988 13.48 10.13 34.86
C ASN A 988 12.97 9.01 33.95
N THR A 989 12.28 8.03 34.54
CA THR A 989 11.77 6.86 33.81
C THR A 989 10.49 7.15 33.02
N GLN A 990 9.80 8.27 33.27
CA GLN A 990 8.52 8.59 32.62
C GLN A 990 8.67 8.90 31.13
N ASN A 991 9.84 9.42 30.72
CA ASN A 991 10.14 9.72 29.32
C ASN A 991 10.34 8.47 28.46
N PHE A 992 10.39 7.28 29.08
CA PHE A 992 10.63 6.00 28.40
C PHE A 992 9.43 5.06 28.50
N ILE A 993 8.26 5.51 28.97
CA ILE A 993 7.07 4.67 29.18
C ILE A 993 5.86 5.38 28.56
N THR A 994 5.08 4.68 27.72
CA THR A 994 3.99 5.23 26.90
C THR A 994 2.59 4.90 27.45
N ASN A 995 2.44 4.83 28.79
CA ASN A 995 1.24 4.43 29.54
C ASN A 995 0.79 2.96 29.41
N GLN A 996 1.42 2.13 28.56
CA GLN A 996 1.07 0.71 28.40
C GLN A 996 2.08 -0.24 29.07
N GLU A 997 3.35 0.16 29.21
CA GLU A 997 4.40 -0.67 29.79
C GLU A 997 4.47 -0.55 31.31
N VAL A 998 4.59 -1.68 32.01
CA VAL A 998 4.73 -1.72 33.48
C VAL A 998 6.16 -2.09 33.83
N LEU A 999 6.96 -1.12 34.29
CA LEU A 999 8.33 -1.37 34.78
C LEU A 999 8.32 -2.25 36.04
N VAL A 1000 9.14 -3.29 36.03
CA VAL A 1000 9.37 -4.17 37.20
C VAL A 1000 10.82 -4.17 37.68
N SER A 1001 11.70 -3.44 36.99
CA SER A 1001 13.03 -3.02 37.46
C SER A 1001 13.24 -1.52 37.24
N SER A 1002 14.37 -0.99 37.70
CA SER A 1002 14.86 0.31 37.23
C SER A 1002 15.41 0.23 35.81
N ILE A 1003 15.46 1.37 35.11
CA ILE A 1003 16.11 1.51 33.81
C ILE A 1003 17.60 1.82 34.05
N TYR A 1004 18.48 1.10 33.37
CA TYR A 1004 19.93 1.32 33.42
C TYR A 1004 20.48 1.63 32.04
N GLU A 1005 21.20 2.72 31.90
CA GLU A 1005 22.02 3.03 30.74
C GLU A 1005 23.41 2.43 30.93
N ILE A 1006 23.85 1.63 29.97
CA ILE A 1006 25.18 1.05 29.96
C ILE A 1006 25.95 1.73 28.83
N LEU A 1007 27.12 2.28 29.13
CA LEU A 1007 27.98 2.98 28.20
C LEU A 1007 29.34 2.28 28.09
N LYS A 1008 29.95 2.37 26.91
CA LYS A 1008 31.32 1.91 26.62
C LYS A 1008 32.08 2.94 25.78
N ASP A 1009 33.40 2.93 25.89
CA ASP A 1009 34.32 3.89 25.27
C ASP A 1009 34.63 3.64 23.78
N PHE A 1010 33.91 2.74 23.13
CA PHE A 1010 34.01 2.48 21.69
C PHE A 1010 32.64 2.10 21.11
N THR A 1011 32.41 2.31 19.83
CA THR A 1011 31.11 2.11 19.17
C THR A 1011 30.84 0.66 18.73
N GLU A 1012 31.89 -0.10 18.37
CA GLU A 1012 31.81 -1.49 17.88
C GLU A 1012 31.15 -2.48 18.87
N ASN A 1013 30.38 -3.44 18.36
CA ASN A 1013 29.78 -4.51 19.18
C ASN A 1013 30.82 -5.46 19.79
N PHE A 1014 30.47 -6.15 20.87
CA PHE A 1014 31.33 -7.16 21.49
C PHE A 1014 31.49 -8.39 20.59
N ASN A 1015 32.73 -8.91 20.52
CA ASN A 1015 33.09 -10.12 19.78
C ASN A 1015 32.49 -11.39 20.41
N ASN A 1016 32.31 -11.40 21.74
CA ASN A 1016 31.57 -12.43 22.46
C ASN A 1016 30.47 -11.76 23.32
N PRO A 1017 29.25 -12.30 23.38
CA PRO A 1017 28.15 -11.70 24.14
C PRO A 1017 28.49 -11.50 25.62
N VAL A 1018 27.98 -10.41 26.18
CA VAL A 1018 28.08 -10.04 27.59
C VAL A 1018 26.75 -10.35 28.25
N THR A 1019 26.77 -10.95 29.45
CA THR A 1019 25.54 -11.30 30.15
C THR A 1019 25.10 -10.16 31.07
N LEU A 1020 23.90 -9.63 30.86
CA LEU A 1020 23.21 -8.71 31.79
C LEU A 1020 22.33 -9.51 32.73
N THR A 1021 22.37 -9.21 34.03
CA THR A 1021 21.50 -9.82 35.04
C THR A 1021 20.82 -8.73 35.86
N PHE A 1022 19.51 -8.60 35.69
CA PHE A 1022 18.68 -7.63 36.41
C PHE A 1022 18.01 -8.27 37.61
N VAL A 1023 17.96 -7.54 38.73
CA VAL A 1023 17.02 -7.82 39.82
C VAL A 1023 15.72 -7.08 39.53
N PHE A 1024 14.60 -7.80 39.53
CA PHE A 1024 13.27 -7.24 39.36
C PHE A 1024 12.38 -7.63 40.54
N ASN A 1025 11.26 -6.93 40.74
CA ASN A 1025 10.30 -7.27 41.79
C ASN A 1025 9.22 -8.24 41.26
N PRO A 1026 9.22 -9.53 41.64
CA PRO A 1026 8.21 -10.48 41.15
C PRO A 1026 6.80 -10.16 41.67
N ALA A 1027 6.67 -9.47 42.80
CA ALA A 1027 5.37 -9.08 43.35
C ALA A 1027 4.68 -7.96 42.55
N SER A 1028 5.42 -7.27 41.67
CA SER A 1028 4.86 -6.28 40.75
C SER A 1028 4.22 -6.91 39.50
N LEU A 1029 4.36 -8.22 39.31
CA LEU A 1029 3.71 -8.95 38.21
C LEU A 1029 2.31 -9.41 38.61
N LYS A 1030 1.34 -9.22 37.71
CA LYS A 1030 0.01 -9.87 37.83
C LYS A 1030 0.12 -11.36 37.46
N ASP A 1031 -0.85 -12.18 37.89
CA ASP A 1031 -0.87 -13.62 37.63
C ASP A 1031 -0.77 -13.97 36.13
N ASN A 1032 -1.27 -13.09 35.27
CA ASN A 1032 -1.23 -13.21 33.82
C ASN A 1032 -0.03 -12.50 33.17
N GLN A 1033 1.03 -12.14 33.90
CA GLN A 1033 2.19 -11.38 33.37
C GLN A 1033 3.53 -12.08 33.63
N ARG A 1034 4.52 -11.86 32.76
CA ARG A 1034 5.91 -12.34 32.89
C ARG A 1034 6.90 -11.18 32.78
N ALA A 1035 8.02 -11.27 33.49
CA ALA A 1035 9.12 -10.31 33.37
C ALA A 1035 10.00 -10.60 32.15
N VAL A 1036 10.34 -9.57 31.38
CA VAL A 1036 11.16 -9.66 30.17
C VAL A 1036 12.14 -8.47 30.14
N VAL A 1037 13.38 -8.69 29.69
CA VAL A 1037 14.36 -7.61 29.52
C VAL A 1037 14.13 -6.97 28.15
N PHE A 1038 14.11 -5.65 28.11
CA PHE A 1038 14.06 -4.86 26.89
C PHE A 1038 15.29 -3.95 26.82
N TYR A 1039 15.73 -3.65 25.61
CA TYR A 1039 16.65 -2.55 25.33
C TYR A 1039 15.88 -1.41 24.66
N TYR A 1040 16.29 -0.18 24.90
CA TYR A 1040 15.67 0.98 24.26
C TYR A 1040 16.38 1.26 22.93
N ASP A 1041 15.63 1.17 21.83
CA ASP A 1041 16.11 1.58 20.51
C ASP A 1041 16.03 3.10 20.44
N GLU A 1042 17.20 3.75 20.51
CA GLU A 1042 17.30 5.22 20.52
C GLU A 1042 16.87 5.87 19.20
N THR A 1043 16.83 5.12 18.10
CA THR A 1043 16.39 5.62 16.79
C THR A 1043 14.86 5.50 16.67
N LYS A 1044 14.30 4.36 17.08
CA LYS A 1044 12.86 4.09 17.01
C LYS A 1044 12.08 4.57 18.25
N LYS A 1045 12.77 5.04 19.28
CA LYS A 1045 12.24 5.42 20.60
C LYS A 1045 11.28 4.40 21.19
N THR A 1046 11.59 3.11 21.01
CA THR A 1046 10.76 1.98 21.46
C THR A 1046 11.58 0.98 22.27
N TRP A 1047 10.93 0.33 23.22
CA TRP A 1047 11.51 -0.82 23.91
C TRP A 1047 11.45 -2.05 22.99
N VAL A 1048 12.62 -2.60 22.68
CA VAL A 1048 12.77 -3.82 21.90
C VAL A 1048 13.10 -4.98 22.84
N GLU A 1049 12.30 -6.06 22.76
CA GLU A 1049 12.46 -7.24 23.61
C GLU A 1049 13.83 -7.88 23.35
N VAL A 1050 14.59 -8.15 24.43
CA VAL A 1050 15.80 -8.97 24.37
C VAL A 1050 15.40 -10.44 24.53
N PRO A 1051 15.42 -11.25 23.45
CA PRO A 1051 14.97 -12.64 23.52
C PRO A 1051 15.91 -13.49 24.39
N GLY A 1052 15.36 -14.55 24.98
CA GLY A 1052 16.17 -15.57 25.69
C GLY A 1052 16.44 -15.30 27.17
N GLY A 1053 15.67 -14.41 27.82
CA GLY A 1053 15.75 -14.15 29.26
C GLY A 1053 15.58 -15.39 30.14
N LYS A 1054 16.56 -15.65 31.01
CA LYS A 1054 16.55 -16.76 31.98
C LYS A 1054 16.21 -16.23 33.37
N ILE A 1055 15.06 -16.62 33.92
CA ILE A 1055 14.63 -16.22 35.27
C ILE A 1055 15.08 -17.25 36.31
N ASN A 1056 15.74 -16.78 37.37
CA ASN A 1056 16.04 -17.57 38.56
C ASN A 1056 15.68 -16.74 39.81
N GLY A 1057 14.54 -17.06 40.43
CA GLY A 1057 13.99 -16.28 41.55
C GLY A 1057 13.59 -14.86 41.11
N ASN A 1058 14.18 -13.85 41.73
CA ASN A 1058 13.97 -12.43 41.42
C ASN A 1058 15.02 -11.85 40.44
N LYS A 1059 15.79 -12.71 39.78
CA LYS A 1059 16.81 -12.31 38.80
C LYS A 1059 16.44 -12.79 37.41
N ILE A 1060 16.67 -11.95 36.41
CA ILE A 1060 16.54 -12.29 34.99
C ILE A 1060 17.84 -11.97 34.25
N SER A 1061 18.37 -12.94 33.49
CA SER A 1061 19.63 -12.81 32.76
C SER A 1061 19.44 -12.91 31.25
N VAL A 1062 20.09 -12.04 30.47
CA VAL A 1062 20.12 -12.03 28.99
C VAL A 1062 21.54 -11.82 28.47
N ASP A 1063 21.85 -12.38 27.31
CA ASP A 1063 23.12 -12.16 26.62
C ASP A 1063 22.94 -11.07 25.56
N VAL A 1064 23.79 -10.04 25.60
CA VAL A 1064 23.74 -8.89 24.70
C VAL A 1064 25.11 -8.63 24.07
N ASN A 1065 25.14 -8.02 22.89
CA ASN A 1065 26.38 -7.71 22.17
C ASN A 1065 26.66 -6.20 22.02
N HIS A 1066 25.78 -5.36 22.55
CA HIS A 1066 25.91 -3.91 22.56
C HIS A 1066 25.37 -3.34 23.86
N PHE A 1067 25.71 -2.09 24.17
CA PHE A 1067 25.25 -1.39 25.35
C PHE A 1067 24.42 -0.17 24.94
N THR A 1068 23.34 0.05 25.70
CA THR A 1068 22.33 1.11 25.56
C THR A 1068 21.55 1.15 26.88
N LYS A 1069 20.34 1.70 26.90
CA LYS A 1069 19.39 1.62 28.01
C LYS A 1069 18.67 0.29 28.03
N TYR A 1070 18.61 -0.34 29.20
CA TYR A 1070 17.93 -1.61 29.43
C TYR A 1070 17.02 -1.55 30.64
N ALA A 1071 15.92 -2.31 30.60
CA ALA A 1071 15.00 -2.45 31.72
C ALA A 1071 14.25 -3.77 31.69
N VAL A 1072 13.64 -4.15 32.82
CA VAL A 1072 12.72 -5.28 32.91
C VAL A 1072 11.29 -4.77 32.96
N LEU A 1073 10.48 -5.19 32.00
CA LEU A 1073 9.08 -4.83 31.87
C LEU A 1073 8.19 -6.05 32.17
N ALA A 1074 7.02 -5.80 32.76
CA ALA A 1074 5.94 -6.79 32.86
C ALA A 1074 5.20 -6.83 31.54
N VAL A 1075 5.25 -7.99 30.90
CA VAL A 1075 4.53 -8.25 29.66
C VAL A 1075 3.41 -9.20 29.99
N ASP A 1076 2.21 -8.97 29.48
CA ASP A 1076 1.14 -9.98 29.56
C ASP A 1076 1.70 -11.30 29.04
N LYS A 1077 1.60 -12.34 29.86
CA LYS A 1077 1.67 -13.71 29.36
C LYS A 1077 0.66 -13.73 28.23
N PRO A 1078 1.05 -14.21 27.04
CA PRO A 1078 0.15 -14.23 25.90
C PRO A 1078 -1.20 -14.77 26.37
N LYS A 1079 -2.27 -13.97 26.21
CA LYS A 1079 -3.63 -14.47 26.39
C LYS A 1079 -3.67 -15.76 25.60
N THR A 1080 -4.20 -16.83 26.19
CA THR A 1080 -4.70 -17.95 25.41
C THR A 1080 -5.87 -17.43 24.58
N VAL A 1081 -5.56 -16.65 23.54
CA VAL A 1081 -6.35 -16.54 22.33
C VAL A 1081 -6.50 -17.98 21.85
N PRO A 1082 -7.69 -18.42 21.43
CA PRO A 1082 -7.78 -19.64 20.64
C PRO A 1082 -6.82 -19.43 19.46
N ASP A 1083 -5.72 -20.14 19.55
CA ASP A 1083 -4.63 -20.18 18.61
C ASP A 1083 -5.23 -20.21 17.19
N LYS A 1084 -4.74 -19.35 16.29
CA LYS A 1084 -4.71 -19.76 14.89
C LYS A 1084 -3.69 -20.89 14.89
N ALA A 1085 -4.15 -22.08 15.27
CA ALA A 1085 -3.36 -23.21 15.77
C ALA A 1085 -1.98 -23.19 15.14
N VAL A 1086 -0.94 -22.73 15.87
CA VAL A 1086 0.42 -22.87 15.39
C VAL A 1086 0.60 -24.36 15.18
N PRO A 1087 0.76 -24.85 13.94
CA PRO A 1087 0.73 -26.28 13.70
C PRO A 1087 1.80 -26.93 14.57
N SER A 1088 1.39 -27.78 15.52
CA SER A 1088 2.34 -28.50 16.35
C SER A 1088 2.98 -29.56 15.47
N PHE A 1089 4.25 -29.37 15.09
CA PHE A 1089 4.96 -30.37 14.31
C PHE A 1089 5.45 -31.50 15.20
N SER A 1090 5.07 -32.72 14.85
CA SER A 1090 5.41 -33.92 15.64
C SER A 1090 6.91 -34.22 15.69
N ASP A 1091 7.70 -33.66 14.77
CA ASP A 1091 9.10 -34.00 14.52
C ASP A 1091 10.12 -32.91 14.93
N ILE A 1092 9.67 -31.86 15.64
CA ILE A 1092 10.56 -30.77 16.10
C ILE A 1092 10.75 -30.73 17.62
N SER A 1093 10.02 -31.53 18.39
CA SER A 1093 10.10 -31.52 19.86
C SER A 1093 11.50 -31.94 20.33
N GLY A 1094 12.17 -31.08 21.09
CA GLY A 1094 13.54 -31.28 21.57
C GLY A 1094 14.60 -31.09 20.47
N TYR A 1095 14.23 -30.61 19.28
CA TYR A 1095 15.17 -30.29 18.21
C TYR A 1095 15.82 -28.92 18.44
N TRP A 1096 17.12 -28.78 18.15
CA TRP A 1096 17.87 -27.55 18.45
C TRP A 1096 17.29 -26.29 17.82
N ALA A 1097 16.65 -26.42 16.64
CA ALA A 1097 16.02 -25.32 15.91
C ALA A 1097 14.53 -25.16 16.22
N GLU A 1098 13.97 -25.87 17.21
CA GLU A 1098 12.52 -25.88 17.50
C GLU A 1098 11.95 -24.47 17.66
N ALA A 1099 12.62 -23.59 18.41
CA ALA A 1099 12.18 -22.22 18.61
C ALA A 1099 12.19 -21.40 17.31
N ASN A 1100 13.27 -21.51 16.52
CA ASN A 1100 13.41 -20.82 15.25
C ASN A 1100 12.40 -21.31 14.21
N ILE A 1101 12.08 -22.61 14.21
CA ILE A 1101 11.07 -23.19 13.32
C ILE A 1101 9.68 -22.62 13.65
N LYS A 1102 9.29 -22.61 14.94
CA LYS A 1102 8.01 -22.03 15.37
C LYS A 1102 7.91 -20.55 15.02
N LEU A 1103 9.00 -19.80 15.23
CA LEU A 1103 9.07 -18.39 14.90
C LEU A 1103 9.01 -18.14 13.38
N ALA A 1104 9.68 -18.93 12.56
CA ALA A 1104 9.62 -18.80 11.11
C ALA A 1104 8.22 -19.09 10.55
N VAL A 1105 7.54 -20.09 11.13
CA VAL A 1105 6.15 -20.42 10.77
C VAL A 1105 5.18 -19.32 11.21
N SER A 1106 5.34 -18.77 12.41
CA SER A 1106 4.49 -17.66 12.88
C SER A 1106 4.69 -16.38 12.05
N ASN A 1107 5.89 -16.15 11.52
CA ASN A 1107 6.20 -15.00 10.67
C ASN A 1107 5.80 -15.20 9.19
N GLY A 1108 5.29 -16.37 8.82
CA GLY A 1108 4.92 -16.71 7.44
C GLY A 1108 6.10 -16.97 6.51
N ILE A 1109 7.31 -17.18 7.05
CA ILE A 1109 8.53 -17.43 6.26
C ILE A 1109 8.46 -18.81 5.59
N VAL A 1110 7.92 -19.80 6.29
CA VAL A 1110 7.80 -21.18 5.84
C VAL A 1110 6.56 -21.84 6.45
N SER A 1111 6.03 -22.86 5.80
CA SER A 1111 4.98 -23.74 6.34
C SER A 1111 5.49 -25.18 6.53
N GLY A 1112 4.83 -25.95 7.38
CA GLY A 1112 5.07 -27.39 7.47
C GLY A 1112 4.26 -28.19 6.46
N TYR A 1113 4.40 -29.50 6.52
CA TYR A 1113 3.74 -30.42 5.59
C TYR A 1113 2.32 -30.78 6.07
N PRO A 1114 1.42 -31.15 5.15
CA PRO A 1114 0.05 -31.58 5.49
C PRO A 1114 -0.01 -32.78 6.44
N ASP A 1115 1.07 -33.56 6.55
CA ASP A 1115 1.21 -34.72 7.45
C ASP A 1115 1.50 -34.33 8.91
N GLY A 1116 1.54 -33.03 9.24
CA GLY A 1116 1.80 -32.55 10.59
C GLY A 1116 3.28 -32.59 10.99
N THR A 1117 4.19 -32.66 10.02
CA THR A 1117 5.65 -32.60 10.23
C THR A 1117 6.27 -31.33 9.62
N PHE A 1118 7.43 -30.91 10.11
CA PHE A 1118 8.21 -29.81 9.53
C PHE A 1118 9.36 -30.30 8.63
N LYS A 1119 9.84 -31.52 8.88
CA LYS A 1119 11.01 -32.18 8.28
C LYS A 1119 12.28 -31.34 8.43
N PRO A 1120 12.72 -31.04 9.67
CA PRO A 1120 13.82 -30.10 9.92
C PRO A 1120 15.16 -30.54 9.34
N LYS A 1121 15.33 -31.84 9.04
CA LYS A 1121 16.54 -32.43 8.45
C LYS A 1121 16.49 -32.56 6.92
N SER A 1122 15.34 -32.32 6.30
CA SER A 1122 15.23 -32.33 4.84
C SER A 1122 15.98 -31.13 4.26
N THR A 1123 16.61 -31.35 3.11
CA THR A 1123 17.29 -30.34 2.31
C THR A 1123 16.29 -29.40 1.64
N VAL A 1124 16.75 -28.19 1.31
CA VAL A 1124 15.93 -27.15 0.65
C VAL A 1124 16.38 -26.99 -0.80
N THR A 1125 15.45 -26.97 -1.74
CA THR A 1125 15.74 -26.66 -3.14
C THR A 1125 15.99 -25.16 -3.34
N ARG A 1126 16.69 -24.80 -4.41
CA ARG A 1126 16.94 -23.39 -4.77
C ARG A 1126 15.66 -22.58 -4.93
N ALA A 1127 14.60 -23.17 -5.50
CA ALA A 1127 13.29 -22.53 -5.61
C ALA A 1127 12.62 -22.34 -4.24
N GLU A 1128 12.66 -23.34 -3.36
CA GLU A 1128 12.10 -23.23 -2.00
C GLU A 1128 12.85 -22.18 -1.18
N PHE A 1129 14.18 -22.11 -1.30
CA PHE A 1129 14.97 -21.11 -0.60
C PHE A 1129 14.67 -19.69 -1.09
N ALA A 1130 14.45 -19.50 -2.40
CA ALA A 1130 14.05 -18.21 -2.96
C ALA A 1130 12.69 -17.73 -2.39
N VAL A 1131 11.71 -18.64 -2.28
CA VAL A 1131 10.41 -18.34 -1.65
C VAL A 1131 10.57 -18.00 -0.16
N MET A 1132 11.33 -18.80 0.59
CA MET A 1132 11.58 -18.50 2.00
C MET A 1132 12.29 -17.13 2.17
N LEU A 1133 13.23 -16.81 1.28
CA LEU A 1133 13.94 -15.53 1.29
C LEU A 1133 13.00 -14.36 0.98
N MET A 1134 12.16 -14.42 -0.05
CA MET A 1134 11.23 -13.32 -0.37
C MET A 1134 10.14 -13.17 0.69
N ASN A 1135 9.64 -14.27 1.27
CA ASN A 1135 8.72 -14.20 2.41
C ASN A 1135 9.37 -13.59 3.66
N THR A 1136 10.70 -13.74 3.80
CA THR A 1136 11.46 -13.08 4.86
C THR A 1136 11.60 -11.57 4.60
N LEU A 1137 11.87 -11.17 3.35
CA LEU A 1137 12.14 -9.77 3.00
C LEU A 1137 10.90 -8.92 2.72
N LYS A 1138 9.76 -9.54 2.37
CA LYS A 1138 8.46 -8.90 2.08
C LYS A 1138 8.57 -7.62 1.22
N PRO A 1139 9.18 -7.71 0.01
CA PRO A 1139 9.35 -6.55 -0.85
C PRO A 1139 8.00 -5.93 -1.24
N GLN A 1140 7.93 -4.59 -1.28
CA GLN A 1140 6.71 -3.83 -1.59
C GLN A 1140 6.42 -3.71 -3.10
N ALA A 1141 7.39 -4.06 -3.95
CA ALA A 1141 7.26 -3.98 -5.42
C ALA A 1141 7.07 -5.37 -6.03
N GLU A 1142 6.10 -5.50 -6.93
CA GLU A 1142 5.93 -6.70 -7.75
C GLU A 1142 7.04 -6.81 -8.79
N ALA A 1143 7.39 -8.04 -9.19
CA ALA A 1143 8.43 -8.26 -10.18
C ALA A 1143 7.94 -7.85 -11.58
N THR A 1144 8.70 -7.00 -12.28
CA THR A 1144 8.30 -6.44 -13.59
C THR A 1144 9.06 -7.04 -14.76
N ALA A 1145 10.12 -7.81 -14.53
CA ALA A 1145 10.98 -8.37 -15.56
C ALA A 1145 10.83 -9.90 -15.70
N PRO A 1146 10.65 -10.44 -16.94
CA PRO A 1146 10.57 -11.88 -17.14
C PRO A 1146 11.91 -12.57 -16.86
N LEU A 1147 11.84 -13.74 -16.21
CA LEU A 1147 13.00 -14.59 -15.94
C LEU A 1147 13.62 -15.11 -17.25
N THR A 1148 14.88 -14.75 -17.52
CA THR A 1148 15.58 -15.09 -18.78
C THR A 1148 16.33 -16.43 -18.73
N PHE A 1149 16.07 -17.27 -17.72
CA PHE A 1149 16.73 -18.57 -17.59
C PHE A 1149 16.21 -19.58 -18.61
N THR A 1150 17.10 -20.41 -19.15
CA THR A 1150 16.76 -21.44 -20.15
C THR A 1150 15.91 -22.58 -19.59
N ASP A 1151 15.90 -22.76 -18.27
CA ASP A 1151 15.06 -23.70 -17.53
C ASP A 1151 13.96 -23.00 -16.70
N SER A 1152 13.60 -21.76 -17.04
CA SER A 1152 12.54 -21.01 -16.37
C SER A 1152 11.22 -21.78 -16.32
N ALA A 1153 10.91 -22.57 -17.36
CA ALA A 1153 9.75 -23.46 -17.41
C ALA A 1153 9.75 -24.58 -16.35
N LYS A 1154 10.89 -24.90 -15.73
CA LYS A 1154 10.99 -25.87 -14.63
C LYS A 1154 10.78 -25.23 -13.25
N ILE A 1155 10.69 -23.91 -13.18
CA ILE A 1155 10.37 -23.19 -11.94
C ILE A 1155 8.86 -23.31 -11.75
N GLY A 1156 8.43 -24.01 -10.70
CA GLY A 1156 7.01 -24.16 -10.40
C GLY A 1156 6.36 -22.80 -10.15
N ALA A 1157 5.10 -22.63 -10.58
CA ALA A 1157 4.36 -21.37 -10.47
C ALA A 1157 4.44 -20.75 -9.06
N TRP A 1158 4.35 -21.58 -8.01
CA TRP A 1158 4.47 -21.19 -6.61
C TRP A 1158 5.78 -20.48 -6.22
N ALA A 1159 6.84 -20.62 -7.03
CA ALA A 1159 8.15 -20.00 -6.80
C ALA A 1159 8.51 -18.94 -7.84
N GLN A 1160 7.73 -18.78 -8.92
CA GLN A 1160 8.12 -17.91 -10.03
C GLN A 1160 8.27 -16.46 -9.60
N ASP A 1161 7.30 -15.93 -8.85
CA ASP A 1161 7.34 -14.55 -8.38
C ASP A 1161 8.50 -14.32 -7.41
N ALA A 1162 8.70 -15.24 -6.45
CA ALA A 1162 9.79 -15.12 -5.51
C ALA A 1162 11.16 -15.20 -6.20
N VAL A 1163 11.31 -16.05 -7.21
CA VAL A 1163 12.54 -16.13 -8.00
C VAL A 1163 12.71 -14.88 -8.86
N ALA A 1164 11.66 -14.35 -9.48
CA ALA A 1164 11.69 -13.12 -10.26
C ALA A 1164 12.09 -11.91 -9.41
N GLN A 1165 11.46 -11.74 -8.25
CA GLN A 1165 11.80 -10.70 -7.28
C GLN A 1165 13.25 -10.82 -6.80
N ALA A 1166 13.69 -12.03 -6.44
CA ALA A 1166 15.05 -12.25 -5.97
C ALA A 1166 16.10 -12.01 -7.06
N VAL A 1167 15.77 -12.25 -8.34
CA VAL A 1167 16.65 -12.00 -9.49
C VAL A 1167 16.67 -10.52 -9.86
N GLN A 1168 15.51 -9.87 -9.88
CA GLN A 1168 15.38 -8.43 -10.14
C GLN A 1168 16.11 -7.60 -9.09
N ALA A 1169 16.00 -8.00 -7.81
CA ALA A 1169 16.75 -7.39 -6.71
C ALA A 1169 18.26 -7.76 -6.72
N GLY A 1170 18.71 -8.60 -7.67
CA GLY A 1170 20.10 -9.00 -7.81
C GLY A 1170 20.60 -10.02 -6.78
N TYR A 1171 19.76 -10.46 -5.84
CA TYR A 1171 20.11 -11.41 -4.77
C TYR A 1171 20.46 -12.79 -5.31
N ILE A 1172 19.75 -13.26 -6.33
CA ILE A 1172 20.02 -14.55 -6.98
C ILE A 1172 20.40 -14.31 -8.45
N LYS A 1173 21.43 -15.03 -8.91
CA LYS A 1173 21.80 -15.12 -10.32
C LYS A 1173 21.74 -16.58 -10.75
N GLY A 1174 21.37 -16.81 -12.01
CA GLY A 1174 21.48 -18.13 -12.64
C GLY A 1174 22.94 -18.55 -12.84
N TYR A 1175 23.13 -19.80 -13.20
CA TYR A 1175 24.42 -20.37 -13.54
C TYR A 1175 24.91 -19.86 -14.91
N GLU A 1176 26.20 -20.05 -15.19
CA GLU A 1176 26.85 -19.60 -16.43
C GLU A 1176 26.26 -20.24 -17.69
N ASP A 1177 25.63 -21.42 -17.56
CA ASP A 1177 24.92 -22.11 -18.65
C ASP A 1177 23.52 -21.53 -18.94
N GLY A 1178 23.15 -20.44 -18.26
CA GLY A 1178 21.86 -19.77 -18.40
C GLY A 1178 20.72 -20.42 -17.63
N THR A 1179 20.97 -21.43 -16.78
CA THR A 1179 19.94 -22.10 -15.98
C THR A 1179 19.80 -21.52 -14.56
N PHE A 1180 18.63 -21.70 -13.94
CA PHE A 1180 18.37 -21.41 -12.52
C PHE A 1180 18.50 -22.65 -11.63
N ARG A 1181 18.16 -23.83 -12.17
CA ARG A 1181 18.13 -25.15 -11.52
C ARG A 1181 17.18 -25.20 -10.30
N PRO A 1182 15.86 -24.99 -10.50
CA PRO A 1182 14.90 -24.82 -9.41
C PRO A 1182 14.80 -26.01 -8.45
N SER A 1183 14.93 -27.23 -8.96
CA SER A 1183 14.85 -28.47 -8.16
C SER A 1183 16.20 -28.92 -7.57
N ALA A 1184 17.29 -28.20 -7.84
CA ALA A 1184 18.58 -28.52 -7.24
C ALA A 1184 18.58 -28.10 -5.76
N GLU A 1185 19.15 -28.94 -4.90
CA GLU A 1185 19.32 -28.62 -3.47
C GLU A 1185 20.37 -27.52 -3.30
N ILE A 1186 20.04 -26.48 -2.53
CA ILE A 1186 20.94 -25.35 -2.35
C ILE A 1186 22.14 -25.74 -1.49
N THR A 1187 23.35 -25.46 -1.97
CA THR A 1187 24.57 -25.69 -1.18
C THR A 1187 24.77 -24.57 -0.17
N ARG A 1188 25.53 -24.86 0.91
CA ARG A 1188 25.88 -23.85 1.91
C ARG A 1188 26.67 -22.69 1.32
N ALA A 1189 27.51 -22.93 0.32
CA ALA A 1189 28.23 -21.88 -0.41
C ALA A 1189 27.29 -20.96 -1.21
N GLU A 1190 26.31 -21.53 -1.92
CA GLU A 1190 25.31 -20.77 -2.66
C GLU A 1190 24.41 -19.95 -1.74
N MET A 1191 23.96 -20.56 -0.64
CA MET A 1191 23.20 -19.87 0.40
C MET A 1191 23.98 -18.67 0.95
N ALA A 1192 25.26 -18.84 1.30
CA ALA A 1192 26.11 -17.74 1.78
C ALA A 1192 26.25 -16.59 0.76
N ALA A 1193 26.41 -16.91 -0.52
CA ALA A 1193 26.51 -15.90 -1.58
C ALA A 1193 25.23 -15.09 -1.77
N ILE A 1194 24.06 -15.74 -1.66
CA ILE A 1194 22.77 -15.04 -1.74
C ILE A 1194 22.59 -14.13 -0.52
N LEU A 1195 22.87 -14.64 0.69
CA LEU A 1195 22.73 -13.85 1.92
C LEU A 1195 23.69 -12.64 1.95
N ALA A 1196 24.92 -12.80 1.47
CA ALA A 1196 25.87 -11.70 1.36
C ALA A 1196 25.34 -10.54 0.49
N LYS A 1197 24.69 -10.87 -0.64
CA LYS A 1197 24.08 -9.86 -1.52
C LYS A 1197 22.88 -9.17 -0.89
N VAL A 1198 22.07 -9.93 -0.14
CA VAL A 1198 20.91 -9.38 0.59
C VAL A 1198 21.32 -8.33 1.63
N LEU A 1199 22.52 -8.48 2.21
CA LEU A 1199 23.09 -7.56 3.20
C LEU A 1199 23.75 -6.31 2.58
N GLY A 1200 23.80 -6.19 1.24
CA GLY A 1200 24.21 -4.96 0.56
C GLY A 1200 25.68 -4.57 0.69
N GLN A 1201 26.56 -5.44 1.20
CA GLN A 1201 27.99 -5.13 1.36
C GLN A 1201 28.82 -5.73 0.21
N PRO A 1202 29.63 -4.93 -0.52
CA PRO A 1202 30.57 -5.48 -1.49
C PRO A 1202 31.59 -6.34 -0.74
N ALA A 1203 31.61 -7.63 -1.05
CA ALA A 1203 32.54 -8.54 -0.40
C ALA A 1203 33.95 -8.26 -0.95
N GLU A 1204 34.79 -7.56 -0.19
CA GLU A 1204 36.20 -7.35 -0.54
C GLU A 1204 36.89 -8.71 -0.78
N GLU A 1205 37.95 -8.77 -1.61
CA GLU A 1205 38.71 -10.00 -1.81
C GLU A 1205 39.35 -10.43 -0.48
N ALA A 1206 38.72 -11.38 0.21
CA ALA A 1206 39.21 -11.91 1.47
C ALA A 1206 40.37 -12.88 1.22
N ALA A 1207 41.47 -12.73 1.96
CA ALA A 1207 42.64 -13.62 1.86
C ALA A 1207 42.35 -15.08 2.27
N GLY A 1208 41.26 -15.33 3.01
CA GLY A 1208 40.79 -16.64 3.49
C GLY A 1208 39.70 -16.48 4.57
N THR A 1209 38.96 -17.54 4.87
CA THR A 1209 38.04 -17.65 6.01
C THR A 1209 38.75 -18.29 7.22
N SER A 1210 38.13 -18.24 8.40
CA SER A 1210 38.68 -18.90 9.60
C SER A 1210 38.31 -20.39 9.72
N PHE A 1211 37.68 -20.97 8.70
CA PHE A 1211 37.28 -22.37 8.69
C PHE A 1211 38.44 -23.29 8.30
N ALA A 1212 38.48 -24.48 8.91
CA ALA A 1212 39.50 -25.49 8.67
C ALA A 1212 39.48 -26.07 7.24
N ASP A 1213 38.38 -25.91 6.52
CA ASP A 1213 38.17 -26.32 5.12
C ASP A 1213 38.09 -25.12 4.16
N ASP A 1214 38.76 -23.99 4.50
CA ASP A 1214 38.81 -22.80 3.63
C ASP A 1214 39.32 -23.08 2.21
N THR A 1215 40.20 -24.09 2.06
CA THR A 1215 40.70 -24.54 0.76
C THR A 1215 39.64 -25.19 -0.12
N ASP A 1216 38.59 -25.74 0.49
CA ASP A 1216 37.47 -26.40 -0.20
C ASP A 1216 36.38 -25.39 -0.59
N ILE A 1217 36.41 -24.16 -0.05
CA ILE A 1217 35.44 -23.11 -0.38
C ILE A 1217 35.74 -22.56 -1.78
N PRO A 1218 34.77 -22.60 -2.72
CA PRO A 1218 34.96 -22.05 -4.06
C PRO A 1218 35.37 -20.58 -4.00
N LYS A 1219 36.32 -20.18 -4.86
CA LYS A 1219 36.83 -18.80 -4.90
C LYS A 1219 35.72 -17.74 -4.99
N TRP A 1220 34.66 -18.02 -5.75
CA TRP A 1220 33.52 -17.11 -5.92
C TRP A 1220 32.66 -16.93 -4.66
N ALA A 1221 32.68 -17.91 -3.74
CA ALA A 1221 31.92 -17.87 -2.50
C ALA A 1221 32.74 -17.38 -1.31
N ARG A 1222 34.08 -17.37 -1.40
CA ARG A 1222 34.98 -17.16 -0.26
C ARG A 1222 34.73 -15.85 0.49
N SER A 1223 34.62 -14.73 -0.21
CA SER A 1223 34.33 -13.43 0.41
C SER A 1223 32.91 -13.40 1.01
N SER A 1224 31.93 -14.03 0.35
CA SER A 1224 30.57 -14.14 0.89
C SER A 1224 30.53 -14.98 2.17
N VAL A 1225 31.28 -16.08 2.24
CA VAL A 1225 31.39 -16.92 3.43
C VAL A 1225 32.07 -16.16 4.57
N ALA A 1226 33.14 -15.43 4.29
CA ALA A 1226 33.80 -14.58 5.28
C ALA A 1226 32.84 -13.53 5.86
N LEU A 1227 32.05 -12.87 5.01
CA LEU A 1227 31.07 -11.86 5.42
C LEU A 1227 29.97 -12.45 6.32
N VAL A 1228 29.31 -13.52 5.88
CA VAL A 1228 28.22 -14.12 6.68
C VAL A 1228 28.74 -14.77 7.97
N GLN A 1229 30.02 -15.16 8.01
CA GLN A 1229 30.70 -15.59 9.22
C GLN A 1229 30.96 -14.40 10.17
N GLN A 1230 31.52 -13.30 9.67
CA GLN A 1230 31.79 -12.08 10.44
C GLN A 1230 30.51 -11.49 11.05
N GLN A 1231 29.40 -11.55 10.30
CA GLN A 1231 28.09 -11.07 10.74
C GLN A 1231 27.35 -12.06 11.67
N GLY A 1232 27.96 -13.21 11.99
CA GLY A 1232 27.38 -14.23 12.88
C GLY A 1232 26.15 -14.97 12.32
N ILE A 1233 25.88 -14.80 11.01
CA ILE A 1233 24.71 -15.35 10.32
C ILE A 1233 24.89 -16.86 10.15
N ILE A 1234 26.01 -17.28 9.53
CA ILE A 1234 26.37 -18.70 9.39
C ILE A 1234 27.57 -19.01 10.28
N GLN A 1235 27.41 -19.99 11.16
CA GLN A 1235 28.51 -20.62 11.88
C GLN A 1235 28.88 -21.95 11.21
N GLY A 1236 30.13 -22.36 11.35
CA GLY A 1236 30.62 -23.64 10.83
C GLY A 1236 29.97 -24.83 11.55
N LYS A 1237 30.06 -25.99 10.92
CA LYS A 1237 29.73 -27.29 11.51
C LYS A 1237 30.85 -27.75 12.46
N SER A 1238 30.67 -28.91 13.09
CA SER A 1238 31.66 -29.55 13.96
C SER A 1238 33.06 -29.58 13.33
N ASN A 1239 34.10 -29.46 14.17
CA ASN A 1239 35.52 -29.39 13.77
C ASN A 1239 35.91 -28.12 12.98
N ASN A 1240 35.20 -27.01 13.22
CA ASN A 1240 35.47 -25.71 12.59
C ASN A 1240 35.42 -25.75 11.05
N ARG A 1241 34.48 -26.51 10.47
CA ARG A 1241 34.34 -26.66 9.00
C ARG A 1241 33.12 -25.90 8.48
N PHE A 1242 33.24 -25.18 7.38
CA PHE A 1242 32.10 -24.57 6.70
C PHE A 1242 31.24 -25.58 5.95
N ALA A 1243 31.87 -26.60 5.36
CA ALA A 1243 31.30 -27.60 4.46
C ALA A 1243 30.56 -26.94 3.26
N PRO A 1244 31.30 -26.36 2.29
CA PRO A 1244 30.73 -25.55 1.21
C PRO A 1244 29.77 -26.30 0.29
N ASP A 1245 30.06 -27.58 0.04
CA ASP A 1245 29.27 -28.44 -0.86
C ASP A 1245 28.11 -29.17 -0.15
N ASP A 1246 28.04 -29.10 1.18
CA ASP A 1246 26.90 -29.67 1.91
C ASP A 1246 25.62 -28.89 1.57
N HIS A 1247 24.52 -29.61 1.41
CA HIS A 1247 23.20 -29.01 1.19
C HIS A 1247 22.62 -28.45 2.49
N ALA A 1248 21.95 -27.30 2.38
CA ALA A 1248 21.31 -26.65 3.53
C ALA A 1248 20.01 -27.37 3.90
N THR A 1249 19.86 -27.71 5.18
CA THR A 1249 18.61 -28.27 5.70
C THR A 1249 17.56 -27.18 5.93
N ARG A 1250 16.28 -27.55 5.97
CA ARG A 1250 15.14 -26.67 6.28
C ARG A 1250 15.34 -25.93 7.60
N ALA A 1251 15.86 -26.60 8.63
CA ALA A 1251 16.17 -25.98 9.91
C ALA A 1251 17.31 -24.97 9.84
N GLU A 1252 18.35 -25.24 9.05
CA GLU A 1252 19.45 -24.29 8.82
C GLU A 1252 18.95 -23.07 8.03
N ALA A 1253 18.19 -23.28 6.95
CA ALA A 1253 17.66 -22.21 6.10
C ALA A 1253 16.81 -21.20 6.89
N VAL A 1254 15.84 -21.67 7.68
CA VAL A 1254 15.00 -20.77 8.48
C VAL A 1254 15.78 -20.06 9.58
N THR A 1255 16.77 -20.74 10.18
CA THR A 1255 17.61 -20.15 11.22
C THR A 1255 18.46 -19.01 10.67
N VAL A 1256 19.05 -19.17 9.48
CA VAL A 1256 19.89 -18.12 8.89
C VAL A 1256 19.05 -16.97 8.33
N LEU A 1257 17.85 -17.24 7.79
CA LEU A 1257 16.93 -16.20 7.33
C LEU A 1257 16.40 -15.34 8.47
N LEU A 1258 16.06 -15.94 9.62
CA LEU A 1258 15.69 -15.19 10.82
C LEU A 1258 16.84 -14.32 11.34
N LYS A 1259 18.08 -14.79 11.26
CA LYS A 1259 19.26 -13.98 11.60
C LYS A 1259 19.50 -12.84 10.62
N VAL A 1260 19.21 -13.03 9.33
CA VAL A 1260 19.29 -11.96 8.32
C VAL A 1260 18.21 -10.90 8.58
N LEU A 1261 17.00 -11.33 8.96
CA LEU A 1261 15.92 -10.43 9.35
C LEU A 1261 16.30 -9.61 10.59
N ASP A 1262 16.88 -10.26 11.61
CA ASP A 1262 17.40 -9.59 12.82
C ASP A 1262 18.56 -8.62 12.52
N GLN A 1263 19.43 -8.97 11.56
CA GLN A 1263 20.51 -8.08 11.11
C GLN A 1263 20.02 -6.88 10.29
N LYS A 1264 18.93 -7.01 9.53
CA LYS A 1264 18.32 -5.88 8.79
C LYS A 1264 17.47 -4.96 9.66
N SER A 1265 17.05 -5.43 10.84
CA SER A 1265 16.29 -4.62 11.82
C SER A 1265 17.18 -3.81 12.78
N LYS A 1266 18.49 -4.12 12.81
CA LYS A 1266 19.56 -3.38 13.47
C LYS A 1266 20.09 -2.31 12.53
#